data_AF-A0A0D2BQ13-F1
#
_entry.id   AF-A0A0D2BQ13-F1
#
_cell.length_a   1.000
_cell.length_b   1.000
_cell.length_c   1.000
_cell.angle_alpha   90.00
_cell.angle_beta   90.00
_cell.angle_gamma   90.00
#
_symmetry.space_group_name_H-M   'P 1'
#
loop_
_entity.id
_entity.type
_entity.pdbx_description
1 polymer ?
#
loop_
_entity_poly.entity_id
_entity_poly.type
_entity_poly.pdbx_seq_one_letter_code
_entity_poly.pdbx_strand_id
1 'polypeptide(L)'
;MSFIDTHKDLSALFAKQVQATPDNVALEDDKNTYSYSQLAEKVAALAGRFRKHGVGRDKLVGVLLPRSADYVIACLAALQAGGAFLVLELAYPPDLLADVIDDAKPAVVVTYRAEVGKIKGQTPIISLDDEAETEVNGEDAGDAGPLPADDDLDRLSFVAYSSGTTGKPKGIANPHRAPVLSYNLRFGISDQHPGDRVACNVFFVWEIIRPLLRGATVVAVPDDASYDPVALVDLLSAKHVTETLMTPTLLAAVLSRHPEIGRRLPELKTLWLNGEVVTTDLARRALKALPNTRLLNCYSACETHEVACGDIQEMLDEESTYCPVGPPLDPKHTYILDEGGQKVEPGASGELFVGGRLLARGYLNRPETTAKAFTPDPYDSTPGARMYRTGDLARILPNGLLEITGRVGAMIKLRGYSVVPAKVESAIISHLAVSHCAVVAHGEGLDRQLVAYVVRDKEQSEERPVVEINDAGRSPGARKILSPYLAHYMVPALWVELDELPTHAVSGKADPKRLPPPPSESAGQVNGHKKIEQQDPISIESIAEVWAATLKTSPSNISPEHNFFDLGGHSLSLADLASRLSRNFGFRIPLQRLVDPPTLNGHLETVRAVRDGQVAAVQADLPSVLRADSVLDKDIVPPKATICALNKANTVLLTGATGFLGAFLLSDLLESTSAQIICLVRFSDPSQEDKPGGIARIRRNMLDLGLWSDAIMERVEILPGNLSRKRLGLSHEAFDELASRVQVIIHAAATVNLVYPYAALRAANVGGTREILRLASRGGSTVQYISTNGVLPPSQSGWPEGTMLYVDEVPEKLHDGYGQTKWVAEQLVLEAGRRGLPVKIHRAGTISGHSLTGAANAWDLLSAMFVESIHLGYAPDVEGWRAEMTPVDFVSKAIIHLSNQTHAKQLVFHLGDPDPVDTRIVFRDLAELGYPTKPLSFDEWVALWYEKRGSAKGGDGAFTVDILRSGMPSVDFLQGIVVLNNAATRPFRSVVERPKVDSILLETYTRHWFARGWLPRPPSSQRSLGGSARPIRRGPLAGRVAVVTGASSGIGAAVAVALAREGCHVALAARRIDALESIKRRMVVREGKVIVRQTDVTDRKQVESLINAAHGELGPVDILVSCAGVMYFTMMANAQVDEWDRTVDVNCKGLLNCLSSTVPGMLSRGSGHIVAISSDAGRKVFPGLGVYSASKFFVEATLQSLRLETAGKGLRVSSVQPGNVATDLLGMSTDSEAIKKYGEPTGAQILDPEDVANSIVYALKQPAHVSVNEILIEPRDEPI
;
A
#
# COMPACT_ATOMS: atom_id res chain seq x y z
N MET A 1 41.73 9.48 -35.65
CA MET A 1 42.27 10.38 -34.61
C MET A 1 42.29 9.59 -33.32
N SER A 2 43.36 9.69 -32.51
CA SER A 2 43.25 9.28 -31.09
C SER A 2 42.10 10.07 -30.47
N PHE A 3 41.17 9.39 -29.81
CA PHE A 3 39.88 10.00 -29.42
C PHE A 3 40.05 11.17 -28.46
N ILE A 4 41.11 11.16 -27.64
CA ILE A 4 41.60 12.27 -26.83
C ILE A 4 43.14 12.31 -26.84
N ASP A 5 43.73 13.41 -26.38
CA ASP A 5 45.19 13.53 -26.23
C ASP A 5 45.64 12.86 -24.92
N THR A 6 46.23 11.67 -25.04
CA THR A 6 46.68 10.89 -23.86
C THR A 6 47.96 11.40 -23.19
N HIS A 7 48.48 12.56 -23.64
CA HIS A 7 49.59 13.29 -23.03
C HIS A 7 49.12 14.47 -22.17
N LYS A 8 47.81 14.74 -22.11
CA LYS A 8 47.23 15.84 -21.34
C LYS A 8 46.41 15.33 -20.16
N ASP A 9 46.46 16.07 -19.06
CA ASP A 9 45.71 15.72 -17.86
C ASP A 9 44.19 15.93 -18.05
N LEU A 10 43.40 15.45 -17.09
CA LEU A 10 41.94 15.49 -17.18
C LEU A 10 41.38 16.93 -17.16
N SER A 11 42.05 17.85 -16.46
CA SER A 11 41.62 19.26 -16.40
C SER A 11 41.86 19.95 -17.74
N ALA A 12 43.01 19.71 -18.37
CA ALA A 12 43.34 20.27 -19.68
C ALA A 12 42.45 19.70 -20.79
N LEU A 13 42.13 18.40 -20.73
CA LEU A 13 41.18 17.77 -21.64
C LEU A 13 39.76 18.34 -21.50
N PHE A 14 39.30 18.55 -20.26
CA PHE A 14 38.01 19.20 -20.01
C PHE A 14 37.98 20.64 -20.52
N ALA A 15 39.02 21.45 -20.22
CA ALA A 15 39.12 22.83 -20.70
C ALA A 15 39.10 22.93 -22.23
N LYS A 16 39.76 21.99 -22.92
CA LYS A 16 39.70 21.88 -24.38
C LYS A 16 38.28 21.60 -24.89
N GLN A 17 37.53 20.74 -24.21
CA GLN A 17 36.14 20.45 -24.59
C GLN A 17 35.21 21.64 -24.31
N VAL A 18 35.41 22.37 -23.21
CA VAL A 18 34.66 23.60 -22.89
C VAL A 18 34.77 24.62 -24.03
N GLN A 19 35.98 24.79 -24.59
CA GLN A 19 36.19 25.67 -25.74
C GLN A 19 35.54 25.15 -27.03
N ALA A 20 35.44 23.83 -27.20
CA ALA A 20 34.88 23.22 -28.40
C ALA A 20 33.34 23.30 -28.46
N THR A 21 32.65 23.19 -27.31
CA THR A 21 31.18 23.17 -27.24
C THR A 21 30.63 23.98 -26.05
N PRO A 22 30.92 25.30 -25.95
CA PRO A 22 30.63 26.09 -24.75
C PRO A 22 29.14 26.20 -24.41
N ASP A 23 28.26 26.15 -25.41
CA ASP A 23 26.82 26.35 -25.26
C ASP A 23 26.06 25.02 -25.08
N ASN A 24 26.72 23.88 -25.27
CA ASN A 24 26.09 22.58 -25.08
C ASN A 24 25.90 22.29 -23.60
N VAL A 25 24.86 21.54 -23.26
CA VAL A 25 24.62 21.08 -21.89
C VAL A 25 25.69 20.08 -21.49
N ALA A 26 26.43 20.39 -20.42
CA ALA A 26 27.51 19.56 -19.90
C ALA A 26 27.05 18.70 -18.72
N LEU A 27 26.30 19.29 -17.78
CA LEU A 27 25.95 18.65 -16.52
C LEU A 27 24.53 19.01 -16.13
N GLU A 28 23.78 18.01 -15.68
CA GLU A 28 22.39 18.15 -15.28
C GLU A 28 22.08 17.26 -14.07
N ASP A 29 21.26 17.77 -13.14
CA ASP A 29 20.62 16.97 -12.09
C ASP A 29 19.10 17.23 -12.07
N ASP A 30 18.42 16.95 -10.96
CA ASP A 30 16.97 17.19 -10.83
C ASP A 30 16.60 18.68 -10.87
N LYS A 31 17.49 19.56 -10.39
CA LYS A 31 17.22 20.99 -10.16
C LYS A 31 17.98 21.91 -11.11
N ASN A 32 19.16 21.48 -11.55
CA ASN A 32 20.13 22.33 -12.21
C ASN A 32 20.51 21.76 -13.58
N THR A 33 20.79 22.67 -14.51
CA THR A 33 21.32 22.36 -15.84
C THR A 33 22.38 23.38 -16.16
N TYR A 34 23.58 22.91 -16.51
CA TYR A 34 24.74 23.76 -16.79
C TYR A 34 25.25 23.47 -18.20
N SER A 35 25.45 24.52 -18.99
CA SER A 35 26.26 24.45 -20.19
C SER A 35 27.74 24.19 -19.84
N TYR A 36 28.56 23.82 -20.83
CA TYR A 36 30.01 23.69 -20.63
C TYR A 36 30.66 24.98 -20.11
N SER A 37 30.24 26.14 -20.61
CA SER A 37 30.71 27.45 -20.14
C SER A 37 30.30 27.72 -18.68
N GLN A 38 29.03 27.51 -18.33
CA GLN A 38 28.54 27.70 -16.95
C GLN A 38 29.19 26.71 -15.97
N LEU A 39 29.38 25.46 -16.39
CA LEU A 39 30.10 24.45 -15.62
C LEU A 39 31.54 24.91 -15.37
N ALA A 40 32.24 25.37 -16.41
CA ALA A 40 33.61 25.86 -16.27
C ALA A 40 33.74 27.05 -15.31
N GLU A 41 32.77 27.97 -15.30
CA GLU A 41 32.73 29.09 -14.35
C GLU A 41 32.59 28.60 -12.89
N LYS A 42 31.65 27.67 -12.64
CA LYS A 42 31.44 27.06 -11.31
C LYS A 42 32.68 26.30 -10.84
N VAL A 43 33.29 25.51 -11.72
CA VAL A 43 34.52 24.76 -11.44
C VAL A 43 35.67 25.73 -11.14
N ALA A 44 35.84 26.79 -11.92
CA ALA A 44 36.90 27.78 -11.71
C ALA A 44 36.75 28.52 -10.37
N ALA A 45 35.52 28.91 -10.00
CA ALA A 45 35.24 29.56 -8.73
C ALA A 45 35.59 28.66 -7.54
N LEU A 46 35.14 27.40 -7.55
CA LEU A 46 35.42 26.45 -6.48
C LEU A 46 36.90 26.03 -6.44
N ALA A 47 37.55 25.88 -7.60
CA ALA A 47 38.99 25.61 -7.68
C ALA A 47 39.81 26.75 -7.04
N GLY A 48 39.40 28.00 -7.24
CA GLY A 48 40.01 29.16 -6.59
C GLY A 48 39.94 29.09 -5.06
N ARG A 49 38.80 28.63 -4.50
CA ARG A 49 38.64 28.40 -3.05
C ARG A 49 39.54 27.28 -2.55
N PHE A 50 39.60 26.15 -3.27
CA PHE A 50 40.50 25.05 -2.93
C PHE A 50 41.96 25.48 -2.89
N ARG A 51 42.40 26.35 -3.81
CA ARG A 51 43.77 26.87 -3.80
C ARG A 51 44.11 27.72 -2.57
N LYS A 52 43.14 28.43 -1.96
CA LYS A 52 43.36 29.16 -0.69
C LYS A 52 43.66 28.23 0.49
N HIS A 53 43.25 26.97 0.41
CA HIS A 53 43.62 25.94 1.40
C HIS A 53 44.86 25.14 0.98
N GLY A 54 45.67 25.66 0.05
CA GLY A 54 46.94 25.04 -0.33
C GLY A 54 46.80 23.81 -1.25
N VAL A 55 45.67 23.65 -1.95
CA VAL A 55 45.50 22.56 -2.93
C VAL A 55 46.41 22.80 -4.14
N GLY A 56 47.22 21.80 -4.45
CA GLY A 56 48.20 21.75 -5.54
C GLY A 56 48.65 20.31 -5.80
N ARG A 57 49.81 20.10 -6.44
CA ARG A 57 50.28 18.76 -6.87
C ARG A 57 50.19 17.71 -5.74
N ASP A 58 49.47 16.61 -5.99
CA ASP A 58 49.24 15.49 -5.07
C ASP A 58 48.51 15.84 -3.74
N LYS A 59 47.98 17.05 -3.58
CA LYS A 59 47.13 17.43 -2.43
C LYS A 59 45.69 17.00 -2.66
N LEU A 60 45.05 16.48 -1.61
CA LEU A 60 43.71 15.91 -1.68
C LEU A 60 42.64 16.92 -1.25
N VAL A 61 41.52 16.92 -1.97
CA VAL A 61 40.26 17.57 -1.56
C VAL A 61 39.26 16.47 -1.20
N GLY A 62 38.82 16.40 0.06
CA GLY A 62 37.78 15.46 0.46
C GLY A 62 36.43 15.87 -0.08
N VAL A 63 35.77 15.04 -0.89
CA VAL A 63 34.44 15.33 -1.44
C VAL A 63 33.41 14.49 -0.68
N LEU A 64 32.73 15.12 0.29
CA LEU A 64 31.68 14.51 1.10
C LEU A 64 30.33 15.17 0.74
N LEU A 65 29.80 14.83 -0.42
CA LEU A 65 28.56 15.40 -0.98
C LEU A 65 27.62 14.27 -1.41
N PRO A 66 26.30 14.48 -1.40
CA PRO A 66 25.38 13.55 -2.04
C PRO A 66 25.55 13.58 -3.56
N ARG A 67 25.11 12.51 -4.22
CA ARG A 67 25.11 12.37 -5.68
C ARG A 67 24.29 13.49 -6.33
N SER A 68 24.99 14.45 -6.94
CA SER A 68 24.41 15.70 -7.48
C SER A 68 25.37 16.39 -8.45
N ALA A 69 24.93 17.46 -9.12
CA ALA A 69 25.82 18.27 -9.95
C ALA A 69 27.00 18.85 -9.15
N ASP A 70 26.77 19.23 -7.88
CA ASP A 70 27.82 19.80 -7.02
C ASP A 70 28.95 18.80 -6.71
N TYR A 71 28.64 17.49 -6.65
CA TYR A 71 29.66 16.45 -6.54
C TYR A 71 30.59 16.46 -7.76
N VAL A 72 30.02 16.54 -8.97
CA VAL A 72 30.78 16.58 -10.22
C VAL A 72 31.62 17.86 -10.31
N ILE A 73 31.05 19.00 -9.94
CA ILE A 73 31.75 20.29 -9.89
C ILE A 73 32.93 20.22 -8.92
N ALA A 74 32.75 19.67 -7.71
CA ALA A 74 33.81 19.50 -6.73
C ALA A 74 34.97 18.62 -7.24
N CYS A 75 34.66 17.51 -7.91
CA CYS A 75 35.69 16.65 -8.51
C CYS A 75 36.50 17.40 -9.58
N LEU A 76 35.83 18.10 -10.52
CA LEU A 76 36.52 18.89 -11.55
C LEU A 76 37.31 20.04 -10.94
N ALA A 77 36.79 20.69 -9.90
CA ALA A 77 37.43 21.82 -9.24
C ALA A 77 38.71 21.40 -8.51
N ALA A 78 38.73 20.22 -7.90
CA ALA A 78 39.94 19.66 -7.29
C ALA A 78 41.04 19.43 -8.33
N LEU A 79 40.67 18.92 -9.52
CA LEU A 79 41.60 18.71 -10.64
C LEU A 79 42.12 20.04 -11.20
N GLN A 80 41.24 21.02 -11.38
CA GLN A 80 41.58 22.36 -11.89
C GLN A 80 42.41 23.18 -10.88
N ALA A 81 42.24 22.93 -9.58
CA ALA A 81 43.10 23.49 -8.53
C ALA A 81 44.53 22.90 -8.54
N GLY A 82 44.79 21.88 -9.37
CA GLY A 82 46.08 21.19 -9.45
C GLY A 82 46.23 20.02 -8.48
N GLY A 83 45.19 19.71 -7.70
CA GLY A 83 45.15 18.59 -6.76
C GLY A 83 44.39 17.38 -7.28
N ALA A 84 43.98 16.54 -6.34
CA ALA A 84 43.20 15.34 -6.58
C ALA A 84 41.99 15.29 -5.64
N PHE A 85 40.88 14.71 -6.06
CA PHE A 85 39.74 14.52 -5.16
C PHE A 85 39.84 13.19 -4.40
N LEU A 86 39.47 13.21 -3.13
CA LEU A 86 39.32 12.05 -2.26
C LEU A 86 37.83 11.71 -2.19
N VAL A 87 37.48 10.50 -2.62
CA VAL A 87 36.11 10.00 -2.59
C VAL A 87 35.73 9.68 -1.14
N LEU A 88 34.82 10.46 -0.57
CA LEU A 88 34.22 10.22 0.75
C LEU A 88 32.73 9.88 0.59
N GLU A 89 32.25 8.92 1.36
CA GLU A 89 30.88 8.43 1.28
C GLU A 89 30.05 8.88 2.48
N LEU A 90 28.87 9.46 2.22
CA LEU A 90 27.93 9.87 3.28
C LEU A 90 27.43 8.69 4.13
N ALA A 91 27.52 7.47 3.59
CA ALA A 91 27.12 6.24 4.26
C ALA A 91 28.18 5.68 5.23
N TYR A 92 29.38 6.26 5.28
CA TYR A 92 30.39 5.82 6.25
C TYR A 92 29.98 6.19 7.68
N PRO A 93 30.10 5.25 8.65
CA PRO A 93 29.99 5.59 10.06
C PRO A 93 30.99 6.69 10.43
N PRO A 94 30.68 7.59 11.38
CA PRO A 94 31.55 8.70 11.73
C PRO A 94 32.99 8.31 12.07
N ASP A 95 33.20 7.16 12.73
CA ASP A 95 34.54 6.69 13.10
C ASP A 95 35.32 6.17 11.89
N LEU A 96 34.66 5.47 10.96
CA LEU A 96 35.28 5.05 9.70
C LEU A 96 35.64 6.26 8.82
N LEU A 97 34.75 7.26 8.77
CA LEU A 97 35.01 8.50 8.04
C LEU A 97 36.20 9.26 8.64
N ALA A 98 36.29 9.31 9.98
CA ALA A 98 37.43 9.91 10.68
C ALA A 98 38.74 9.17 10.37
N ASP A 99 38.75 7.84 10.40
CA ASP A 99 39.92 7.02 10.03
C ASP A 99 40.41 7.29 8.61
N VAL A 100 39.49 7.43 7.65
CA VAL A 100 39.82 7.74 6.25
C VAL A 100 40.41 9.16 6.13
N ILE A 101 39.82 10.14 6.81
CA ILE A 101 40.30 11.53 6.79
C ILE A 101 41.68 11.64 7.45
N ASP A 102 41.93 10.92 8.55
CA ASP A 102 43.21 10.91 9.25
C ASP A 102 44.32 10.23 8.44
N ASP A 103 44.02 9.12 7.75
CA ASP A 103 44.97 8.43 6.86
C ASP A 103 45.26 9.26 5.60
N ALA A 104 44.25 9.94 5.03
CA ALA A 104 44.38 10.69 3.78
C ALA A 104 44.91 12.12 3.95
N LYS A 105 44.65 12.76 5.09
CA LYS A 105 44.98 14.16 5.40
C LYS A 105 44.66 15.15 4.26
N PRO A 106 43.39 15.24 3.82
CA PRO A 106 43.01 16.19 2.78
C PRO A 106 43.25 17.62 3.24
N ALA A 107 43.61 18.50 2.30
CA ALA A 107 43.87 19.91 2.55
C ALA A 107 42.58 20.66 2.95
N VAL A 108 41.45 20.22 2.39
CA VAL A 108 40.10 20.73 2.68
C VAL A 108 39.07 19.66 2.37
N VAL A 109 37.95 19.66 3.11
CA VAL A 109 36.76 18.85 2.81
C VAL A 109 35.64 19.76 2.33
N VAL A 110 35.04 19.45 1.18
CA VAL A 110 33.85 20.13 0.66
C VAL A 110 32.61 19.31 0.97
N THR A 111 31.59 19.97 1.52
CA THR A 111 30.36 19.33 1.97
C THR A 111 29.18 20.32 2.03
N TYR A 112 28.03 19.89 2.56
CA TYR A 112 26.90 20.75 2.93
C TYR A 112 26.83 20.96 4.44
N ARG A 113 26.19 22.04 4.88
CA ARG A 113 26.14 22.44 6.30
C ARG A 113 25.57 21.35 7.20
N ALA A 114 24.57 20.63 6.72
CA ALA A 114 23.94 19.52 7.43
C ALA A 114 24.89 18.35 7.74
N GLU A 115 25.95 18.20 6.94
CA GLU A 115 26.87 17.06 7.00
C GLU A 115 28.17 17.38 7.76
N VAL A 116 28.42 18.67 8.07
CA VAL A 116 29.61 19.14 8.80
C VAL A 116 29.82 18.38 10.12
N GLY A 117 28.73 18.09 10.85
CA GLY A 117 28.79 17.38 12.13
C GLY A 117 29.31 15.92 12.05
N LYS A 118 29.37 15.33 10.85
CA LYS A 118 29.91 13.98 10.65
C LYS A 118 31.44 13.97 10.56
N ILE A 119 32.05 15.11 10.22
CA ILE A 119 33.50 15.24 10.07
C ILE A 119 34.10 15.50 11.45
N LYS A 120 34.83 14.51 11.98
CA LYS A 120 35.59 14.65 13.23
C LYS A 120 37.01 15.13 12.91
N GLY A 121 37.47 16.21 13.55
CA GLY A 121 38.86 16.70 13.42
C GLY A 121 38.96 18.20 13.12
N GLN A 122 40.18 18.66 12.82
CA GLN A 122 40.51 20.07 12.54
C GLN A 122 40.73 20.36 11.05
N THR A 123 40.36 19.44 10.15
CA THR A 123 40.51 19.64 8.70
C THR A 123 39.63 20.80 8.23
N PRO A 124 40.14 21.74 7.40
CA PRO A 124 39.33 22.83 6.85
C PRO A 124 38.10 22.33 6.10
N ILE A 125 36.98 23.04 6.22
CA ILE A 125 35.70 22.65 5.62
C ILE A 125 35.11 23.82 4.79
N ILE A 126 34.72 23.50 3.56
CA ILE A 126 33.93 24.36 2.67
C ILE A 126 32.48 23.86 2.63
N SER A 127 31.53 24.69 3.04
CA SER A 127 30.09 24.45 2.83
C SER A 127 29.64 25.08 1.50
N LEU A 128 28.96 24.32 0.64
CA LEU A 128 28.47 24.82 -0.65
C LEU A 128 27.10 25.52 -0.58
N ASP A 129 26.33 25.27 0.47
CA ASP A 129 24.94 25.71 0.69
C ASP A 129 24.80 26.88 1.67
N ASP A 130 25.89 27.56 2.00
CA ASP A 130 25.87 28.73 2.89
C ASP A 130 25.81 30.04 2.11
N GLU A 131 24.79 30.86 2.37
CA GLU A 131 24.54 32.13 1.67
C GLU A 131 25.67 33.16 1.88
N ALA A 132 26.43 33.02 2.97
CA ALA A 132 27.58 33.86 3.27
C ALA A 132 28.92 33.27 2.78
N GLU A 133 28.89 32.12 2.09
CA GLU A 133 30.07 31.34 1.66
C GLU A 133 31.10 31.11 2.79
N THR A 134 30.66 30.94 4.04
CA THR A 134 31.58 30.93 5.17
C THR A 134 32.44 29.67 5.23
N GLU A 135 33.73 29.86 5.53
CA GLU A 135 34.66 28.79 5.86
C GLU A 135 34.49 28.45 7.35
N VAL A 136 34.13 27.20 7.65
CA VAL A 136 33.63 26.86 8.99
C VAL A 136 34.75 26.76 10.02
N ASN A 137 35.97 26.36 9.62
CA ASN A 137 37.13 26.18 10.52
C ASN A 137 38.49 26.16 9.75
N GLY A 138 38.89 27.25 9.09
CA GLY A 138 40.19 27.32 8.43
C GLY A 138 40.69 28.75 8.26
N GLU A 139 41.99 28.97 8.48
CA GLU A 139 42.70 30.18 8.05
C GLU A 139 43.21 30.00 6.62
N ASP A 140 43.33 31.10 5.86
CA ASP A 140 43.95 31.09 4.52
C ASP A 140 45.38 30.52 4.64
N ALA A 141 45.63 29.38 4.00
CA ALA A 141 46.91 28.67 4.11
C ALA A 141 48.03 29.37 3.30
N GLY A 142 47.70 30.43 2.56
CA GLY A 142 48.61 31.13 1.66
C GLY A 142 48.70 30.50 0.26
N ASP A 143 49.46 31.14 -0.64
CA ASP A 143 49.58 30.75 -2.06
C ASP A 143 50.00 29.28 -2.24
N ALA A 144 49.12 28.48 -2.88
CA ALA A 144 49.36 27.07 -3.23
C ALA A 144 50.54 26.85 -4.21
N GLY A 145 51.17 27.92 -4.70
CA GLY A 145 52.22 27.87 -5.70
C GLY A 145 51.65 27.75 -7.13
N PRO A 146 52.52 27.65 -8.16
CA PRO A 146 52.07 27.55 -9.55
C PRO A 146 51.31 26.24 -9.81
N LEU A 147 50.36 26.29 -10.75
CA LEU A 147 49.66 25.08 -11.21
C LEU A 147 50.66 24.09 -11.81
N PRO A 148 50.47 22.77 -11.61
CA PRO A 148 51.25 21.75 -12.30
C PRO A 148 51.14 21.88 -13.82
N ALA A 149 52.16 21.41 -14.55
CA ALA A 149 52.12 21.34 -15.99
C ALA A 149 51.02 20.36 -16.45
N ASP A 150 50.37 20.67 -17.58
CA ASP A 150 49.24 19.90 -18.10
C ASP A 150 49.63 18.52 -18.67
N ASP A 151 50.93 18.24 -18.75
CA ASP A 151 51.54 16.96 -19.16
C ASP A 151 52.13 16.16 -17.99
N ASP A 152 52.04 16.65 -16.73
CA ASP A 152 52.39 15.88 -15.52
C ASP A 152 51.31 14.85 -15.21
N LEU A 153 51.28 13.76 -15.98
CA LEU A 153 50.27 12.71 -15.84
C LEU A 153 50.52 11.76 -14.67
N ASP A 154 51.69 11.84 -14.03
CA ASP A 154 52.01 11.03 -12.86
C ASP A 154 51.44 11.63 -11.57
N ARG A 155 51.07 12.91 -11.54
CA ARG A 155 50.34 13.51 -10.42
C ARG A 155 48.99 12.84 -10.18
N LEU A 156 48.53 12.84 -8.93
CA LEU A 156 47.26 12.25 -8.54
C LEU A 156 46.09 12.96 -9.22
N SER A 157 45.10 12.16 -9.63
CA SER A 157 43.80 12.62 -10.10
C SER A 157 42.72 12.38 -9.03
N PHE A 158 42.70 11.19 -8.42
CA PHE A 158 41.83 10.89 -7.29
C PHE A 158 42.39 9.80 -6.38
N VAL A 159 41.83 9.73 -5.17
CA VAL A 159 42.05 8.65 -4.22
C VAL A 159 40.69 8.06 -3.83
N ALA A 160 40.58 6.73 -3.88
CA ALA A 160 39.40 6.01 -3.42
C ALA A 160 39.78 4.93 -2.41
N TYR A 161 39.03 4.81 -1.32
CA TYR A 161 39.31 3.83 -0.27
C TYR A 161 38.59 2.50 -0.51
N SER A 162 39.27 1.38 -0.20
CA SER A 162 38.69 0.03 -0.21
C SER A 162 38.95 -0.71 1.11
N SER A 163 38.16 -1.75 1.41
CA SER A 163 38.35 -2.63 2.56
C SER A 163 39.66 -3.43 2.43
N GLY A 164 40.67 -3.11 3.24
CA GLY A 164 41.93 -3.84 3.26
C GLY A 164 41.80 -5.24 3.89
N THR A 165 42.66 -6.17 3.45
CA THR A 165 42.78 -7.53 4.04
C THR A 165 43.31 -7.52 5.47
N THR A 166 43.91 -6.42 5.92
CA THR A 166 44.48 -6.21 7.26
C THR A 166 43.52 -5.49 8.23
N GLY A 167 42.25 -5.28 7.85
CA GLY A 167 41.22 -4.68 8.70
C GLY A 167 40.98 -3.18 8.49
N LYS A 168 42.04 -2.38 8.27
CA LYS A 168 41.93 -0.92 8.01
C LYS A 168 41.69 -0.61 6.51
N PRO A 169 40.87 0.40 6.17
CA PRO A 169 40.71 0.86 4.79
C PRO A 169 42.05 1.28 4.17
N LYS A 170 42.22 1.05 2.86
CA LYS A 170 43.42 1.43 2.10
C LYS A 170 43.05 2.40 0.98
N GLY A 171 43.70 3.56 0.93
CA GLY A 171 43.49 4.57 -0.11
C GLY A 171 44.25 4.20 -1.39
N ILE A 172 43.56 4.06 -2.52
CA ILE A 172 44.14 3.70 -3.82
C ILE A 172 44.47 5.00 -4.56
N ALA A 173 45.76 5.25 -4.80
CA ALA A 173 46.24 6.51 -5.33
C ALA A 173 46.34 6.49 -6.87
N ASN A 174 45.38 7.11 -7.56
CA ASN A 174 45.26 7.04 -9.02
C ASN A 174 45.88 8.27 -9.72
N PRO A 175 46.96 8.09 -10.51
CA PRO A 175 47.56 9.17 -11.28
C PRO A 175 46.74 9.48 -12.53
N HIS A 176 46.84 10.67 -13.11
CA HIS A 176 46.11 11.06 -14.33
C HIS A 176 46.33 10.14 -15.53
N ARG A 177 47.53 9.56 -15.70
CA ARG A 177 47.85 8.67 -16.84
C ARG A 177 46.90 7.48 -16.98
N ALA A 178 46.40 6.94 -15.87
CA ALA A 178 45.57 5.75 -15.85
C ALA A 178 44.11 6.00 -16.32
N PRO A 179 43.34 6.94 -15.74
CA PRO A 179 42.01 7.29 -16.25
C PRO A 179 42.07 7.87 -17.66
N VAL A 180 43.07 8.71 -18.00
CA VAL A 180 43.19 9.28 -19.37
C VAL A 180 43.33 8.17 -20.42
N LEU A 181 44.22 7.19 -20.19
CA LEU A 181 44.37 6.05 -21.11
C LEU A 181 43.10 5.18 -21.12
N SER A 182 42.54 4.89 -19.95
CA SER A 182 41.28 4.13 -19.81
C SER A 182 40.13 4.77 -20.60
N TYR A 183 39.97 6.09 -20.53
CA TYR A 183 38.89 6.80 -21.23
C TYR A 183 39.10 6.78 -22.73
N ASN A 184 40.35 6.96 -23.20
CA ASN A 184 40.68 6.83 -24.61
C ASN A 184 40.39 5.42 -25.15
N LEU A 185 40.71 4.38 -24.39
CA LEU A 185 40.38 2.99 -24.76
C LEU A 185 38.87 2.78 -24.82
N ARG A 186 38.11 3.31 -23.85
CA ARG A 186 36.64 3.22 -23.81
C ARG A 186 35.99 3.91 -25.00
N PHE A 187 36.50 5.06 -25.45
CA PHE A 187 36.01 5.71 -26.69
C PHE A 187 36.24 4.84 -27.94
N GLY A 188 37.25 3.96 -27.93
CA GLY A 188 37.43 2.97 -28.98
C GLY A 188 36.36 1.86 -29.01
N ILE A 189 35.65 1.64 -27.90
CA ILE A 189 34.58 0.62 -27.78
C ILE A 189 33.20 1.25 -27.99
N SER A 190 32.97 2.39 -27.33
CA SER A 190 31.76 3.20 -27.46
C SER A 190 32.14 4.67 -27.38
N ASP A 191 32.20 5.31 -28.54
CA ASP A 191 32.53 6.72 -28.67
C ASP A 191 31.36 7.61 -28.20
N GLN A 192 31.66 8.86 -27.86
CA GLN A 192 30.70 9.83 -27.38
C GLN A 192 30.78 11.13 -28.17
N HIS A 193 29.63 11.78 -28.32
CA HIS A 193 29.46 12.97 -29.12
C HIS A 193 28.58 14.01 -28.41
N PRO A 194 28.68 15.28 -28.84
CA PRO A 194 27.71 16.29 -28.47
C PRO A 194 26.27 15.83 -28.74
N GLY A 195 25.43 15.89 -27.70
CA GLY A 195 24.04 15.42 -27.74
C GLY A 195 23.81 14.04 -27.12
N ASP A 196 24.85 13.24 -26.91
CA ASP A 196 24.75 12.04 -26.07
C ASP A 196 24.58 12.43 -24.60
N ARG A 197 23.82 11.62 -23.86
CA ARG A 197 23.41 11.89 -22.48
C ARG A 197 23.72 10.67 -21.62
N VAL A 198 24.66 10.83 -20.70
CA VAL A 198 25.24 9.74 -19.92
C VAL A 198 24.77 9.87 -18.49
N ALA A 199 23.97 8.91 -18.03
CA ALA A 199 23.56 8.84 -16.64
C ALA A 199 24.75 8.35 -15.79
N CYS A 200 25.20 9.21 -14.90
CA CYS A 200 26.12 8.84 -13.84
C CYS A 200 25.30 8.19 -12.72
N ASN A 201 25.15 6.87 -12.79
CA ASN A 201 24.24 6.11 -11.95
C ASN A 201 24.96 5.48 -10.76
N VAL A 202 26.04 4.74 -11.01
CA VAL A 202 26.79 4.06 -9.93
C VAL A 202 27.83 4.99 -9.30
N PHE A 203 28.11 6.13 -9.96
CA PHE A 203 29.11 7.13 -9.57
C PHE A 203 30.55 6.60 -9.63
N PHE A 204 30.82 5.68 -10.56
CA PHE A 204 32.20 5.40 -10.94
C PHE A 204 32.80 6.65 -11.57
N VAL A 205 34.06 6.95 -11.25
CA VAL A 205 34.73 8.20 -11.68
C VAL A 205 34.68 8.42 -13.20
N TRP A 206 34.63 7.34 -13.98
CA TRP A 206 34.53 7.42 -15.43
C TRP A 206 33.13 7.73 -15.95
N GLU A 207 32.07 7.48 -15.18
CA GLU A 207 30.72 8.00 -15.49
C GLU A 207 30.67 9.52 -15.31
N ILE A 208 31.51 10.06 -14.41
CA ILE A 208 31.58 11.50 -14.11
C ILE A 208 32.38 12.25 -15.18
N ILE A 209 33.62 11.83 -15.44
CA ILE A 209 34.58 12.68 -16.18
C ILE A 209 34.59 12.37 -17.68
N ARG A 210 34.60 11.08 -18.08
CA ARG A 210 34.74 10.66 -19.48
C ARG A 210 33.79 11.40 -20.45
N PRO A 211 32.46 11.46 -20.23
CA PRO A 211 31.55 12.19 -21.12
C PRO A 211 31.89 13.67 -21.33
N LEU A 212 32.41 14.32 -20.29
CA LEU A 212 32.78 15.73 -20.33
C LEU A 212 34.00 16.01 -21.20
N LEU A 213 34.74 14.97 -21.62
CA LEU A 213 35.90 15.11 -22.51
C LEU A 213 35.51 15.03 -23.99
N ARG A 214 34.25 14.74 -24.30
CA ARG A 214 33.74 14.51 -25.67
C ARG A 214 32.45 15.28 -26.00
N GLY A 215 32.03 16.20 -25.13
CA GLY A 215 30.89 17.08 -25.40
C GLY A 215 29.53 16.49 -25.02
N ALA A 216 29.50 15.29 -24.43
CA ALA A 216 28.27 14.68 -23.94
C ALA A 216 27.77 15.35 -22.65
N THR A 217 26.49 15.17 -22.34
CA THR A 217 25.91 15.61 -21.07
C THR A 217 26.06 14.52 -20.01
N VAL A 218 26.54 14.88 -18.82
CA VAL A 218 26.44 14.06 -17.60
C VAL A 218 25.12 14.35 -16.92
N VAL A 219 24.33 13.30 -16.67
CA VAL A 219 23.12 13.36 -15.84
C VAL A 219 23.46 12.73 -14.50
N ALA A 220 23.56 13.54 -13.44
CA ALA A 220 23.85 13.06 -12.08
C ALA A 220 22.59 12.40 -11.50
N VAL A 221 22.62 11.07 -11.33
CA VAL A 221 21.48 10.32 -10.77
C VAL A 221 21.55 10.36 -9.23
N PRO A 222 20.56 10.94 -8.54
CA PRO A 222 20.57 11.00 -7.09
C PRO A 222 20.45 9.59 -6.46
N ASP A 223 20.96 9.42 -5.25
CA ASP A 223 21.00 8.14 -4.53
C ASP A 223 19.62 7.44 -4.50
N ASP A 224 18.57 8.20 -4.21
CA ASP A 224 17.21 7.65 -4.06
C ASP A 224 16.62 7.14 -5.37
N ALA A 225 16.96 7.76 -6.50
CA ALA A 225 16.62 7.24 -7.82
C ALA A 225 17.49 6.02 -8.18
N SER A 226 18.79 6.07 -7.91
CA SER A 226 19.74 4.99 -8.25
C SER A 226 19.36 3.64 -7.61
N TYR A 227 18.85 3.66 -6.38
CA TYR A 227 18.47 2.45 -5.65
C TYR A 227 17.01 1.99 -5.87
N ASP A 228 16.16 2.79 -6.52
CA ASP A 228 14.78 2.39 -6.86
C ASP A 228 14.70 2.07 -8.36
N PRO A 229 14.53 0.78 -8.74
CA PRO A 229 14.47 0.39 -10.15
C PRO A 229 13.41 1.12 -10.99
N VAL A 230 12.30 1.54 -10.37
CA VAL A 230 11.23 2.27 -11.07
C VAL A 230 11.62 3.74 -11.24
N ALA A 231 12.03 4.39 -10.16
CA ALA A 231 12.45 5.80 -10.21
C ALA A 231 13.67 5.99 -11.12
N LEU A 232 14.59 5.03 -11.14
CA LEU A 232 15.72 5.01 -12.06
C LEU A 232 15.22 5.02 -13.50
N VAL A 233 14.38 4.07 -13.91
CA VAL A 233 13.87 4.01 -15.29
C VAL A 233 13.05 5.24 -15.66
N ASP A 234 12.24 5.77 -14.75
CA ASP A 234 11.50 7.01 -14.95
C ASP A 234 12.44 8.20 -15.20
N LEU A 235 13.51 8.32 -14.40
CA LEU A 235 14.51 9.38 -14.56
C LEU A 235 15.29 9.21 -15.87
N LEU A 236 15.76 8.01 -16.17
CA LEU A 236 16.48 7.70 -17.42
C LEU A 236 15.63 8.06 -18.65
N SER A 237 14.34 7.74 -18.61
CA SER A 237 13.37 8.06 -19.66
C SER A 237 13.13 9.56 -19.77
N ALA A 238 12.81 10.23 -18.65
CA ALA A 238 12.53 11.67 -18.62
C ALA A 238 13.74 12.53 -19.04
N LYS A 239 14.95 12.05 -18.75
CA LYS A 239 16.20 12.72 -19.14
C LYS A 239 16.73 12.23 -20.49
N HIS A 240 15.99 11.42 -21.25
CA HIS A 240 16.39 10.90 -22.57
C HIS A 240 17.82 10.34 -22.58
N VAL A 241 18.14 9.50 -21.60
CA VAL A 241 19.50 8.99 -21.41
C VAL A 241 19.87 8.04 -22.55
N THR A 242 21.01 8.29 -23.18
CA THR A 242 21.54 7.47 -24.28
C THR A 242 22.51 6.41 -23.80
N GLU A 243 23.11 6.60 -22.62
CA GLU A 243 24.07 5.66 -22.05
C GLU A 243 24.00 5.65 -20.51
N THR A 244 24.04 4.47 -19.91
CA THR A 244 24.11 4.32 -18.45
C THR A 244 24.92 3.08 -18.06
N LEU A 245 25.34 3.02 -16.79
CA LEU A 245 25.90 1.83 -16.19
C LEU A 245 24.96 1.24 -15.14
N MET A 246 24.93 -0.09 -15.06
CA MET A 246 24.31 -0.84 -13.96
C MET A 246 25.24 -1.97 -13.51
N THR A 247 25.18 -2.33 -12.23
CA THR A 247 25.71 -3.64 -11.83
C THR A 247 24.77 -4.75 -12.33
N PRO A 248 25.25 -5.98 -12.57
CA PRO A 248 24.40 -7.11 -12.90
C PRO A 248 23.21 -7.28 -11.95
N THR A 249 23.42 -7.12 -10.64
CA THR A 249 22.35 -7.17 -9.64
C THR A 249 21.29 -6.07 -9.84
N LEU A 250 21.72 -4.83 -10.11
CA LEU A 250 20.79 -3.72 -10.35
C LEU A 250 19.98 -3.96 -11.63
N LEU A 251 20.63 -4.41 -12.71
CA LEU A 251 19.93 -4.74 -13.96
C LEU A 251 18.91 -5.86 -13.74
N ALA A 252 19.23 -6.90 -12.97
CA ALA A 252 18.28 -7.96 -12.65
C ALA A 252 17.03 -7.41 -11.93
N ALA A 253 17.21 -6.50 -10.97
CA ALA A 253 16.11 -5.83 -10.26
C ALA A 253 15.26 -4.97 -11.20
N VAL A 254 15.90 -4.22 -12.09
CA VAL A 254 15.23 -3.41 -13.11
C VAL A 254 14.41 -4.28 -14.06
N LEU A 255 14.98 -5.35 -14.61
CA LEU A 255 14.27 -6.26 -15.52
C LEU A 255 13.09 -6.97 -14.84
N SER A 256 13.17 -7.22 -13.53
CA SER A 256 12.06 -7.79 -12.77
C SER A 256 10.86 -6.85 -12.66
N ARG A 257 11.08 -5.52 -12.66
CA ARG A 257 10.01 -4.51 -12.57
C ARG A 257 9.61 -3.96 -13.94
N HIS A 258 10.54 -3.96 -14.89
CA HIS A 258 10.37 -3.48 -16.25
C HIS A 258 10.84 -4.53 -17.27
N PRO A 259 10.07 -5.62 -17.47
CA PRO A 259 10.44 -6.68 -18.39
C PRO A 259 10.53 -6.21 -19.86
N GLU A 260 9.85 -5.11 -20.22
CA GLU A 260 9.90 -4.45 -21.54
C GLU A 260 10.63 -3.10 -21.49
N ILE A 261 11.71 -2.99 -20.70
CA ILE A 261 12.44 -1.73 -20.49
C ILE A 261 12.85 -1.01 -21.79
N GLY A 262 13.14 -1.73 -22.89
CA GLY A 262 13.47 -1.11 -24.17
C GLY A 262 12.37 -0.21 -24.75
N ARG A 263 11.09 -0.44 -24.41
CA ARG A 263 9.99 0.47 -24.79
C ARG A 263 9.98 1.76 -23.97
N ARG A 264 10.48 1.70 -22.74
CA ARG A 264 10.54 2.81 -21.79
C ARG A 264 11.76 3.70 -22.00
N LEU A 265 12.84 3.12 -22.51
CA LEU A 265 14.11 3.79 -22.78
C LEU A 265 14.48 3.70 -24.28
N PRO A 266 13.66 4.25 -25.19
CA PRO A 266 13.89 4.11 -26.62
C PRO A 266 15.17 4.82 -27.11
N GLU A 267 15.68 5.81 -26.36
CA GLU A 267 16.91 6.53 -26.67
C GLU A 267 18.17 5.83 -26.14
N LEU A 268 18.05 4.79 -25.31
CA LEU A 268 19.20 4.12 -24.71
C LEU A 268 19.97 3.31 -25.76
N LYS A 269 21.14 3.81 -26.13
CA LYS A 269 22.04 3.21 -27.13
C LYS A 269 23.01 2.21 -26.51
N THR A 270 23.45 2.45 -25.27
CA THR A 270 24.48 1.62 -24.63
C THR A 270 24.22 1.44 -23.13
N LEU A 271 24.30 0.20 -22.66
CA LEU A 271 24.24 -0.15 -21.24
C LEU A 271 25.51 -0.90 -20.86
N TRP A 272 26.27 -0.34 -19.92
CA TRP A 272 27.46 -0.99 -19.38
C TRP A 272 27.13 -1.83 -18.15
N LEU A 273 27.73 -3.02 -18.07
CA LEU A 273 27.72 -3.90 -16.91
C LEU A 273 29.13 -3.99 -16.34
N ASN A 274 29.26 -3.75 -15.04
CA ASN A 274 30.54 -3.76 -14.35
C ASN A 274 30.35 -4.04 -12.86
N GLY A 275 31.43 -4.41 -12.17
CA GLY A 275 31.48 -4.60 -10.72
C GLY A 275 31.12 -5.99 -10.21
N GLU A 276 30.44 -6.82 -11.02
CA GLU A 276 30.11 -8.21 -10.72
C GLU A 276 30.20 -9.08 -12.00
N VAL A 277 30.31 -10.40 -11.83
CA VAL A 277 30.23 -11.34 -12.95
C VAL A 277 28.82 -11.35 -13.51
N VAL A 278 28.69 -11.20 -14.82
CA VAL A 278 27.41 -11.33 -15.54
C VAL A 278 27.09 -12.81 -15.72
N THR A 279 25.89 -13.24 -15.34
CA THR A 279 25.43 -14.61 -15.64
C THR A 279 24.91 -14.70 -17.06
N THR A 280 25.02 -15.87 -17.67
CA THR A 280 24.51 -16.11 -19.03
C THR A 280 22.98 -15.95 -19.10
N ASP A 281 22.25 -16.32 -18.05
CA ASP A 281 20.81 -16.05 -17.91
C ASP A 281 20.49 -14.55 -17.97
N LEU A 282 21.16 -13.75 -17.11
CA LEU A 282 20.89 -12.32 -17.05
C LEU A 282 21.22 -11.64 -18.38
N ALA A 283 22.36 -12.01 -18.99
CA ALA A 283 22.76 -11.51 -20.30
C ALA A 283 21.69 -11.78 -21.37
N ARG A 284 21.17 -13.00 -21.46
CA ARG A 284 20.11 -13.37 -22.41
C ARG A 284 18.81 -12.61 -22.16
N ARG A 285 18.39 -12.48 -20.89
CA ARG A 285 17.20 -11.68 -20.54
C ARG A 285 17.38 -10.21 -20.91
N ALA A 286 18.57 -9.66 -20.68
CA ALA A 286 18.89 -8.28 -21.02
C ALA A 286 18.86 -8.05 -22.54
N LEU A 287 19.50 -8.92 -23.33
CA LEU A 287 19.48 -8.86 -24.80
C LEU A 287 18.04 -8.87 -25.35
N LYS A 288 17.17 -9.71 -24.77
CA LYS A 288 15.76 -9.76 -25.15
C LYS A 288 15.00 -8.48 -24.78
N ALA A 289 15.27 -7.91 -23.61
CA ALA A 289 14.55 -6.74 -23.11
C ALA A 289 15.03 -5.42 -23.73
N LEU A 290 16.27 -5.39 -24.24
CA LEU A 290 16.94 -4.24 -24.82
C LEU A 290 17.53 -4.59 -26.22
N PRO A 291 16.70 -4.99 -27.20
CA PRO A 291 17.19 -5.51 -28.48
C PRO A 291 17.89 -4.47 -29.37
N ASN A 292 17.71 -3.18 -29.08
CA ASN A 292 18.30 -2.06 -29.83
C ASN A 292 19.42 -1.35 -29.05
N THR A 293 19.84 -1.90 -27.91
CA THR A 293 20.85 -1.31 -27.04
C THR A 293 22.06 -2.23 -26.98
N ARG A 294 23.26 -1.66 -27.17
CA ARG A 294 24.51 -2.41 -26.99
C ARG A 294 24.73 -2.69 -25.50
N LEU A 295 24.92 -3.97 -25.16
CA LEU A 295 25.17 -4.41 -23.79
C LEU A 295 26.66 -4.70 -23.63
N LEU A 296 27.39 -3.83 -22.94
CA LEU A 296 28.84 -3.93 -22.80
C LEU A 296 29.19 -4.53 -21.44
N ASN A 297 29.81 -5.71 -21.42
CA ASN A 297 30.36 -6.29 -20.20
C ASN A 297 31.79 -5.78 -20.01
N CYS A 298 32.11 -5.22 -18.85
CA CYS A 298 33.39 -4.61 -18.56
C CYS A 298 33.93 -5.13 -17.22
N TYR A 299 35.23 -5.40 -17.18
CA TYR A 299 35.95 -5.69 -15.94
C TYR A 299 37.00 -4.58 -15.70
N SER A 300 36.90 -4.00 -14.52
CA SER A 300 37.75 -2.92 -14.06
C SER A 300 38.04 -3.09 -12.57
N ALA A 301 39.19 -2.61 -12.11
CA ALA A 301 39.55 -2.51 -10.71
C ALA A 301 40.10 -1.10 -10.45
N CYS A 302 39.91 -0.57 -9.24
CA CYS A 302 40.40 0.78 -8.94
C CYS A 302 41.94 0.86 -9.04
N GLU A 303 42.64 -0.25 -8.75
CA GLU A 303 44.09 -0.35 -8.88
C GLU A 303 44.61 -0.41 -10.32
N THR A 304 43.75 -0.70 -11.30
CA THR A 304 44.14 -0.94 -12.72
C THR A 304 43.30 -0.17 -13.72
N HIS A 305 42.32 0.62 -13.30
CA HIS A 305 41.29 1.17 -14.18
C HIS A 305 40.64 0.10 -15.06
N GLU A 306 40.88 0.09 -16.38
CA GLU A 306 40.21 -0.84 -17.31
C GLU A 306 41.09 -2.03 -17.67
N VAL A 307 40.51 -3.23 -17.78
CA VAL A 307 41.27 -4.42 -18.18
C VAL A 307 40.69 -5.04 -19.45
N ALA A 308 39.41 -5.35 -19.46
CA ALA A 308 38.75 -6.01 -20.59
C ALA A 308 37.31 -5.55 -20.71
N CYS A 309 36.81 -5.43 -21.95
CA CYS A 309 35.41 -5.11 -22.19
C CYS A 309 34.98 -5.49 -23.60
N GLY A 310 33.72 -5.92 -23.75
CA GLY A 310 33.17 -6.25 -25.07
C GLY A 310 31.65 -6.30 -25.11
N ASP A 311 31.10 -6.42 -26.32
CA ASP A 311 29.67 -6.46 -26.58
C ASP A 311 29.11 -7.86 -26.35
N ILE A 312 28.21 -8.00 -25.38
CA ILE A 312 27.62 -9.29 -24.99
C ILE A 312 26.95 -9.95 -26.18
N GLN A 313 26.33 -9.18 -27.08
CA GLN A 313 25.65 -9.73 -28.26
C GLN A 313 26.63 -10.41 -29.22
N GLU A 314 27.85 -9.89 -29.33
CA GLU A 314 28.89 -10.43 -30.22
C GLU A 314 29.68 -11.58 -29.57
N MET A 315 29.69 -11.66 -28.24
CA MET A 315 30.54 -12.58 -27.48
C MET A 315 29.83 -13.80 -26.91
N LEU A 316 28.52 -13.75 -26.72
CA LEU A 316 27.77 -14.79 -25.99
C LEU A 316 27.17 -15.83 -26.95
N ASP A 317 27.77 -17.01 -26.98
CA ASP A 317 27.23 -18.18 -27.70
C ASP A 317 26.20 -18.97 -26.86
N GLU A 318 25.32 -19.74 -27.51
CA GLU A 318 24.29 -20.56 -26.85
C GLU A 318 24.90 -21.58 -25.85
N GLU A 319 26.07 -22.13 -26.16
CA GLU A 319 26.78 -23.13 -25.35
C GLU A 319 27.67 -22.51 -24.23
N SER A 320 27.70 -21.19 -24.10
CA SER A 320 28.57 -20.51 -23.12
C SER A 320 28.13 -20.83 -21.69
N THR A 321 29.05 -21.32 -20.85
CA THR A 321 28.81 -21.57 -19.42
C THR A 321 28.92 -20.29 -18.59
N TYR A 322 29.83 -19.39 -18.96
CA TYR A 322 30.03 -18.07 -18.34
C TYR A 322 29.78 -16.98 -19.39
N CYS A 323 29.36 -15.79 -18.98
CA CYS A 323 29.35 -14.64 -19.88
C CYS A 323 30.77 -14.07 -19.94
N PRO A 324 31.45 -14.07 -21.09
CA PRO A 324 32.76 -13.45 -21.20
C PRO A 324 32.69 -11.96 -20.89
N VAL A 325 33.78 -11.41 -20.32
CA VAL A 325 33.91 -9.96 -20.16
C VAL A 325 34.22 -9.32 -21.50
N GLY A 326 35.17 -9.88 -22.23
CA GLY A 326 35.56 -9.40 -23.56
C GLY A 326 37.06 -9.40 -23.77
N PRO A 327 37.55 -8.89 -24.91
CA PRO A 327 38.98 -8.83 -25.17
C PRO A 327 39.69 -7.90 -24.17
N PRO A 328 40.90 -8.24 -23.72
CA PRO A 328 41.75 -7.31 -22.99
C PRO A 328 42.01 -6.04 -23.81
N LEU A 329 41.86 -4.86 -23.19
CA LEU A 329 42.08 -3.58 -23.87
C LEU A 329 43.57 -3.23 -23.98
N ASP A 330 44.39 -3.80 -23.11
CA ASP A 330 45.85 -3.79 -23.21
C ASP A 330 46.39 -5.23 -23.09
N PRO A 331 46.29 -6.04 -24.17
CA PRO A 331 46.65 -7.45 -24.12
C PRO A 331 48.14 -7.68 -23.88
N LYS A 332 49.00 -6.69 -24.16
CA LYS A 332 50.45 -6.79 -23.90
C LYS A 332 50.78 -6.78 -22.41
N HIS A 333 49.92 -6.14 -21.61
CA HIS A 333 50.08 -6.00 -20.17
C HIS A 333 49.00 -6.74 -19.36
N THR A 334 48.27 -7.66 -19.99
CA THR A 334 47.29 -8.51 -19.30
C THR A 334 47.79 -9.94 -19.29
N TYR A 335 47.97 -10.51 -18.10
CA TYR A 335 48.59 -11.82 -17.92
C TYR A 335 47.72 -12.75 -17.10
N ILE A 336 47.62 -14.01 -17.52
CA ILE A 336 47.06 -15.10 -16.73
C ILE A 336 48.24 -15.98 -16.30
N LEU A 337 48.54 -15.99 -15.01
CA LEU A 337 49.73 -16.63 -14.46
C LEU A 337 49.38 -17.82 -13.57
N ASP A 338 50.21 -18.86 -13.61
CA ASP A 338 50.16 -19.96 -12.66
C ASP A 338 50.82 -19.61 -11.30
N GLU A 339 50.83 -20.56 -10.36
CA GLU A 339 51.45 -20.38 -9.03
C GLU A 339 52.97 -20.13 -9.10
N GLY A 340 53.63 -20.55 -10.17
CA GLY A 340 55.05 -20.32 -10.43
C GLY A 340 55.34 -18.98 -11.10
N GLY A 341 54.33 -18.17 -11.37
CA GLY A 341 54.46 -16.90 -12.09
C GLY A 341 54.86 -17.10 -13.55
N GLN A 342 54.40 -18.17 -14.20
CA GLN A 342 54.53 -18.39 -15.65
C GLN A 342 53.18 -18.17 -16.35
N LYS A 343 53.20 -17.70 -17.60
CA LYS A 343 51.98 -17.53 -18.40
C LYS A 343 51.37 -18.90 -18.71
N VAL A 344 50.06 -19.03 -18.53
CA VAL A 344 49.33 -20.25 -18.88
C VAL A 344 48.95 -20.28 -20.37
N GLU A 345 48.71 -21.48 -20.91
CA GLU A 345 48.19 -21.66 -22.28
C GLU A 345 46.75 -21.11 -22.43
N PRO A 346 46.33 -20.67 -23.63
CA PRO A 346 44.95 -20.23 -23.87
C PRO A 346 43.91 -21.26 -23.42
N GLY A 347 42.90 -20.80 -22.69
CA GLY A 347 41.82 -21.60 -22.10
C GLY A 347 42.13 -22.19 -20.72
N ALA A 348 43.40 -22.22 -20.28
CA ALA A 348 43.76 -22.64 -18.94
C ALA A 348 43.47 -21.52 -17.91
N SER A 349 43.03 -21.91 -16.71
CA SER A 349 42.74 -20.97 -15.63
C SER A 349 44.01 -20.65 -14.85
N GLY A 350 44.19 -19.38 -14.49
CA GLY A 350 45.25 -18.89 -13.62
C GLY A 350 44.82 -17.61 -12.89
N GLU A 351 45.75 -16.97 -12.19
CA GLU A 351 45.50 -15.68 -11.53
C GLU A 351 45.73 -14.52 -12.52
N LEU A 352 44.84 -13.53 -12.49
CA LEU A 352 44.90 -12.35 -13.36
C LEU A 352 45.87 -11.30 -12.80
N PHE A 353 46.86 -10.92 -13.63
CA PHE A 353 47.78 -9.82 -13.37
C PHE A 353 47.66 -8.75 -14.48
N VAL A 354 47.80 -7.48 -14.10
CA VAL A 354 47.68 -6.35 -15.04
C VAL A 354 48.88 -5.42 -14.87
N GLY A 355 49.56 -5.06 -15.94
CA GLY A 355 50.71 -4.15 -15.96
C GLY A 355 50.42 -2.83 -16.67
N GLY A 356 51.48 -2.09 -17.00
CA GLY A 356 51.40 -0.94 -17.90
C GLY A 356 50.85 0.35 -17.29
N ARG A 357 50.42 1.27 -18.18
CA ARG A 357 50.06 2.66 -17.83
C ARG A 357 48.70 2.82 -17.13
N LEU A 358 47.91 1.76 -17.04
CA LEU A 358 46.60 1.75 -16.40
C LEU A 358 46.68 1.54 -14.87
N LEU A 359 47.87 1.25 -14.34
CA LEU A 359 48.07 1.03 -12.91
C LEU A 359 47.97 2.31 -12.07
N ALA A 360 47.33 2.18 -10.91
CA ALA A 360 47.46 3.11 -9.80
C ALA A 360 48.93 3.27 -9.37
N ARG A 361 49.25 4.34 -8.65
CA ARG A 361 50.59 4.56 -8.08
C ARG A 361 50.89 3.51 -7.01
N GLY A 362 49.88 3.17 -6.20
CA GLY A 362 49.94 2.24 -5.09
C GLY A 362 48.88 2.56 -4.05
N TYR A 363 49.08 2.10 -2.82
CA TYR A 363 48.24 2.45 -1.68
C TYR A 363 48.85 3.61 -0.88
N LEU A 364 48.05 4.63 -0.58
CA LEU A 364 48.43 5.81 0.19
C LEU A 364 48.97 5.39 1.55
N ASN A 365 50.15 5.90 1.94
CA ASN A 365 50.78 5.65 3.25
C ASN A 365 51.00 4.15 3.59
N ARG A 366 51.03 3.25 2.59
CA ARG A 366 51.21 1.78 2.79
C ARG A 366 52.24 1.18 1.81
N PRO A 367 53.54 1.47 1.96
CA PRO A 367 54.58 0.98 1.05
C PRO A 367 54.71 -0.54 1.03
N GLU A 368 54.61 -1.20 2.19
CA GLU A 368 54.72 -2.67 2.28
C GLU A 368 53.55 -3.39 1.60
N THR A 369 52.32 -2.92 1.82
CA THR A 369 51.12 -3.44 1.16
C THR A 369 51.18 -3.19 -0.35
N THR A 370 51.72 -2.04 -0.75
CA THR A 370 51.94 -1.70 -2.16
C THR A 370 52.91 -2.67 -2.81
N ALA A 371 54.07 -2.94 -2.19
CA ALA A 371 55.07 -3.87 -2.74
C ALA A 371 54.54 -5.30 -2.91
N LYS A 372 53.64 -5.75 -2.03
CA LYS A 372 53.00 -7.07 -2.14
C LYS A 372 51.97 -7.17 -3.26
N ALA A 373 51.28 -6.07 -3.58
CA ALA A 373 50.20 -6.06 -4.57
C ALA A 373 50.66 -5.59 -5.96
N PHE A 374 51.62 -4.67 -6.01
CA PHE A 374 52.23 -4.13 -7.24
C PHE A 374 53.66 -4.65 -7.35
N THR A 375 53.80 -5.88 -7.85
CA THR A 375 55.07 -6.59 -7.99
C THR A 375 55.83 -6.14 -9.24
N PRO A 376 57.15 -6.35 -9.33
CA PRO A 376 57.89 -6.18 -10.58
C PRO A 376 57.25 -6.98 -11.72
N ASP A 377 57.20 -6.40 -12.91
CA ASP A 377 56.70 -7.07 -14.11
C ASP A 377 57.87 -7.70 -14.89
N PRO A 378 58.05 -9.03 -14.89
CA PRO A 378 59.13 -9.68 -15.62
C PRO A 378 58.88 -9.76 -17.13
N TYR A 379 57.70 -9.39 -17.61
CA TYR A 379 57.30 -9.49 -19.02
C TYR A 379 57.40 -8.18 -19.79
N ASP A 380 57.63 -7.06 -19.08
CA ASP A 380 57.86 -5.74 -19.66
C ASP A 380 59.36 -5.37 -19.49
N SER A 381 60.01 -5.05 -20.61
CA SER A 381 61.43 -4.68 -20.63
C SER A 381 61.69 -3.25 -20.14
N THR A 382 60.63 -2.46 -19.89
CA THR A 382 60.73 -1.10 -19.36
C THR A 382 61.31 -1.11 -17.95
N PRO A 383 62.40 -0.38 -17.67
CA PRO A 383 62.98 -0.31 -16.33
C PRO A 383 61.96 0.16 -15.28
N GLY A 384 61.78 -0.63 -14.22
CA GLY A 384 60.84 -0.32 -13.14
C GLY A 384 59.36 -0.63 -13.47
N ALA A 385 59.08 -1.39 -14.53
CA ALA A 385 57.75 -1.88 -14.81
C ALA A 385 57.19 -2.71 -13.64
N ARG A 386 55.90 -2.52 -13.36
CA ARG A 386 55.17 -3.21 -12.29
C ARG A 386 53.90 -3.82 -12.87
N MET A 387 53.45 -4.89 -12.25
CA MET A 387 52.15 -5.50 -12.47
C MET A 387 51.38 -5.61 -11.15
N TYR A 388 50.08 -5.38 -11.21
CA TYR A 388 49.15 -5.55 -10.11
C TYR A 388 48.58 -6.96 -10.09
N ARG A 389 48.65 -7.60 -8.93
CA ARG A 389 48.04 -8.89 -8.63
C ARG A 389 46.58 -8.70 -8.25
N THR A 390 45.64 -9.05 -9.13
CA THR A 390 44.22 -8.75 -8.90
C THR A 390 43.55 -9.61 -7.83
N GLY A 391 44.08 -10.83 -7.60
CA GLY A 391 43.43 -11.86 -6.78
C GLY A 391 42.24 -12.52 -7.45
N ASP A 392 41.94 -12.23 -8.73
CA ASP A 392 40.90 -12.88 -9.52
C ASP A 392 41.46 -14.08 -10.28
N LEU A 393 40.71 -15.18 -10.30
CA LEU A 393 40.96 -16.32 -11.19
C LEU A 393 40.28 -16.04 -12.52
N ALA A 394 41.03 -16.22 -13.60
CA ALA A 394 40.56 -15.94 -14.94
C ALA A 394 41.22 -16.84 -15.98
N ARG A 395 40.69 -16.83 -17.20
CA ARG A 395 41.30 -17.45 -18.37
C ARG A 395 41.06 -16.59 -19.61
N ILE A 396 42.01 -16.59 -20.53
CA ILE A 396 41.82 -16.04 -21.88
C ILE A 396 41.47 -17.22 -22.80
N LEU A 397 40.28 -17.19 -23.38
CA LEU A 397 39.80 -18.22 -24.31
C LEU A 397 40.61 -18.23 -25.62
N PRO A 398 40.56 -19.32 -26.42
CA PRO A 398 41.24 -19.38 -27.72
C PRO A 398 40.83 -18.27 -28.71
N ASN A 399 39.61 -17.72 -28.55
CA ASN A 399 39.11 -16.59 -29.34
C ASN A 399 39.56 -15.22 -28.79
N GLY A 400 40.38 -15.18 -27.73
CA GLY A 400 40.94 -13.96 -27.14
C GLY A 400 40.06 -13.29 -26.09
N LEU A 401 38.91 -13.85 -25.74
CA LEU A 401 38.01 -13.27 -24.73
C LEU A 401 38.44 -13.64 -23.31
N LEU A 402 38.36 -12.68 -22.39
CA LEU A 402 38.61 -12.88 -20.96
C LEU A 402 37.35 -13.40 -20.25
N GLU A 403 37.49 -14.48 -19.49
CA GLU A 403 36.50 -14.95 -18.54
C GLU A 403 37.03 -14.86 -17.10
N ILE A 404 36.22 -14.31 -16.19
CA ILE A 404 36.49 -14.33 -14.75
C ILE A 404 35.81 -15.57 -14.16
N THR A 405 36.62 -16.51 -13.65
CA THR A 405 36.16 -17.83 -13.18
C THR A 405 36.09 -17.93 -11.65
N GLY A 406 36.64 -16.96 -10.90
CA GLY A 406 36.55 -16.94 -9.45
C GLY A 406 37.51 -15.95 -8.80
N ARG A 407 37.79 -16.13 -7.50
CA ARG A 407 38.81 -15.39 -6.75
C ARG A 407 39.75 -16.31 -5.98
N VAL A 408 41.02 -15.91 -5.93
CA VAL A 408 42.03 -16.47 -5.04
C VAL A 408 41.74 -15.97 -3.61
N GLY A 409 41.63 -16.88 -2.63
CA GLY A 409 41.55 -16.51 -1.22
C GLY A 409 40.19 -16.02 -0.70
N ALA A 410 39.08 -16.49 -1.27
CA ALA A 410 37.71 -16.38 -0.71
C ALA A 410 37.11 -14.97 -0.55
N MET A 411 37.56 -13.94 -1.27
CA MET A 411 36.87 -12.64 -1.24
C MET A 411 35.47 -12.74 -1.90
N ILE A 412 34.42 -12.24 -1.21
CA ILE A 412 33.01 -12.31 -1.63
C ILE A 412 32.59 -10.98 -2.26
N LYS A 413 31.98 -11.02 -3.46
CA LYS A 413 31.28 -9.87 -4.06
C LYS A 413 29.80 -9.90 -3.67
N LEU A 414 29.33 -8.87 -2.99
CA LEU A 414 27.94 -8.71 -2.56
C LEU A 414 27.38 -7.39 -3.08
N ARG A 415 26.53 -7.42 -4.11
CA ARG A 415 25.84 -6.24 -4.66
C ARG A 415 26.83 -5.13 -5.08
N GLY A 416 27.93 -5.53 -5.72
CA GLY A 416 29.05 -4.65 -6.13
C GLY A 416 30.13 -4.39 -5.06
N TYR A 417 29.84 -4.59 -3.77
CA TYR A 417 30.82 -4.41 -2.69
C TYR A 417 31.77 -5.60 -2.55
N SER A 418 33.04 -5.31 -2.27
CA SER A 418 34.06 -6.32 -1.95
C SER A 418 34.07 -6.59 -0.43
N VAL A 419 33.71 -7.82 -0.04
CA VAL A 419 33.74 -8.29 1.34
C VAL A 419 34.87 -9.32 1.49
N VAL A 420 35.74 -9.10 2.47
CA VAL A 420 36.78 -10.06 2.84
C VAL A 420 36.28 -10.88 4.04
N PRO A 421 35.96 -12.18 3.90
CA PRO A 421 35.42 -12.99 4.99
C PRO A 421 36.26 -12.94 6.26
N ALA A 422 37.59 -13.04 6.15
CA ALA A 422 38.51 -12.95 7.29
C ALA A 422 38.34 -11.69 8.15
N LYS A 423 37.94 -10.55 7.55
CA LYS A 423 37.65 -9.32 8.31
C LYS A 423 36.38 -9.48 9.14
N VAL A 424 35.35 -10.08 8.57
CA VAL A 424 34.07 -10.33 9.24
C VAL A 424 34.28 -11.37 10.34
N GLU A 425 34.97 -12.47 10.04
CA GLU A 425 35.35 -13.52 10.99
C GLU A 425 36.15 -12.97 12.18
N SER A 426 37.16 -12.12 11.92
CA SER A 426 37.97 -11.50 12.97
C SER A 426 37.16 -10.56 13.86
N ALA A 427 36.25 -9.76 13.28
CA ALA A 427 35.36 -8.90 14.06
C ALA A 427 34.40 -9.73 14.94
N ILE A 428 33.87 -10.85 14.42
CA ILE A 428 33.02 -11.78 15.17
C ILE A 428 33.79 -12.37 16.36
N ILE A 429 34.99 -12.91 16.13
CA ILE A 429 35.81 -13.53 17.18
C ILE A 429 36.22 -12.51 18.24
N SER A 430 36.53 -11.27 17.84
CA SER A 430 37.03 -10.22 18.75
C SER A 430 35.93 -9.64 19.65
N HIS A 431 34.68 -9.60 19.18
CA HIS A 431 33.61 -8.87 19.86
C HIS A 431 32.46 -9.75 20.37
N LEU A 432 32.45 -11.05 20.05
CA LEU A 432 31.44 -12.00 20.49
C LEU A 432 32.11 -13.23 21.11
N ALA A 433 31.38 -13.98 21.97
CA ALA A 433 31.87 -15.20 22.61
C ALA A 433 31.97 -16.39 21.62
N VAL A 434 32.78 -16.21 20.58
CA VAL A 434 33.00 -17.14 19.47
C VAL A 434 34.48 -17.49 19.43
N SER A 435 34.78 -18.79 19.47
CA SER A 435 36.15 -19.31 19.41
C SER A 435 36.62 -19.47 17.97
N HIS A 436 35.72 -19.86 17.06
CA HIS A 436 36.02 -20.05 15.64
C HIS A 436 34.85 -19.57 14.78
N CYS A 437 35.15 -18.92 13.66
CA CYS A 437 34.15 -18.44 12.71
C CYS A 437 34.59 -18.69 11.26
N ALA A 438 33.65 -19.07 10.41
CA ALA A 438 33.81 -19.08 8.95
C ALA A 438 32.65 -18.31 8.30
N VAL A 439 32.95 -17.40 7.38
CA VAL A 439 31.95 -16.59 6.66
C VAL A 439 31.91 -16.95 5.19
N VAL A 440 30.73 -17.29 4.68
CA VAL A 440 30.51 -17.67 3.28
C VAL A 440 29.32 -16.91 2.68
N ALA A 441 29.22 -16.91 1.35
CA ALA A 441 28.03 -16.41 0.65
C ALA A 441 27.03 -17.55 0.44
N HIS A 442 25.74 -17.28 0.65
CA HIS A 442 24.64 -18.19 0.35
C HIS A 442 23.57 -17.49 -0.48
N GLY A 443 22.91 -18.22 -1.40
CA GLY A 443 21.95 -17.68 -2.35
C GLY A 443 22.57 -17.12 -3.65
N GLU A 444 21.72 -16.71 -4.59
CA GLU A 444 22.09 -16.14 -5.89
C GLU A 444 21.38 -14.79 -6.13
N GLY A 445 21.93 -13.95 -7.02
CA GLY A 445 21.31 -12.68 -7.38
C GLY A 445 21.01 -11.74 -6.20
N LEU A 446 19.75 -11.29 -6.08
CA LEU A 446 19.29 -10.39 -5.01
C LEU A 446 19.24 -11.07 -3.63
N ASP A 447 19.05 -12.39 -3.61
CA ASP A 447 18.95 -13.21 -2.39
C ASP A 447 20.32 -13.66 -1.88
N ARG A 448 21.41 -13.24 -2.54
CA ARG A 448 22.78 -13.50 -2.09
C ARG A 448 23.06 -12.74 -0.78
N GLN A 449 23.45 -13.46 0.26
CA GLN A 449 23.67 -12.96 1.61
C GLN A 449 24.91 -13.60 2.26
N LEU A 450 25.43 -12.99 3.33
CA LEU A 450 26.52 -13.54 4.14
C LEU A 450 25.95 -14.44 5.23
N VAL A 451 26.56 -15.63 5.40
CA VAL A 451 26.27 -16.60 6.47
C VAL A 451 27.51 -16.76 7.34
N ALA A 452 27.37 -16.61 8.65
CA ALA A 452 28.42 -16.90 9.63
C ALA A 452 28.20 -18.26 10.29
N TYR A 453 29.17 -19.15 10.16
CA TYR A 453 29.23 -20.40 10.91
C TYR A 453 30.13 -20.17 12.12
N VAL A 454 29.59 -20.37 13.32
CA VAL A 454 30.27 -20.01 14.57
C VAL A 454 30.35 -21.19 15.53
N VAL A 455 31.49 -21.30 16.22
CA VAL A 455 31.70 -22.20 17.35
C VAL A 455 31.82 -21.34 18.60
N ARG A 456 30.94 -21.54 19.59
CA ARG A 456 30.94 -20.73 20.81
C ARG A 456 32.18 -20.97 21.67
N ASP A 457 32.50 -20.01 22.52
CA ASP A 457 33.47 -20.21 23.60
C ASP A 457 32.91 -21.18 24.65
N LYS A 458 33.80 -22.00 25.23
CA LYS A 458 33.45 -22.92 26.33
C LYS A 458 33.46 -22.24 27.70
N GLU A 459 34.05 -21.04 27.80
CA GLU A 459 34.17 -20.25 29.02
C GLU A 459 33.51 -18.88 28.80
N GLN A 460 32.62 -18.47 29.71
CA GLN A 460 31.92 -17.18 29.62
C GLN A 460 32.83 -16.06 30.09
N SER A 461 32.98 -15.01 29.28
CA SER A 461 33.64 -13.75 29.62
C SER A 461 32.61 -12.62 29.67
N GLU A 462 32.68 -11.74 30.66
CA GLU A 462 31.81 -10.56 30.75
C GLU A 462 32.08 -9.51 29.65
N GLU A 463 33.26 -9.56 29.01
CA GLU A 463 33.67 -8.60 27.99
C GLU A 463 33.22 -8.97 26.56
N ARG A 464 32.92 -10.26 26.29
CA ARG A 464 32.45 -10.75 24.99
C ARG A 464 31.08 -11.41 25.16
N PRO A 465 29.98 -10.74 24.75
CA PRO A 465 28.63 -11.28 24.90
C PRO A 465 28.39 -12.54 24.05
N VAL A 466 27.53 -13.42 24.55
CA VAL A 466 27.14 -14.68 23.90
C VAL A 466 26.33 -14.40 22.62
N VAL A 467 26.61 -15.16 21.56
CA VAL A 467 25.85 -15.08 20.30
C VAL A 467 24.53 -15.83 20.44
N GLU A 468 23.42 -15.09 20.57
CA GLU A 468 22.07 -15.66 20.56
C GLU A 468 21.57 -15.80 19.12
N ILE A 469 21.27 -17.02 18.69
CA ILE A 469 20.76 -17.33 17.34
C ILE A 469 19.33 -17.86 17.50
N ASN A 470 18.37 -17.24 16.81
CA ASN A 470 16.97 -17.66 16.85
C ASN A 470 16.67 -18.83 15.89
N ASP A 471 15.45 -19.37 15.94
CA ASP A 471 15.01 -20.52 15.13
C ASP A 471 15.10 -20.28 13.60
N ALA A 472 15.12 -19.01 13.17
CA ALA A 472 15.31 -18.62 11.77
C ALA A 472 16.79 -18.47 11.38
N GLY A 473 17.74 -18.87 12.25
CA GLY A 473 19.17 -18.75 12.01
C GLY A 473 19.67 -17.30 12.04
N ARG A 474 19.09 -16.41 12.85
CA ARG A 474 19.45 -14.97 12.89
C ARG A 474 19.90 -14.53 14.28
N SER A 475 20.79 -13.54 14.35
CA SER A 475 21.31 -12.99 15.60
C SER A 475 21.28 -11.44 15.65
N PRO A 476 20.14 -10.84 16.06
CA PRO A 476 20.01 -9.38 16.19
C PRO A 476 21.02 -8.77 17.17
N GLY A 477 21.29 -9.48 18.28
CA GLY A 477 22.28 -9.06 19.28
C GLY A 477 23.68 -8.94 18.69
N ALA A 478 24.14 -9.97 17.96
CA ALA A 478 25.45 -9.95 17.31
C ALA A 478 25.59 -8.80 16.30
N ARG A 479 24.52 -8.50 15.55
CA ARG A 479 24.53 -7.37 14.60
C ARG A 479 24.74 -6.03 15.30
N LYS A 480 24.00 -5.75 16.39
CA LYS A 480 24.13 -4.51 17.16
C LYS A 480 25.56 -4.30 17.66
N ILE A 481 26.23 -5.37 18.07
CA ILE A 481 27.61 -5.35 18.56
C ILE A 481 28.61 -5.10 17.43
N LEU A 482 28.36 -5.62 16.22
CA LEU A 482 29.26 -5.53 15.08
C LEU A 482 29.09 -4.25 14.25
N SER A 483 27.92 -3.60 14.28
CA SER A 483 27.60 -2.39 13.51
C SER A 483 28.57 -1.20 13.68
N PRO A 484 29.21 -0.98 14.85
CA PRO A 484 30.26 0.04 14.98
C PRO A 484 31.56 -0.28 14.21
N TYR A 485 31.84 -1.55 13.94
CA TYR A 485 33.14 -2.02 13.42
C TYR A 485 33.09 -2.45 11.95
N LEU A 486 31.88 -2.77 11.44
CA LEU A 486 31.64 -3.27 10.10
C LEU A 486 30.57 -2.43 9.40
N ALA A 487 30.79 -2.12 8.11
CA ALA A 487 29.76 -1.51 7.29
C ALA A 487 28.53 -2.44 7.18
N HIS A 488 27.33 -1.88 7.02
CA HIS A 488 26.07 -2.65 7.03
C HIS A 488 26.05 -3.87 6.09
N TYR A 489 26.69 -3.79 4.92
CA TYR A 489 26.76 -4.89 3.95
C TYR A 489 27.75 -6.00 4.32
N MET A 490 28.62 -5.78 5.32
CA MET A 490 29.61 -6.75 5.79
C MET A 490 29.12 -7.60 6.97
N VAL A 491 27.99 -7.23 7.61
CA VAL A 491 27.46 -7.97 8.76
C VAL A 491 26.62 -9.18 8.27
N PRO A 492 26.89 -10.41 8.76
CA PRO A 492 26.15 -11.61 8.35
C PRO A 492 24.66 -11.56 8.65
N ALA A 493 23.84 -11.97 7.68
CA ALA A 493 22.38 -12.01 7.80
C ALA A 493 21.89 -13.32 8.42
N LEU A 494 22.63 -14.41 8.21
CA LEU A 494 22.35 -15.74 8.76
C LEU A 494 23.52 -16.25 9.59
N TRP A 495 23.21 -17.04 10.59
CA TRP A 495 24.10 -17.55 11.61
C TRP A 495 23.79 -19.03 11.84
N VAL A 496 24.83 -19.85 11.86
CA VAL A 496 24.72 -21.29 12.11
C VAL A 496 25.72 -21.65 13.20
N GLU A 497 25.21 -22.19 14.30
CA GLU A 497 26.04 -22.70 15.38
C GLU A 497 26.51 -24.12 15.07
N LEU A 498 27.80 -24.37 15.27
CA LEU A 498 28.42 -25.68 15.13
C LEU A 498 29.19 -26.04 16.39
N ASP A 499 29.24 -27.33 16.71
CA ASP A 499 30.11 -27.85 17.77
C ASP A 499 31.61 -27.71 17.39
N GLU A 500 31.91 -27.86 16.10
CA GLU A 500 33.24 -27.64 15.51
C GLU A 500 33.14 -27.21 14.04
N LEU A 501 34.08 -26.40 13.55
CA LEU A 501 34.15 -26.09 12.12
C LEU A 501 34.70 -27.30 11.36
N PRO A 502 34.04 -27.76 10.27
CA PRO A 502 34.62 -28.79 9.42
C PRO A 502 35.87 -28.22 8.75
N THR A 503 37.03 -28.85 8.97
CA THR A 503 38.31 -28.44 8.37
C THR A 503 38.84 -29.45 7.35
N HIS A 504 39.67 -29.00 6.42
CA HIS A 504 40.46 -29.89 5.57
C HIS A 504 41.51 -30.64 6.41
N ALA A 505 41.60 -31.97 6.22
CA ALA A 505 42.44 -32.87 7.02
C ALA A 505 43.96 -32.56 6.98
N VAL A 506 44.42 -31.80 5.97
CA VAL A 506 45.84 -31.49 5.76
C VAL A 506 46.18 -30.03 6.11
N SER A 507 45.27 -29.08 5.87
CA SER A 507 45.57 -27.64 6.03
C SER A 507 45.00 -27.00 7.30
N GLY A 508 44.10 -27.69 8.02
CA GLY A 508 43.43 -27.16 9.22
C GLY A 508 42.51 -25.96 8.95
N LYS A 509 42.32 -25.55 7.68
CA LYS A 509 41.41 -24.47 7.29
C LYS A 509 39.98 -24.99 7.17
N ALA A 510 39.00 -24.15 7.49
CA ALA A 510 37.58 -24.47 7.30
C ALA A 510 37.32 -24.91 5.85
N ASP A 511 36.56 -25.99 5.68
CA ASP A 511 36.17 -26.58 4.40
C ASP A 511 34.74 -26.12 4.06
N PRO A 512 34.58 -25.11 3.19
CA PRO A 512 33.29 -24.49 2.91
C PRO A 512 32.29 -25.45 2.27
N LYS A 513 32.77 -26.51 1.60
CA LYS A 513 31.92 -27.52 0.94
C LYS A 513 31.25 -28.46 1.93
N ARG A 514 31.74 -28.54 3.16
CA ARG A 514 31.25 -29.42 4.23
C ARG A 514 30.41 -28.67 5.27
N LEU A 515 30.22 -27.36 5.11
CA LEU A 515 29.33 -26.58 5.97
C LEU A 515 27.87 -26.97 5.69
N PRO A 516 27.04 -27.21 6.73
CA PRO A 516 25.63 -27.53 6.53
C PRO A 516 24.88 -26.33 5.95
N PRO A 517 23.79 -26.53 5.20
CA PRO A 517 22.97 -25.42 4.73
C PRO A 517 22.33 -24.67 5.92
N PRO A 518 22.13 -23.34 5.82
CA PRO A 518 21.41 -22.59 6.85
C PRO A 518 19.93 -23.02 6.93
N PRO A 519 19.24 -22.80 8.07
CA PRO A 519 17.83 -23.18 8.24
C PRO A 519 16.91 -22.55 7.17
N SER A 520 15.92 -23.33 6.68
CA SER A 520 14.85 -22.85 5.80
C SER A 520 13.49 -22.88 6.50
N GLU A 521 12.67 -21.84 6.30
CA GLU A 521 11.41 -21.65 7.03
C GLU A 521 10.35 -22.72 6.67
N SER A 522 9.79 -23.35 7.71
CA SER A 522 8.56 -24.15 7.65
C SER A 522 7.43 -23.35 8.31
N ALA A 523 6.27 -23.26 7.64
CA ALA A 523 5.09 -22.56 8.16
C ALA A 523 4.50 -23.26 9.40
N GLY A 524 4.32 -22.53 10.51
CA GLY A 524 3.67 -23.09 11.70
C GLY A 524 3.39 -22.12 12.86
N GLN A 525 2.10 -21.79 13.00
CA GLN A 525 1.31 -21.43 14.20
C GLN A 525 1.51 -20.11 14.98
N VAL A 526 0.34 -19.62 15.41
CA VAL A 526 -0.05 -18.27 15.83
C VAL A 526 -0.21 -18.21 17.35
N ASN A 527 0.22 -17.12 17.98
CA ASN A 527 -0.42 -16.57 19.17
C ASN A 527 -0.14 -15.06 19.26
N GLY A 528 -1.21 -14.26 19.21
CA GLY A 528 -1.13 -12.80 19.21
C GLY A 528 -1.54 -12.19 20.55
N HIS A 529 -0.99 -11.02 20.84
CA HIS A 529 -1.63 -10.01 21.68
C HIS A 529 -1.23 -8.61 21.19
N LYS A 530 -2.21 -7.81 20.75
CA LYS A 530 -2.03 -6.40 20.43
C LYS A 530 -2.51 -5.53 21.60
N LYS A 531 -1.70 -4.54 21.95
CA LYS A 531 -2.08 -3.38 22.76
C LYS A 531 -2.32 -2.22 21.79
N ILE A 532 -3.49 -1.61 21.86
CA ILE A 532 -3.89 -0.49 21.00
C ILE A 532 -3.58 0.80 21.75
N GLU A 533 -2.68 1.63 21.19
CA GLU A 533 -2.50 3.04 21.58
C GLU A 533 -2.86 3.96 20.40
N GLN A 534 -3.21 5.20 20.75
CA GLN A 534 -3.95 6.22 20.00
C GLN A 534 -3.46 6.41 18.55
N GLN A 535 -4.40 6.35 17.58
CA GLN A 535 -4.08 6.33 16.16
C GLN A 535 -3.91 7.73 15.56
N ASP A 536 -2.64 8.08 15.32
CA ASP A 536 -2.23 8.80 14.13
C ASP A 536 -2.55 7.94 12.87
N PRO A 537 -3.06 8.51 11.76
CA PRO A 537 -3.40 7.79 10.52
C PRO A 537 -2.21 7.06 9.89
N ILE A 538 -0.98 7.43 10.24
CA ILE A 538 0.22 6.63 9.99
C ILE A 538 0.41 5.75 11.22
N SER A 539 -0.10 4.51 11.15
CA SER A 539 -0.02 3.54 12.23
C SER A 539 1.13 2.57 12.03
N ILE A 540 1.56 1.90 13.10
CA ILE A 540 2.62 0.89 13.00
C ILE A 540 2.22 -0.26 12.08
N GLU A 541 0.92 -0.60 12.04
CA GLU A 541 0.37 -1.59 11.10
C GLU A 541 0.57 -1.17 9.65
N SER A 542 0.33 0.10 9.32
CA SER A 542 0.50 0.60 7.96
C SER A 542 1.97 0.53 7.50
N ILE A 543 2.91 0.75 8.43
CA ILE A 543 4.34 0.56 8.16
C ILE A 543 4.66 -0.93 8.01
N ALA A 544 4.08 -1.79 8.86
CA ALA A 544 4.28 -3.24 8.83
C ALA A 544 3.76 -3.87 7.53
N GLU A 545 2.61 -3.43 7.03
CA GLU A 545 2.06 -3.87 5.74
C GLU A 545 3.01 -3.53 4.59
N VAL A 546 3.58 -2.33 4.60
CA VAL A 546 4.55 -1.90 3.58
C VAL A 546 5.86 -2.67 3.71
N TRP A 547 6.35 -2.95 4.93
CA TRP A 547 7.50 -3.83 5.16
C TRP A 547 7.25 -5.25 4.66
N ALA A 548 6.10 -5.83 4.99
CA ALA A 548 5.71 -7.18 4.59
C ALA A 548 5.73 -7.33 3.06
N ALA A 549 5.16 -6.34 2.35
CA ALA A 549 5.16 -6.31 0.90
C ALA A 549 6.57 -6.15 0.29
N THR A 550 7.46 -5.39 0.95
CA THR A 550 8.85 -5.23 0.50
C THR A 550 9.69 -6.49 0.75
N LEU A 551 9.56 -7.08 1.94
CA LEU A 551 10.34 -8.23 2.39
C LEU A 551 9.75 -9.58 1.93
N LYS A 552 8.60 -9.56 1.25
CA LYS A 552 7.83 -10.74 0.82
C LYS A 552 7.53 -11.69 1.99
N THR A 553 7.18 -11.13 3.15
CA THR A 553 6.80 -11.87 4.35
C THR A 553 5.37 -11.51 4.78
N SER A 554 4.82 -12.20 5.78
CA SER A 554 3.51 -11.88 6.34
C SER A 554 3.61 -10.69 7.31
N PRO A 555 2.67 -9.72 7.31
CA PRO A 555 2.61 -8.66 8.31
C PRO A 555 2.55 -9.19 9.75
N SER A 556 2.03 -10.40 9.97
CA SER A 556 1.96 -11.06 11.28
C SER A 556 3.33 -11.43 11.86
N ASN A 557 4.38 -11.48 11.05
CA ASN A 557 5.74 -11.86 11.46
C ASN A 557 6.61 -10.63 11.78
N ILE A 558 6.03 -9.42 11.76
CA ILE A 558 6.75 -8.17 11.93
C ILE A 558 6.30 -7.53 13.25
N SER A 559 7.24 -7.35 14.16
CA SER A 559 7.02 -6.65 15.43
C SER A 559 7.59 -5.23 15.38
N PRO A 560 7.10 -4.30 16.23
CA PRO A 560 7.58 -2.92 16.31
C PRO A 560 9.10 -2.74 16.44
N GLU A 561 9.77 -3.67 17.11
CA GLU A 561 11.21 -3.59 17.36
C GLU A 561 12.06 -4.35 16.35
N HIS A 562 11.43 -5.04 15.39
CA HIS A 562 12.16 -5.69 14.32
C HIS A 562 12.90 -4.65 13.50
N ASN A 563 14.16 -4.96 13.19
CA ASN A 563 15.00 -4.20 12.30
C ASN A 563 14.79 -4.69 10.86
N PHE A 564 14.67 -3.76 9.91
CA PHE A 564 14.36 -4.03 8.51
C PHE A 564 15.38 -4.96 7.88
N PHE A 565 16.65 -4.73 8.19
CA PHE A 565 17.74 -5.53 7.67
C PHE A 565 17.82 -6.92 8.33
N ASP A 566 17.40 -7.05 9.59
CA ASP A 566 17.37 -8.33 10.29
C ASP A 566 16.34 -9.28 9.67
N LEU A 567 15.29 -8.75 9.04
CA LEU A 567 14.30 -9.53 8.31
C LEU A 567 14.69 -9.79 6.84
N GLY A 568 15.95 -9.56 6.45
CA GLY A 568 16.45 -9.78 5.08
C GLY A 568 16.40 -8.54 4.19
N GLY A 569 16.04 -7.38 4.74
CA GLY A 569 16.14 -6.09 4.07
C GLY A 569 17.59 -5.74 3.70
N HIS A 570 17.75 -4.94 2.65
CA HIS A 570 19.04 -4.46 2.14
C HIS A 570 18.84 -3.13 1.42
N SER A 571 19.90 -2.43 1.00
CA SER A 571 19.78 -1.07 0.43
C SER A 571 18.77 -0.94 -0.72
N LEU A 572 18.75 -1.88 -1.66
CA LEU A 572 17.74 -1.94 -2.73
C LEU A 572 16.31 -2.17 -2.22
N SER A 573 16.09 -3.06 -1.24
CA SER A 573 14.74 -3.24 -0.68
C SER A 573 14.36 -2.11 0.28
N LEU A 574 15.31 -1.41 0.90
CA LEU A 574 15.07 -0.20 1.68
C LEU A 574 14.67 0.97 0.76
N ALA A 575 15.23 1.04 -0.45
CA ALA A 575 14.77 1.99 -1.47
C ALA A 575 13.37 1.64 -1.99
N ASP A 576 13.08 0.37 -2.27
CA ASP A 576 11.69 -0.08 -2.56
C ASP A 576 10.76 0.25 -1.39
N LEU A 577 11.22 0.10 -0.14
CA LEU A 577 10.48 0.50 1.06
C LEU A 577 10.22 2.00 1.08
N ALA A 578 11.24 2.85 0.92
CA ALA A 578 11.10 4.31 0.89
C ALA A 578 10.11 4.77 -0.18
N SER A 579 10.20 4.16 -1.37
CA SER A 579 9.32 4.39 -2.51
C SER A 579 7.88 3.97 -2.19
N ARG A 580 7.67 2.77 -1.63
CA ARG A 580 6.35 2.30 -1.21
C ARG A 580 5.76 3.12 -0.08
N LEU A 581 6.54 3.50 0.94
CA LEU A 581 6.10 4.39 2.01
C LEU A 581 5.70 5.76 1.44
N SER A 582 6.53 6.32 0.55
CA SER A 582 6.22 7.59 -0.13
C SER A 582 4.95 7.52 -0.96
N ARG A 583 4.75 6.42 -1.70
CA ARG A 583 3.52 6.18 -2.47
C ARG A 583 2.32 5.97 -1.55
N ASN A 584 2.48 5.24 -0.45
CA ASN A 584 1.38 4.90 0.45
C ASN A 584 0.88 6.13 1.21
N PHE A 585 1.80 6.99 1.68
CA PHE A 585 1.45 8.15 2.50
C PHE A 585 1.32 9.46 1.70
N GLY A 586 1.77 9.50 0.45
CA GLY A 586 1.54 10.64 -0.45
C GLY A 586 2.52 11.80 -0.30
N PHE A 587 3.60 11.63 0.46
CA PHE A 587 4.71 12.57 0.58
C PHE A 587 6.06 11.85 0.53
N ARG A 588 7.11 12.52 0.08
CA ARG A 588 8.43 11.92 -0.13
C ARG A 588 9.07 11.55 1.21
N ILE A 589 9.34 10.26 1.40
CA ILE A 589 10.15 9.71 2.50
C ILE A 589 11.59 9.57 2.00
N PRO A 590 12.55 10.37 2.50
CA PRO A 590 13.94 10.25 2.08
C PRO A 590 14.52 8.91 2.54
N LEU A 591 15.10 8.14 1.61
CA LEU A 591 15.75 6.85 1.91
C LEU A 591 16.73 6.95 3.10
N GLN A 592 17.53 8.01 3.13
CA GLN A 592 18.53 8.26 4.18
C GLN A 592 17.93 8.27 5.59
N ARG A 593 16.68 8.73 5.74
CA ARG A 593 15.97 8.79 7.04
C ARG A 593 15.48 7.41 7.51
N LEU A 594 15.47 6.41 6.63
CA LEU A 594 15.11 5.02 6.95
C LEU A 594 16.35 4.14 7.20
N VAL A 595 17.56 4.70 7.06
CA VAL A 595 18.78 3.94 7.36
C VAL A 595 18.96 3.82 8.88
N ASP A 596 18.53 4.83 9.63
CA ASP A 596 18.67 4.91 11.08
C ASP A 596 17.55 5.77 11.71
N PRO A 597 16.74 5.23 12.67
CA PRO A 597 16.73 3.86 13.16
C PRO A 597 16.03 2.92 12.17
N PRO A 598 16.63 1.77 11.78
CA PRO A 598 16.04 0.89 10.79
C PRO A 598 15.02 -0.09 11.39
N THR A 599 14.39 0.27 12.52
CA THR A 599 13.34 -0.53 13.16
C THR A 599 11.97 -0.15 12.63
N LEU A 600 10.96 -1.02 12.81
CA LEU A 600 9.59 -0.70 12.38
C LEU A 600 9.08 0.56 13.09
N ASN A 601 9.35 0.69 14.39
CA ASN A 601 9.11 1.90 15.18
C ASN A 601 9.92 3.10 14.66
N GLY A 602 11.21 2.93 14.37
CA GLY A 602 12.05 4.00 13.83
C GLY A 602 11.55 4.51 12.48
N HIS A 603 11.08 3.61 11.61
CA HIS A 603 10.47 3.99 10.33
C HIS A 603 9.13 4.67 10.52
N LEU A 604 8.30 4.24 11.49
CA LEU A 604 7.07 4.92 11.85
C LEU A 604 7.35 6.36 12.30
N GLU A 605 8.30 6.53 13.22
CA GLU A 605 8.73 7.84 13.73
C GLU A 605 9.29 8.71 12.61
N THR A 606 10.17 8.17 11.77
CA THR A 606 10.71 8.87 10.59
C THR A 606 9.61 9.34 9.66
N VAL A 607 8.65 8.47 9.32
CA VAL A 607 7.55 8.82 8.41
C VAL A 607 6.68 9.92 9.01
N ARG A 608 6.39 9.86 10.32
CA ARG A 608 5.67 10.92 11.04
C ARG A 608 6.46 12.22 11.08
N ALA A 609 7.75 12.17 11.42
CA ALA A 609 8.61 13.36 11.50
C ALA A 609 8.77 14.06 10.13
N VAL A 610 8.88 13.29 9.04
CA VAL A 610 8.93 13.85 7.67
C VAL A 610 7.61 14.54 7.30
N ARG A 611 6.48 13.92 7.63
CA ARG A 611 5.16 14.55 7.47
C ARG A 611 5.10 15.86 8.26
N ASP A 612 5.45 15.82 9.53
CA ASP A 612 5.30 16.96 10.45
C ASP A 612 6.21 18.12 10.03
N GLY A 613 7.41 17.83 9.53
CA GLY A 613 8.31 18.82 8.94
C GLY A 613 7.74 19.49 7.67
N GLN A 614 7.11 18.72 6.78
CA GLN A 614 6.43 19.29 5.60
C GLN A 614 5.20 20.11 6.00
N VAL A 615 4.42 19.63 6.96
CA VAL A 615 3.24 20.34 7.50
C VAL A 615 3.67 21.67 8.11
N ALA A 616 4.74 21.70 8.91
CA ALA A 616 5.26 22.92 9.51
C ALA A 616 5.73 23.95 8.47
N ALA A 617 6.44 23.51 7.42
CA ALA A 617 6.89 24.39 6.35
C ALA A 617 5.72 25.02 5.56
N VAL A 618 4.69 24.23 5.23
CA VAL A 618 3.49 24.74 4.53
C VAL A 618 2.67 25.66 5.42
N GLN A 619 2.59 25.37 6.72
CA GLN A 619 1.81 26.18 7.66
C GLN A 619 2.49 27.54 7.94
N ALA A 620 3.82 27.60 7.90
CA ALA A 620 4.59 28.84 8.11
C ALA A 620 4.38 29.90 7.01
N ASP A 621 3.97 29.49 5.80
CA ASP A 621 3.68 30.37 4.65
C ASP A 621 2.25 30.19 4.10
N LEU A 622 1.31 29.82 4.99
CA LEU A 622 -0.06 29.49 4.61
C LEU A 622 -0.75 30.55 3.71
N PRO A 623 -0.63 31.88 3.95
CA PRO A 623 -1.26 32.88 3.08
C PRO A 623 -0.78 32.79 1.63
N SER A 624 0.52 32.63 1.38
CA SER A 624 1.06 32.52 0.02
C SER A 624 0.64 31.21 -0.64
N VAL A 625 0.63 30.12 0.12
CA VAL A 625 0.18 28.80 -0.34
C VAL A 625 -1.30 28.85 -0.76
N LEU A 626 -2.18 29.44 0.05
CA LEU A 626 -3.61 29.59 -0.27
C LEU A 626 -3.83 30.38 -1.55
N ARG A 627 -3.07 31.47 -1.75
CA ARG A 627 -3.12 32.26 -3.00
C ARG A 627 -2.71 31.43 -4.20
N ALA A 628 -1.58 30.74 -4.12
CA ALA A 628 -1.08 29.89 -5.20
C ALA A 628 -2.07 28.76 -5.54
N ASP A 629 -2.64 28.13 -4.52
CA ASP A 629 -3.55 27.01 -4.68
C ASP A 629 -4.94 27.38 -5.19
N SER A 630 -5.37 28.62 -4.97
CA SER A 630 -6.64 29.15 -5.47
C SER A 630 -6.61 29.50 -6.96
N VAL A 631 -5.43 29.41 -7.61
CA VAL A 631 -5.29 29.61 -9.04
C VAL A 631 -5.59 28.30 -9.78
N LEU A 632 -6.56 28.36 -10.69
CA LEU A 632 -6.89 27.25 -11.59
C LEU A 632 -5.92 27.22 -12.78
N ASP A 633 -5.32 26.07 -13.04
CA ASP A 633 -4.33 25.84 -14.10
C ASP A 633 -4.84 26.35 -15.46
N LYS A 634 -3.96 27.00 -16.24
CA LYS A 634 -4.31 27.66 -17.51
C LYS A 634 -4.85 26.70 -18.57
N ASP A 635 -4.54 25.41 -18.46
CA ASP A 635 -4.98 24.37 -19.40
C ASP A 635 -6.35 23.77 -19.05
N ILE A 636 -6.92 24.12 -17.90
CA ILE A 636 -8.31 23.80 -17.55
C ILE A 636 -9.21 24.85 -18.17
N VAL A 637 -9.53 24.62 -19.44
CA VAL A 637 -10.45 25.43 -20.24
C VAL A 637 -11.48 24.49 -20.86
N PRO A 638 -12.77 24.65 -20.55
CA PRO A 638 -13.80 23.80 -21.10
C PRO A 638 -14.01 24.10 -22.60
N PRO A 639 -14.41 23.13 -23.43
CA PRO A 639 -15.03 23.40 -24.72
C PRO A 639 -16.35 24.13 -24.50
N LYS A 640 -17.05 24.51 -25.57
CA LYS A 640 -18.39 25.12 -25.49
C LYS A 640 -19.39 24.13 -24.86
N ALA A 641 -19.46 24.11 -23.53
CA ALA A 641 -20.23 23.16 -22.73
C ALA A 641 -21.62 23.69 -22.39
N THR A 642 -22.61 22.81 -22.38
CA THR A 642 -23.99 23.12 -21.97
C THR A 642 -24.32 22.39 -20.68
N ILE A 643 -25.07 23.05 -19.79
CA ILE A 643 -25.50 22.43 -18.54
C ILE A 643 -26.42 21.24 -18.84
N CYS A 644 -26.12 20.08 -18.25
CA CYS A 644 -26.89 18.86 -18.35
C CYS A 644 -27.68 18.65 -17.05
N ALA A 645 -29.01 18.52 -17.17
CA ALA A 645 -29.84 18.15 -16.03
C ALA A 645 -29.53 16.72 -15.59
N LEU A 646 -29.40 16.49 -14.29
CA LEU A 646 -29.04 15.17 -13.74
C LEU A 646 -29.98 14.04 -14.19
N ASN A 647 -31.28 14.30 -14.29
CA ASN A 647 -32.28 13.33 -14.74
C ASN A 647 -32.26 13.05 -16.26
N LYS A 648 -31.44 13.78 -17.03
CA LYS A 648 -31.17 13.54 -18.45
C LYS A 648 -29.79 12.93 -18.69
N ALA A 649 -28.97 12.78 -17.66
CA ALA A 649 -27.66 12.16 -17.79
C ALA A 649 -27.80 10.64 -17.96
N ASN A 650 -27.04 10.08 -18.90
CA ASN A 650 -26.84 8.65 -19.08
C ASN A 650 -25.71 8.12 -18.19
N THR A 651 -24.71 8.95 -17.90
CA THR A 651 -23.55 8.57 -17.07
C THR A 651 -23.22 9.67 -16.08
N VAL A 652 -23.15 9.30 -14.81
CA VAL A 652 -22.83 10.19 -13.68
C VAL A 652 -21.58 9.68 -12.97
N LEU A 653 -20.60 10.55 -12.76
CA LEU A 653 -19.46 10.26 -11.89
C LEU A 653 -19.79 10.74 -10.46
N LEU A 654 -19.89 9.82 -9.52
CA LEU A 654 -20.00 10.12 -8.09
C LEU A 654 -18.65 9.88 -7.41
N THR A 655 -18.09 10.94 -6.84
CA THR A 655 -16.95 10.79 -5.91
C THR A 655 -17.45 10.76 -4.48
N GLY A 656 -16.83 9.93 -3.63
CA GLY A 656 -17.11 9.91 -2.19
C GLY A 656 -18.21 8.93 -1.78
N ALA A 657 -18.58 7.99 -2.64
CA ALA A 657 -19.64 6.99 -2.41
C ALA A 657 -19.46 6.13 -1.15
N THR A 658 -18.23 6.01 -0.64
CA THR A 658 -17.90 5.30 0.60
C THR A 658 -18.00 6.16 1.86
N GLY A 659 -18.35 7.45 1.72
CA GLY A 659 -18.60 8.35 2.85
C GLY A 659 -20.07 8.35 3.27
N PHE A 660 -20.39 9.03 4.36
CA PHE A 660 -21.75 9.10 4.91
C PHE A 660 -22.75 9.71 3.91
N LEU A 661 -22.59 10.99 3.54
CA LEU A 661 -23.45 11.65 2.53
C LEU A 661 -23.39 10.93 1.17
N GLY A 662 -22.22 10.43 0.79
CA GLY A 662 -22.02 9.75 -0.50
C GLY A 662 -22.85 8.48 -0.66
N ALA A 663 -23.11 7.73 0.41
CA ALA A 663 -23.97 6.55 0.36
C ALA A 663 -25.43 6.91 0.05
N PHE A 664 -25.93 7.99 0.66
CA PHE A 664 -27.29 8.48 0.39
C PHE A 664 -27.40 9.12 -0.98
N LEU A 665 -26.38 9.87 -1.43
CA LEU A 665 -26.31 10.35 -2.81
C LEU A 665 -26.35 9.20 -3.82
N LEU A 666 -25.60 8.11 -3.59
CA LEU A 666 -25.64 6.93 -4.46
C LEU A 666 -27.03 6.29 -4.48
N SER A 667 -27.63 6.08 -3.30
CA SER A 667 -28.98 5.51 -3.19
C SER A 667 -30.01 6.37 -3.93
N ASP A 668 -30.03 7.68 -3.68
CA ASP A 668 -30.99 8.57 -4.30
C ASP A 668 -30.73 8.76 -5.81
N LEU A 669 -29.46 8.71 -6.27
CA LEU A 669 -29.14 8.72 -7.71
C LEU A 669 -29.73 7.50 -8.42
N LEU A 670 -29.64 6.33 -7.80
CA LEU A 670 -30.21 5.10 -8.33
C LEU A 670 -31.74 5.16 -8.31
N GLU A 671 -32.36 5.77 -7.31
CA GLU A 671 -33.83 5.90 -7.25
C GLU A 671 -34.39 6.97 -8.20
N SER A 672 -33.64 8.05 -8.44
CA SER A 672 -34.13 9.23 -9.17
C SER A 672 -33.69 9.33 -10.63
N THR A 673 -32.74 8.50 -11.06
CA THR A 673 -32.20 8.53 -12.43
C THR A 673 -32.13 7.13 -13.04
N SER A 674 -32.08 7.05 -14.37
CA SER A 674 -31.74 5.82 -15.11
C SER A 674 -30.25 5.74 -15.47
N ALA A 675 -29.42 6.65 -14.96
CA ALA A 675 -28.02 6.74 -15.34
C ALA A 675 -27.21 5.54 -14.84
N GLN A 676 -26.14 5.23 -15.57
CA GLN A 676 -25.01 4.46 -15.05
C GLN A 676 -24.18 5.35 -14.12
N ILE A 677 -23.88 4.85 -12.92
CA ILE A 677 -23.18 5.59 -11.87
C ILE A 677 -21.77 5.05 -11.72
N ILE A 678 -20.78 5.84 -12.13
CA ILE A 678 -19.37 5.53 -11.91
C ILE A 678 -19.00 6.03 -10.50
N CYS A 679 -18.62 5.12 -9.62
CA CYS A 679 -18.21 5.43 -8.25
C CYS A 679 -16.68 5.41 -8.13
N LEU A 680 -16.09 6.58 -7.91
CA LEU A 680 -14.66 6.68 -7.60
C LEU A 680 -14.39 6.20 -6.17
N VAL A 681 -13.63 5.10 -6.02
CA VAL A 681 -13.27 4.52 -4.73
C VAL A 681 -11.78 4.67 -4.48
N ARG A 682 -11.40 5.22 -3.32
CA ARG A 682 -10.02 5.59 -2.99
C ARG A 682 -9.12 4.38 -2.74
N PHE A 683 -8.06 4.19 -3.51
CA PHE A 683 -6.96 3.25 -3.20
C PHE A 683 -5.61 3.97 -3.16
N SER A 684 -4.64 3.50 -2.37
CA SER A 684 -3.32 4.14 -2.27
C SER A 684 -2.58 4.10 -3.61
N ASP A 685 -2.65 2.95 -4.31
CA ASP A 685 -2.10 2.72 -5.64
C ASP A 685 -3.19 2.04 -6.50
N PRO A 686 -4.08 2.83 -7.14
CA PRO A 686 -5.25 2.28 -7.81
C PRO A 686 -4.88 1.49 -9.06
N SER A 687 -5.28 0.23 -9.10
CA SER A 687 -5.18 -0.66 -10.25
C SER A 687 -6.56 -1.18 -10.66
N GLN A 688 -6.66 -1.82 -11.84
CA GLN A 688 -7.90 -2.48 -12.25
C GLN A 688 -8.22 -3.71 -11.38
N GLU A 689 -7.23 -4.30 -10.71
CA GLU A 689 -7.38 -5.45 -9.82
C GLU A 689 -8.09 -5.08 -8.50
N ASP A 690 -8.16 -3.79 -8.15
CA ASP A 690 -8.78 -3.30 -6.91
C ASP A 690 -10.32 -3.21 -6.98
N LYS A 691 -10.92 -3.44 -8.15
CA LYS A 691 -12.37 -3.38 -8.35
C LYS A 691 -13.17 -4.21 -7.34
N PRO A 692 -12.84 -5.48 -7.03
CA PRO A 692 -13.54 -6.28 -6.03
C PRO A 692 -13.47 -5.65 -4.62
N GLY A 693 -12.31 -5.10 -4.24
CA GLY A 693 -12.16 -4.38 -2.98
C GLY A 693 -13.03 -3.13 -2.92
N GLY A 694 -13.20 -2.44 -4.06
CA GLY A 694 -14.06 -1.28 -4.16
C GLY A 694 -15.55 -1.63 -4.00
N ILE A 695 -15.98 -2.74 -4.60
CA ILE A 695 -17.33 -3.31 -4.42
C ILE A 695 -17.56 -3.62 -2.94
N ALA A 696 -16.61 -4.31 -2.29
CA ALA A 696 -16.73 -4.69 -0.88
C ALA A 696 -16.90 -3.47 0.04
N ARG A 697 -16.18 -2.37 -0.24
CA ARG A 697 -16.26 -1.14 0.56
C ARG A 697 -17.59 -0.39 0.38
N ILE A 698 -18.08 -0.26 -0.85
CA ILE A 698 -19.41 0.32 -1.09
C ILE A 698 -20.48 -0.57 -0.44
N ARG A 699 -20.39 -1.89 -0.65
CA ARG A 699 -21.31 -2.86 -0.05
C ARG A 699 -21.38 -2.75 1.47
N ARG A 700 -20.23 -2.77 2.14
CA ARG A 700 -20.16 -2.62 3.60
C ARG A 700 -20.78 -1.30 4.06
N ASN A 701 -20.36 -0.18 3.47
CA ASN A 701 -20.88 1.14 3.85
C ASN A 701 -22.40 1.25 3.66
N MET A 702 -22.92 0.74 2.54
CA MET A 702 -24.37 0.75 2.28
C MET A 702 -25.13 -0.25 3.16
N LEU A 703 -24.55 -1.40 3.52
CA LEU A 703 -25.16 -2.34 4.48
C LEU A 703 -25.27 -1.72 5.87
N ASP A 704 -24.19 -1.09 6.35
CA ASP A 704 -24.13 -0.43 7.65
C ASP A 704 -25.20 0.66 7.78
N LEU A 705 -25.51 1.35 6.68
CA LEU A 705 -26.52 2.40 6.60
C LEU A 705 -27.93 1.89 6.21
N GLY A 706 -28.08 0.58 5.96
CA GLY A 706 -29.36 -0.04 5.60
C GLY A 706 -29.87 0.30 4.19
N LEU A 707 -28.96 0.64 3.27
CA LEU A 707 -29.23 1.07 1.89
C LEU A 707 -28.93 -0.01 0.82
N TRP A 708 -28.19 -1.07 1.16
CA TRP A 708 -27.74 -2.07 0.18
C TRP A 708 -28.87 -2.92 -0.41
N SER A 709 -28.78 -3.18 -1.71
CA SER A 709 -29.49 -4.25 -2.42
C SER A 709 -28.64 -4.71 -3.61
N ASP A 710 -28.65 -5.99 -3.94
CA ASP A 710 -27.76 -6.52 -4.99
C ASP A 710 -28.02 -5.88 -6.37
N ALA A 711 -29.26 -5.43 -6.64
CA ALA A 711 -29.63 -4.69 -7.85
C ALA A 711 -28.86 -3.35 -8.04
N ILE A 712 -28.20 -2.83 -7.00
CA ILE A 712 -27.36 -1.63 -7.11
C ILE A 712 -26.23 -1.86 -8.12
N MET A 713 -25.64 -3.06 -8.14
CA MET A 713 -24.51 -3.37 -9.00
C MET A 713 -24.88 -3.47 -10.48
N GLU A 714 -26.16 -3.49 -10.84
CA GLU A 714 -26.62 -3.45 -12.24
C GLU A 714 -26.34 -2.10 -12.91
N ARG A 715 -26.19 -1.03 -12.12
CA ARG A 715 -25.99 0.35 -12.60
C ARG A 715 -24.82 1.08 -11.95
N VAL A 716 -23.98 0.37 -11.20
CA VAL A 716 -22.81 0.93 -10.54
C VAL A 716 -21.55 0.36 -11.14
N GLU A 717 -20.72 1.23 -11.70
CA GLU A 717 -19.36 0.92 -12.12
C GLU A 717 -18.38 1.38 -11.04
N ILE A 718 -17.47 0.49 -10.61
CA ILE A 718 -16.40 0.86 -9.67
C ILE A 718 -15.19 1.35 -10.44
N LEU A 719 -14.76 2.57 -10.10
CA LEU A 719 -13.53 3.17 -10.57
C LEU A 719 -12.53 3.29 -9.41
N PRO A 720 -11.56 2.38 -9.28
CA PRO A 720 -10.43 2.56 -8.38
C PRO A 720 -9.68 3.83 -8.76
N GLY A 721 -9.44 4.72 -7.80
CA GLY A 721 -8.71 5.96 -8.05
C GLY A 721 -8.24 6.61 -6.76
N ASN A 722 -7.59 7.77 -6.84
CA ASN A 722 -7.11 8.50 -5.69
C ASN A 722 -7.05 10.01 -5.98
N LEU A 723 -7.87 10.79 -5.27
CA LEU A 723 -7.91 12.25 -5.43
C LEU A 723 -6.58 12.95 -5.13
N SER A 724 -5.70 12.34 -4.33
CA SER A 724 -4.39 12.93 -4.02
C SER A 724 -3.37 12.77 -5.16
N ARG A 725 -3.74 12.06 -6.25
CA ARG A 725 -2.88 11.80 -7.40
C ARG A 725 -3.36 12.61 -8.61
N LYS A 726 -2.41 13.01 -9.46
CA LYS A 726 -2.72 13.55 -10.79
C LYS A 726 -3.56 12.54 -11.58
N ARG A 727 -4.51 13.04 -12.37
CA ARG A 727 -5.49 12.23 -13.14
C ARG A 727 -6.20 11.17 -12.29
N LEU A 728 -6.39 11.42 -11.00
CA LEU A 728 -7.01 10.48 -10.07
C LEU A 728 -6.23 9.15 -9.92
N GLY A 729 -4.95 9.11 -10.31
CA GLY A 729 -4.14 7.88 -10.36
C GLY A 729 -4.37 7.03 -11.61
N LEU A 730 -5.12 7.53 -12.60
CA LEU A 730 -5.40 6.84 -13.85
C LEU A 730 -4.30 7.10 -14.90
N SER A 731 -4.19 6.18 -15.87
CA SER A 731 -3.43 6.44 -17.10
C SER A 731 -4.05 7.59 -17.89
N HIS A 732 -3.31 8.15 -18.86
CA HIS A 732 -3.85 9.22 -19.70
C HIS A 732 -5.07 8.74 -20.49
N GLU A 733 -4.99 7.55 -21.06
CA GLU A 733 -6.04 6.93 -21.86
C GLU A 733 -7.30 6.70 -21.03
N ALA A 734 -7.16 6.12 -19.84
CA ALA A 734 -8.28 5.87 -18.94
C ALA A 734 -8.93 7.17 -18.43
N PHE A 735 -8.14 8.21 -18.20
CA PHE A 735 -8.66 9.53 -17.82
C PHE A 735 -9.44 10.20 -18.96
N ASP A 736 -8.94 10.10 -20.20
CA ASP A 736 -9.62 10.65 -21.38
C ASP A 736 -10.87 9.86 -21.77
N GLU A 737 -10.83 8.53 -21.64
CA GLU A 737 -12.00 7.67 -21.79
C GLU A 737 -13.09 8.05 -20.79
N LEU A 738 -12.72 8.24 -19.52
CA LEU A 738 -13.65 8.69 -18.47
C LEU A 738 -14.23 10.07 -18.80
N ALA A 739 -13.38 11.03 -19.21
CA ALA A 739 -13.83 12.37 -19.57
C ALA A 739 -14.85 12.34 -20.72
N SER A 740 -14.66 11.46 -21.72
CA SER A 740 -15.53 11.39 -22.90
C SER A 740 -16.96 10.89 -22.62
N ARG A 741 -17.15 10.09 -21.56
CA ARG A 741 -18.45 9.45 -21.26
C ARG A 741 -19.25 10.16 -20.17
N VAL A 742 -18.59 10.85 -19.24
CA VAL A 742 -19.25 11.44 -18.08
C VAL A 742 -19.97 12.72 -18.45
N GLN A 743 -21.27 12.81 -18.17
CA GLN A 743 -22.08 13.98 -18.50
C GLN A 743 -22.33 14.88 -17.27
N VAL A 744 -22.44 14.27 -16.09
CA VAL A 744 -22.58 14.98 -14.81
C VAL A 744 -21.62 14.39 -13.80
N ILE A 745 -20.94 15.25 -13.04
CA ILE A 745 -20.07 14.88 -11.93
C ILE A 745 -20.69 15.40 -10.63
N ILE A 746 -20.94 14.51 -9.68
CA ILE A 746 -21.23 14.88 -8.29
C ILE A 746 -19.95 14.71 -7.49
N HIS A 747 -19.28 15.83 -7.21
CA HIS A 747 -18.01 15.83 -6.50
C HIS A 747 -18.24 15.99 -4.98
N ALA A 748 -18.46 14.87 -4.28
CA ALA A 748 -18.69 14.82 -2.84
C ALA A 748 -17.51 14.26 -2.01
N ALA A 749 -16.47 13.74 -2.66
CA ALA A 749 -15.30 13.24 -1.94
C ALA A 749 -14.42 14.37 -1.37
N ALA A 750 -14.08 14.24 -0.09
CA ALA A 750 -13.06 15.03 0.58
C ALA A 750 -12.44 14.19 1.70
N THR A 751 -11.21 14.52 2.10
CA THR A 751 -10.67 14.11 3.39
C THR A 751 -11.18 15.09 4.44
N VAL A 752 -11.97 14.59 5.40
CA VAL A 752 -12.63 15.40 6.43
C VAL A 752 -11.93 15.17 7.76
N ASN A 753 -11.26 16.19 8.27
CA ASN A 753 -10.70 16.20 9.61
C ASN A 753 -10.62 17.66 10.09
N LEU A 754 -11.41 18.00 11.11
CA LEU A 754 -11.55 19.37 11.61
C LEU A 754 -10.39 19.82 12.51
N VAL A 755 -9.39 18.96 12.74
CA VAL A 755 -8.21 19.27 13.56
C VAL A 755 -6.96 19.37 12.69
N TYR A 756 -6.99 18.80 11.48
CA TYR A 756 -5.80 18.73 10.64
C TYR A 756 -5.50 20.08 9.98
N PRO A 757 -4.20 20.43 9.86
CA PRO A 757 -3.79 21.64 9.16
C PRO A 757 -4.04 21.52 7.65
N TYR A 758 -4.10 22.66 6.98
CA TYR A 758 -4.32 22.77 5.53
C TYR A 758 -3.46 21.79 4.72
N ALA A 759 -2.16 21.75 5.04
CA ALA A 759 -1.17 20.94 4.35
C ALA A 759 -1.54 19.46 4.25
N ALA A 760 -2.10 18.88 5.32
CA ALA A 760 -2.44 17.47 5.42
C ALA A 760 -3.65 17.08 4.54
N LEU A 761 -4.54 18.04 4.28
CA LEU A 761 -5.78 17.82 3.53
C LEU A 761 -5.71 18.32 2.08
N ARG A 762 -4.75 19.21 1.80
CA ARG A 762 -4.55 19.92 0.52
C ARG A 762 -4.55 18.99 -0.69
N ALA A 763 -3.78 17.89 -0.66
CA ALA A 763 -3.63 17.02 -1.82
C ALA A 763 -4.96 16.44 -2.31
N ALA A 764 -5.76 15.89 -1.39
CA ALA A 764 -7.06 15.31 -1.73
C ALA A 764 -8.12 16.36 -2.02
N ASN A 765 -8.22 17.40 -1.19
CA ASN A 765 -9.33 18.35 -1.23
C ASN A 765 -9.14 19.43 -2.30
N VAL A 766 -7.91 19.90 -2.51
CA VAL A 766 -7.60 20.95 -3.50
C VAL A 766 -7.08 20.31 -4.79
N GLY A 767 -6.04 19.47 -4.68
CA GLY A 767 -5.47 18.76 -5.83
C GLY A 767 -6.50 17.87 -6.53
N GLY A 768 -7.29 17.11 -5.76
CA GLY A 768 -8.37 16.29 -6.29
C GLY A 768 -9.46 17.09 -7.01
N THR A 769 -9.91 18.21 -6.43
CA THR A 769 -10.90 19.08 -7.10
C THR A 769 -10.34 19.65 -8.40
N ARG A 770 -9.06 20.05 -8.45
CA ARG A 770 -8.40 20.51 -9.68
C ARG A 770 -8.44 19.44 -10.77
N GLU A 771 -8.15 18.19 -10.45
CA GLU A 771 -8.20 17.08 -11.41
C GLU A 771 -9.64 16.72 -11.84
N ILE A 772 -10.63 16.88 -10.96
CA ILE A 772 -12.05 16.74 -11.33
C ILE A 772 -12.49 17.84 -12.30
N LEU A 773 -12.07 19.09 -12.07
CA LEU A 773 -12.35 20.20 -12.98
C LEU A 773 -11.64 20.03 -14.33
N ARG A 774 -10.44 19.45 -14.32
CA ARG A 774 -9.72 19.05 -15.53
C ARG A 774 -10.48 17.98 -16.32
N LEU A 775 -10.94 16.92 -15.65
CA LEU A 775 -11.79 15.88 -16.25
C LEU A 775 -13.05 16.49 -16.88
N ALA A 776 -13.77 17.30 -16.10
CA ALA A 776 -14.99 17.97 -16.54
C ALA A 776 -14.74 18.90 -17.73
N SER A 777 -13.63 19.64 -17.72
CA SER A 777 -13.26 20.54 -18.80
C SER A 777 -12.86 19.78 -20.06
N ARG A 778 -12.28 18.57 -19.98
CA ARG A 778 -12.03 17.75 -21.17
C ARG A 778 -13.34 17.22 -21.79
N GLY A 779 -14.30 16.79 -20.95
CA GLY A 779 -15.56 16.20 -21.41
C GLY A 779 -16.71 17.18 -21.66
N GLY A 780 -16.61 18.42 -21.16
CA GLY A 780 -17.73 19.36 -21.10
C GLY A 780 -18.81 18.98 -20.08
N SER A 781 -18.47 18.21 -19.05
CA SER A 781 -19.42 17.69 -18.06
C SER A 781 -19.93 18.78 -17.12
N THR A 782 -21.17 18.63 -16.63
CA THR A 782 -21.72 19.49 -15.55
C THR A 782 -21.20 19.06 -14.19
N VAL A 783 -20.67 20.00 -13.40
CA VAL A 783 -20.11 19.71 -12.07
C VAL A 783 -21.04 20.21 -10.97
N GLN A 784 -21.50 19.29 -10.13
CA GLN A 784 -22.19 19.54 -8.87
C GLN A 784 -21.16 19.36 -7.75
N TYR A 785 -20.53 20.47 -7.34
CA TYR A 785 -19.54 20.47 -6.27
C TYR A 785 -20.21 20.51 -4.91
N ILE A 786 -19.93 19.55 -4.04
CA ILE A 786 -20.47 19.52 -2.69
C ILE A 786 -19.46 20.18 -1.76
N SER A 787 -19.86 21.28 -1.12
CA SER A 787 -19.08 22.06 -0.17
C SER A 787 -19.67 21.93 1.25
N THR A 788 -19.14 22.71 2.20
CA THR A 788 -19.50 22.71 3.62
C THR A 788 -19.77 24.14 4.09
N ASN A 789 -20.55 24.29 5.17
CA ASN A 789 -20.66 25.55 5.90
C ASN A 789 -19.31 26.02 6.46
N GLY A 790 -18.37 25.12 6.75
CA GLY A 790 -17.02 25.45 7.27
C GLY A 790 -16.13 26.30 6.35
N VAL A 791 -16.59 26.66 5.14
CA VAL A 791 -15.92 27.68 4.29
C VAL A 791 -16.20 29.12 4.73
N LEU A 792 -17.04 29.30 5.76
CA LEU A 792 -17.42 30.57 6.36
C LEU A 792 -17.15 30.53 7.87
N PRO A 793 -16.87 31.67 8.51
CA PRO A 793 -16.64 31.73 9.93
C PRO A 793 -17.95 31.61 10.71
N PRO A 794 -17.88 31.26 12.00
CA PRO A 794 -19.03 31.25 12.90
C PRO A 794 -19.84 32.55 12.85
N SER A 795 -21.16 32.45 12.98
CA SER A 795 -22.04 33.64 12.95
C SER A 795 -23.32 33.48 13.76
N GLN A 796 -23.76 34.59 14.38
CA GLN A 796 -25.05 34.63 15.06
C GLN A 796 -26.22 34.68 14.05
N SER A 797 -26.06 35.47 12.97
CA SER A 797 -26.98 35.55 11.84
C SER A 797 -26.50 34.72 10.65
N GLY A 798 -27.42 34.10 9.91
CA GLY A 798 -27.08 33.26 8.76
C GLY A 798 -26.40 34.02 7.61
N TRP A 799 -25.31 33.45 7.07
CA TRP A 799 -24.60 34.01 5.92
C TRP A 799 -25.39 33.85 4.61
N PRO A 800 -25.55 34.91 3.81
CA PRO A 800 -26.16 34.82 2.47
C PRO A 800 -25.38 33.91 1.51
N GLU A 801 -26.05 33.31 0.53
CA GLU A 801 -25.47 32.39 -0.46
C GLU A 801 -24.31 32.98 -1.28
N GLY A 802 -24.28 34.29 -1.48
CA GLY A 802 -23.21 34.98 -2.22
C GLY A 802 -21.94 35.25 -1.40
N THR A 803 -21.92 34.92 -0.11
CA THR A 803 -20.80 35.27 0.77
C THR A 803 -19.56 34.44 0.45
N MET A 804 -18.42 35.13 0.29
CA MET A 804 -17.08 34.57 0.10
C MET A 804 -16.09 35.38 0.93
N LEU A 805 -15.21 34.71 1.67
CA LEU A 805 -14.08 35.37 2.34
C LEU A 805 -13.00 35.78 1.33
N TYR A 806 -12.24 36.83 1.63
CA TYR A 806 -11.00 37.12 0.90
C TYR A 806 -9.90 36.14 1.34
N VAL A 807 -8.99 35.80 0.42
CA VAL A 807 -7.90 34.82 0.68
C VAL A 807 -7.05 35.18 1.90
N ASP A 808 -6.84 36.47 2.14
CA ASP A 808 -6.03 36.97 3.26
C ASP A 808 -6.74 36.82 4.61
N GLU A 809 -8.06 36.68 4.63
CA GLU A 809 -8.85 36.48 5.85
C GLU A 809 -8.97 35.00 6.23
N VAL A 810 -8.70 34.09 5.29
CA VAL A 810 -8.90 32.64 5.46
C VAL A 810 -8.06 32.04 6.60
N PRO A 811 -6.74 32.33 6.71
CA PRO A 811 -5.92 31.81 7.82
C PRO A 811 -6.42 32.20 9.20
N GLU A 812 -6.99 33.39 9.34
CA GLU A 812 -7.44 33.93 10.63
C GLU A 812 -8.88 33.51 10.96
N LYS A 813 -9.77 33.51 9.97
CA LYS A 813 -11.22 33.30 10.17
C LYS A 813 -11.66 31.84 10.05
N LEU A 814 -10.90 30.99 9.35
CA LEU A 814 -11.19 29.56 9.25
C LEU A 814 -10.16 28.79 10.08
N HIS A 815 -10.59 28.26 11.22
CA HIS A 815 -9.69 27.70 12.24
C HIS A 815 -9.15 26.31 11.92
N ASP A 816 -9.78 25.59 10.97
CA ASP A 816 -9.38 24.24 10.59
C ASP A 816 -8.98 24.11 9.12
N GLY A 817 -8.08 23.17 8.82
CA GLY A 817 -7.59 22.94 7.47
C GLY A 817 -8.66 22.38 6.52
N TYR A 818 -9.73 21.79 7.04
CA TYR A 818 -10.81 21.28 6.20
C TYR A 818 -11.62 22.45 5.61
N GLY A 819 -12.04 23.41 6.42
CA GLY A 819 -12.68 24.66 5.99
C GLY A 819 -11.80 25.43 5.00
N GLN A 820 -10.50 25.58 5.31
CA GLN A 820 -9.54 26.25 4.44
C GLN A 820 -9.41 25.55 3.07
N THR A 821 -9.24 24.21 3.03
CA THR A 821 -9.13 23.47 1.77
C THR A 821 -10.43 23.47 0.96
N LYS A 822 -11.59 23.44 1.61
CA LYS A 822 -12.89 23.54 0.95
C LYS A 822 -13.13 24.95 0.38
N TRP A 823 -12.69 26.00 1.08
CA TRP A 823 -12.73 27.37 0.57
C TRP A 823 -11.87 27.51 -0.70
N VAL A 824 -10.64 26.98 -0.71
CA VAL A 824 -9.78 27.00 -1.92
C VAL A 824 -10.43 26.23 -3.07
N ALA A 825 -10.99 25.06 -2.79
CA ALA A 825 -11.67 24.27 -3.80
C ALA A 825 -12.91 24.99 -4.38
N GLU A 826 -13.66 25.78 -3.58
CA GLU A 826 -14.70 26.66 -4.10
C GLU A 826 -14.14 27.73 -5.06
N GLN A 827 -12.99 28.33 -4.75
CA GLN A 827 -12.34 29.30 -5.66
C GLN A 827 -12.02 28.67 -7.02
N LEU A 828 -11.49 27.45 -7.03
CA LEU A 828 -11.21 26.70 -8.25
C LEU A 828 -12.48 26.42 -9.06
N VAL A 829 -13.57 26.01 -8.39
CA VAL A 829 -14.86 25.74 -9.04
C VAL A 829 -15.47 27.01 -9.61
N LEU A 830 -15.42 28.12 -8.88
CA LEU A 830 -15.91 29.42 -9.34
C LEU A 830 -15.14 29.92 -10.56
N GLU A 831 -13.82 29.77 -10.56
CA GLU A 831 -12.97 30.12 -11.71
C GLU A 831 -13.26 29.24 -12.92
N ALA A 832 -13.46 27.93 -12.74
CA ALA A 832 -13.89 27.04 -13.84
C ALA A 832 -15.25 27.47 -14.41
N GLY A 833 -16.19 27.86 -13.54
CA GLY A 833 -17.48 28.44 -13.93
C GLY A 833 -17.34 29.73 -14.74
N ARG A 834 -16.45 30.64 -14.32
CA ARG A 834 -16.12 31.88 -15.05
C ARG A 834 -15.55 31.58 -16.44
N ARG A 835 -14.80 30.49 -16.59
CA ARG A 835 -14.27 30.01 -17.88
C ARG A 835 -15.29 29.26 -18.75
N GLY A 836 -16.55 29.16 -18.31
CA GLY A 836 -17.66 28.60 -19.09
C GLY A 836 -17.99 27.14 -18.77
N LEU A 837 -17.40 26.54 -17.73
CA LEU A 837 -17.77 25.18 -17.31
C LEU A 837 -19.11 25.24 -16.55
N PRO A 838 -20.10 24.38 -16.86
CA PRO A 838 -21.35 24.36 -16.12
C PRO A 838 -21.13 23.79 -14.70
N VAL A 839 -21.06 24.67 -13.70
CA VAL A 839 -20.82 24.31 -12.30
C VAL A 839 -21.91 24.81 -11.36
N LYS A 840 -22.17 24.07 -10.29
CA LYS A 840 -22.95 24.49 -9.11
C LYS A 840 -22.25 24.05 -7.84
N ILE A 841 -22.35 24.85 -6.79
CA ILE A 841 -21.77 24.62 -5.46
C ILE A 841 -22.91 24.42 -4.47
N HIS A 842 -22.88 23.33 -3.71
CA HIS A 842 -23.89 23.01 -2.69
C HIS A 842 -23.21 23.02 -1.32
N ARG A 843 -23.40 24.08 -0.53
CA ARG A 843 -22.86 24.16 0.84
C ARG A 843 -23.81 23.44 1.79
N ALA A 844 -23.40 22.25 2.25
CA ALA A 844 -24.13 21.52 3.27
C ALA A 844 -23.91 22.15 4.66
N GLY A 845 -24.95 22.15 5.49
CA GLY A 845 -24.83 22.41 6.93
C GLY A 845 -24.15 21.24 7.67
N THR A 846 -24.33 21.20 8.98
CA THR A 846 -23.89 20.07 9.81
C THR A 846 -24.84 18.90 9.58
N ILE A 847 -24.36 17.88 8.86
CA ILE A 847 -25.20 16.77 8.42
C ILE A 847 -25.51 15.83 9.59
N SER A 848 -26.78 15.65 9.92
CA SER A 848 -27.28 14.72 10.93
C SER A 848 -27.84 13.43 10.32
N GLY A 849 -28.38 12.54 11.16
CA GLY A 849 -28.90 11.23 10.76
C GLY A 849 -30.04 11.28 9.73
N HIS A 850 -30.33 10.13 9.13
CA HIS A 850 -31.43 9.95 8.17
C HIS A 850 -32.78 10.12 8.86
N SER A 851 -33.64 11.01 8.33
CA SER A 851 -34.87 11.44 9.00
C SER A 851 -35.91 10.33 9.22
N LEU A 852 -35.84 9.23 8.47
CA LEU A 852 -36.79 8.10 8.57
C LEU A 852 -36.23 6.84 9.24
N THR A 853 -34.92 6.64 9.20
CA THR A 853 -34.29 5.40 9.69
C THR A 853 -33.39 5.63 10.90
N GLY A 854 -33.04 6.90 11.14
CA GLY A 854 -32.08 7.33 12.14
C GLY A 854 -30.64 6.97 11.83
N ALA A 855 -30.37 6.36 10.67
CA ALA A 855 -29.01 6.01 10.24
C ALA A 855 -28.10 7.23 10.32
N ALA A 856 -27.11 7.18 11.21
CA ALA A 856 -26.28 8.31 11.57
C ALA A 856 -24.79 8.00 11.35
N ASN A 857 -24.00 9.04 11.14
CA ASN A 857 -22.56 8.90 11.15
C ASN A 857 -22.09 8.53 12.56
N ALA A 858 -21.42 7.39 12.70
CA ALA A 858 -20.92 6.92 13.99
C ALA A 858 -19.85 7.83 14.61
N TRP A 859 -19.21 8.67 13.79
CA TRP A 859 -18.15 9.60 14.20
C TRP A 859 -18.62 11.06 14.30
N ASP A 860 -19.91 11.28 14.57
CA ASP A 860 -20.48 12.62 14.74
C ASP A 860 -20.31 13.15 16.18
N LEU A 861 -19.65 14.30 16.32
CA LEU A 861 -19.36 14.92 17.62
C LEU A 861 -20.63 15.31 18.37
N LEU A 862 -21.62 15.87 17.67
CA LEU A 862 -22.85 16.35 18.30
C LEU A 862 -23.69 15.17 18.85
N SER A 863 -23.80 14.09 18.07
CA SER A 863 -24.39 12.83 18.52
C SER A 863 -23.64 12.25 19.72
N ALA A 864 -22.30 12.29 19.73
CA ALA A 864 -21.50 11.83 20.85
C ALA A 864 -21.75 12.65 22.13
N MET A 865 -21.83 13.98 22.02
CA MET A 865 -22.17 14.85 23.15
C MET A 865 -23.54 14.53 23.73
N PHE A 866 -24.55 14.31 22.87
CA PHE A 866 -25.89 13.95 23.35
C PHE A 866 -25.90 12.58 24.03
N VAL A 867 -25.32 11.56 23.39
CA VAL A 867 -25.27 10.19 23.94
C VAL A 867 -24.51 10.14 25.27
N GLU A 868 -23.34 10.77 25.36
CA GLU A 868 -22.55 10.78 26.59
C GLU A 868 -23.21 11.61 27.70
N SER A 869 -23.90 12.69 27.35
CA SER A 869 -24.72 13.43 28.33
C SER A 869 -25.85 12.58 28.90
N ILE A 870 -26.50 11.76 28.05
CA ILE A 870 -27.53 10.81 28.48
C ILE A 870 -26.95 9.75 29.42
N HIS A 871 -25.75 9.22 29.11
CA HIS A 871 -25.06 8.25 29.99
C HIS A 871 -24.67 8.84 31.33
N LEU A 872 -24.23 10.10 31.37
CA LEU A 872 -23.89 10.81 32.60
C LEU A 872 -25.13 11.19 33.42
N GLY A 873 -26.28 11.36 32.77
CA GLY A 873 -27.46 11.98 33.37
C GLY A 873 -27.31 13.49 33.55
N TYR A 874 -26.30 14.10 32.92
CA TYR A 874 -26.01 15.52 32.95
C TYR A 874 -25.73 16.04 31.55
N ALA A 875 -26.24 17.23 31.23
CA ALA A 875 -26.05 17.92 29.96
C ALA A 875 -25.22 19.20 30.17
N PRO A 876 -24.32 19.55 29.24
CA PRO A 876 -23.58 20.80 29.33
C PRO A 876 -24.51 21.98 29.05
N ASP A 877 -24.58 22.89 30.02
CA ASP A 877 -25.32 24.14 29.94
C ASP A 877 -24.38 25.24 29.43
N VAL A 878 -24.37 25.40 28.10
CA VAL A 878 -23.56 26.39 27.40
C VAL A 878 -24.49 27.44 26.81
N GLU A 879 -24.39 28.67 27.30
CA GLU A 879 -25.18 29.79 26.77
C GLU A 879 -24.87 30.01 25.29
N GLY A 880 -25.92 30.13 24.46
CA GLY A 880 -25.77 30.39 23.02
C GLY A 880 -25.38 29.17 22.18
N TRP A 881 -25.25 27.97 22.76
CA TRP A 881 -25.01 26.74 22.01
C TRP A 881 -26.26 26.34 21.21
N ARG A 882 -26.11 26.28 19.89
CA ARG A 882 -27.18 25.89 18.96
C ARG A 882 -26.77 24.63 18.20
N ALA A 883 -27.70 23.71 18.01
CA ALA A 883 -27.53 22.48 17.23
C ALA A 883 -28.00 22.68 15.79
N GLU A 884 -27.05 22.82 14.87
CA GLU A 884 -27.30 22.63 13.45
C GLU A 884 -27.31 21.13 13.17
N MET A 885 -28.47 20.59 12.78
CA MET A 885 -28.68 19.16 12.55
C MET A 885 -29.50 18.98 11.28
N THR A 886 -28.85 19.10 10.12
CA THR A 886 -29.52 18.97 8.83
C THR A 886 -29.57 17.49 8.39
N PRO A 887 -30.76 16.86 8.26
CA PRO A 887 -30.85 15.44 7.94
C PRO A 887 -30.21 15.06 6.60
N VAL A 888 -29.45 13.97 6.56
CA VAL A 888 -28.69 13.56 5.37
C VAL A 888 -29.56 13.29 4.14
N ASP A 889 -30.77 12.75 4.30
CA ASP A 889 -31.69 12.51 3.19
C ASP A 889 -32.30 13.79 2.63
N PHE A 890 -32.46 14.81 3.45
CA PHE A 890 -32.80 16.12 2.95
C PHE A 890 -31.65 16.68 2.10
N VAL A 891 -30.41 16.59 2.58
CA VAL A 891 -29.23 17.08 1.85
C VAL A 891 -29.06 16.37 0.51
N SER A 892 -29.10 15.04 0.48
CA SER A 892 -28.91 14.26 -0.75
C SER A 892 -30.03 14.50 -1.76
N LYS A 893 -31.30 14.49 -1.34
CA LYS A 893 -32.45 14.79 -2.21
C LYS A 893 -32.43 16.22 -2.72
N ALA A 894 -32.03 17.19 -1.89
CA ALA A 894 -31.91 18.58 -2.31
C ALA A 894 -30.81 18.76 -3.36
N ILE A 895 -29.65 18.12 -3.19
CA ILE A 895 -28.56 18.14 -4.19
C ILE A 895 -29.07 17.60 -5.53
N ILE A 896 -29.72 16.44 -5.52
CA ILE A 896 -30.25 15.80 -6.75
C ILE A 896 -31.32 16.68 -7.40
N HIS A 897 -32.23 17.24 -6.60
CA HIS A 897 -33.27 18.12 -7.10
C HIS A 897 -32.68 19.39 -7.73
N LEU A 898 -31.78 20.07 -7.03
CA LEU A 898 -31.12 21.30 -7.50
C LEU A 898 -30.22 21.03 -8.73
N SER A 899 -29.68 19.82 -8.86
CA SER A 899 -28.91 19.39 -10.04
C SER A 899 -29.77 19.32 -11.32
N ASN A 900 -31.10 19.36 -11.19
CA ASN A 900 -32.03 19.47 -12.32
C ASN A 900 -32.47 20.91 -12.61
N GLN A 901 -32.13 21.89 -11.76
CA GLN A 901 -32.51 23.29 -11.91
C GLN A 901 -31.55 24.03 -12.86
N THR A 902 -31.52 23.60 -14.12
CA THR A 902 -30.59 24.10 -15.14
C THR A 902 -30.80 25.58 -15.51
N HIS A 903 -31.99 26.13 -15.25
CA HIS A 903 -32.32 27.54 -15.51
C HIS A 903 -31.88 28.49 -14.38
N ALA A 904 -31.51 27.97 -13.20
CA ALA A 904 -31.06 28.81 -12.10
C ALA A 904 -29.72 29.46 -12.45
N LYS A 905 -29.65 30.80 -12.41
CA LYS A 905 -28.38 31.54 -12.57
C LYS A 905 -27.50 31.48 -11.33
N GLN A 906 -28.09 31.18 -10.18
CA GLN A 906 -27.41 31.01 -8.90
C GLN A 906 -26.37 29.88 -8.98
N LEU A 907 -25.15 30.15 -8.52
CA LEU A 907 -24.06 29.17 -8.51
C LEU A 907 -23.95 28.44 -7.17
N VAL A 908 -24.18 29.13 -6.05
CA VAL A 908 -24.03 28.59 -4.69
C VAL A 908 -25.40 28.37 -4.08
N PHE A 909 -25.66 27.18 -3.55
CA PHE A 909 -26.89 26.82 -2.85
C PHE A 909 -26.57 26.43 -1.40
N HIS A 910 -27.32 26.98 -0.45
CA HIS A 910 -27.18 26.67 0.97
C HIS A 910 -28.20 25.61 1.38
N LEU A 911 -27.70 24.49 1.91
CA LEU A 911 -28.51 23.34 2.32
C LEU A 911 -28.59 23.18 3.84
N GLY A 912 -28.09 24.13 4.62
CA GLY A 912 -28.20 24.13 6.07
C GLY A 912 -29.52 24.70 6.62
N ASP A 913 -29.69 24.52 7.92
CA ASP A 913 -30.72 25.14 8.73
C ASP A 913 -30.40 26.64 8.95
N PRO A 914 -31.26 27.57 8.50
CA PRO A 914 -31.02 28.99 8.70
C PRO A 914 -31.39 29.44 10.11
N ASP A 915 -32.05 28.57 10.89
CA ASP A 915 -32.49 28.83 12.27
C ASP A 915 -32.23 27.60 13.17
N PRO A 916 -30.96 27.29 13.49
CA PRO A 916 -30.61 26.11 14.28
C PRO A 916 -31.17 26.17 15.71
N VAL A 917 -31.60 25.01 16.22
CA VAL A 917 -32.30 24.90 17.51
C VAL A 917 -31.35 25.09 18.70
N ASP A 918 -31.81 25.75 19.77
CA ASP A 918 -31.06 25.85 21.03
C ASP A 918 -30.88 24.46 21.66
N THR A 919 -29.67 24.11 22.11
CA THR A 919 -29.42 22.75 22.62
C THR A 919 -30.17 22.44 23.91
N ARG A 920 -30.59 23.45 24.69
CA ARG A 920 -31.46 23.25 25.87
C ARG A 920 -32.84 22.71 25.46
N ILE A 921 -33.33 23.11 24.28
CA ILE A 921 -34.56 22.54 23.70
C ILE A 921 -34.34 21.08 23.32
N VAL A 922 -33.19 20.75 22.70
CA VAL A 922 -32.85 19.36 22.34
C VAL A 922 -32.82 18.45 23.57
N PHE A 923 -32.16 18.87 24.66
CA PHE A 923 -32.11 18.10 25.90
C PHE A 923 -33.46 17.98 26.60
N ARG A 924 -34.31 19.03 26.52
CA ARG A 924 -35.70 18.95 26.99
C ARG A 924 -36.48 17.90 26.21
N ASP A 925 -36.41 17.93 24.89
CA ASP A 925 -37.13 16.99 24.02
C ASP A 925 -36.59 15.54 24.21
N LEU A 926 -35.28 15.37 24.43
CA LEU A 926 -34.70 14.08 24.82
C LEU A 926 -35.21 13.60 26.19
N ALA A 927 -35.44 14.50 27.15
CA ALA A 927 -36.04 14.15 28.43
C ALA A 927 -37.49 13.64 28.29
N GLU A 928 -38.28 14.21 27.37
CA GLU A 928 -39.64 13.72 27.04
C GLU A 928 -39.62 12.32 26.42
N LEU A 929 -38.59 12.02 25.63
CA LEU A 929 -38.29 10.68 25.10
C LEU A 929 -37.70 9.72 26.15
N GLY A 930 -37.69 10.17 27.40
CA GLY A 930 -37.31 9.38 28.54
C GLY A 930 -35.82 9.44 28.81
N TYR A 931 -35.03 10.35 28.28
CA TYR A 931 -33.60 10.49 28.59
C TYR A 931 -33.32 11.78 29.39
N PRO A 932 -33.77 11.86 30.66
CA PRO A 932 -33.64 13.08 31.44
C PRO A 932 -32.17 13.36 31.79
N THR A 933 -31.76 14.62 31.67
CA THR A 933 -30.45 15.11 32.07
C THR A 933 -30.60 16.35 32.93
N LYS A 934 -29.64 16.60 33.82
CA LYS A 934 -29.54 17.85 34.60
C LYS A 934 -28.48 18.78 34.00
N PRO A 935 -28.68 20.10 33.98
CA PRO A 935 -27.65 21.02 33.50
C PRO A 935 -26.42 21.02 34.41
N LEU A 936 -25.23 21.12 33.82
CA LEU A 936 -23.95 21.41 34.48
C LEU A 936 -23.18 22.44 33.66
N SER A 937 -22.31 23.24 34.30
CA SER A 937 -21.38 24.04 33.51
C SER A 937 -20.49 23.12 32.65
N PHE A 938 -19.99 23.64 31.53
CA PHE A 938 -19.21 22.83 30.59
C PHE A 938 -17.98 22.20 31.25
N ASP A 939 -17.24 22.95 32.06
CA ASP A 939 -16.03 22.46 32.75
C ASP A 939 -16.36 21.36 33.78
N GLU A 940 -17.46 21.51 34.53
CA GLU A 940 -17.93 20.47 35.45
C GLU A 940 -18.40 19.22 34.70
N TRP A 941 -19.07 19.40 33.56
CA TRP A 941 -19.50 18.29 32.71
C TRP A 941 -18.29 17.52 32.15
N VAL A 942 -17.26 18.22 31.66
CA VAL A 942 -16.02 17.62 31.16
C VAL A 942 -15.28 16.87 32.27
N ALA A 943 -15.15 17.47 33.46
CA ALA A 943 -14.53 16.81 34.61
C ALA A 943 -15.28 15.53 34.99
N LEU A 944 -16.61 15.60 35.05
CA LEU A 944 -17.46 14.44 35.34
C LEU A 944 -17.37 13.37 34.25
N TRP A 945 -17.29 13.77 32.98
CA TRP A 945 -17.10 12.85 31.87
C TRP A 945 -15.77 12.10 31.99
N TYR A 946 -14.66 12.79 32.27
CA TYR A 946 -13.37 12.15 32.49
C TYR A 946 -13.40 11.17 33.66
N GLU A 947 -14.06 11.53 34.76
CA GLU A 947 -14.21 10.68 35.95
C GLU A 947 -15.02 9.41 35.67
N LYS A 948 -16.18 9.54 35.01
CA LYS A 948 -17.16 8.44 34.90
C LYS A 948 -17.06 7.64 33.61
N ARG A 949 -16.58 8.25 32.53
CA ARG A 949 -16.67 7.71 31.16
C ARG A 949 -15.31 7.64 30.48
N GLY A 950 -14.40 8.58 30.77
CA GLY A 950 -13.11 8.72 30.09
C GLY A 950 -12.25 7.45 30.07
N SER A 951 -12.32 6.62 31.12
CA SER A 951 -11.57 5.36 31.26
C SER A 951 -12.24 4.11 30.68
N ALA A 952 -13.42 4.23 30.06
CA ALA A 952 -14.11 3.08 29.47
C ALA A 952 -13.28 2.47 28.31
N LYS A 953 -13.05 1.15 28.34
CA LYS A 953 -12.27 0.44 27.30
C LYS A 953 -13.08 0.35 25.99
N GLY A 954 -12.43 0.67 24.86
CA GLY A 954 -13.03 0.64 23.53
C GLY A 954 -13.44 -0.77 23.06
N GLY A 955 -14.47 -0.82 22.21
CA GLY A 955 -15.07 -2.02 21.61
C GLY A 955 -16.29 -1.66 20.73
N ASP A 956 -16.92 -2.62 20.06
CA ASP A 956 -18.10 -2.41 19.20
C ASP A 956 -19.28 -1.85 20.03
N GLY A 957 -19.35 -0.51 20.14
CA GLY A 957 -20.35 0.21 20.94
C GLY A 957 -19.82 1.45 21.68
N ALA A 958 -18.49 1.67 21.77
CA ALA A 958 -17.87 2.74 22.57
C ALA A 958 -17.39 3.97 21.75
N PHE A 959 -17.77 4.08 20.47
CA PHE A 959 -17.28 5.12 19.56
C PHE A 959 -17.54 6.56 20.05
N THR A 960 -18.64 6.82 20.77
CA THR A 960 -18.96 8.14 21.34
C THR A 960 -17.95 8.58 22.39
N VAL A 961 -17.44 7.63 23.18
CA VAL A 961 -16.38 7.88 24.16
C VAL A 961 -15.06 8.17 23.45
N ASP A 962 -14.75 7.43 22.39
CA ASP A 962 -13.51 7.60 21.63
C ASP A 962 -13.46 8.96 20.93
N ILE A 963 -14.59 9.46 20.40
CA ILE A 963 -14.69 10.81 19.80
C ILE A 963 -14.31 11.88 20.82
N LEU A 964 -14.97 11.92 21.97
CA LEU A 964 -14.70 12.93 23.00
C LEU A 964 -13.30 12.80 23.62
N ARG A 965 -12.77 11.56 23.71
CA ARG A 965 -11.39 11.33 24.15
C ARG A 965 -10.38 11.86 23.14
N SER A 966 -10.68 11.73 21.85
CA SER A 966 -9.79 12.18 20.77
C SER A 966 -9.73 13.70 20.63
N GLY A 967 -10.76 14.41 21.09
CA GLY A 967 -10.81 15.87 21.06
C GLY A 967 -12.09 16.40 21.71
N MET A 968 -12.00 16.75 23.00
CA MET A 968 -13.09 17.44 23.70
C MET A 968 -13.24 18.87 23.14
N PRO A 969 -14.44 19.30 22.74
CA PRO A 969 -14.63 20.65 22.22
C PRO A 969 -14.44 21.72 23.30
N SER A 970 -14.17 22.97 22.91
CA SER A 970 -14.22 24.13 23.81
C SER A 970 -15.60 24.78 23.80
N VAL A 971 -15.88 25.63 24.80
CA VAL A 971 -17.10 26.47 24.82
C VAL A 971 -17.20 27.33 23.56
N ASP A 972 -16.09 27.98 23.17
CA ASP A 972 -16.04 28.80 21.95
C ASP A 972 -16.38 28.01 20.68
N PHE A 973 -15.92 26.75 20.59
CA PHE A 973 -16.27 25.87 19.47
C PHE A 973 -17.77 25.56 19.43
N LEU A 974 -18.38 25.29 20.59
CA LEU A 974 -19.82 24.98 20.69
C LEU A 974 -20.68 26.21 20.38
N GLN A 975 -20.27 27.39 20.81
CA GLN A 975 -20.95 28.66 20.49
C GLN A 975 -20.71 29.06 19.02
N GLY A 976 -19.55 28.69 18.48
CA GLY A 976 -19.05 29.03 17.17
C GLY A 976 -19.64 28.23 16.01
N ILE A 977 -20.98 28.06 15.95
CA ILE A 977 -21.59 27.41 14.79
C ILE A 977 -21.68 28.34 13.57
N VAL A 978 -21.55 27.75 12.38
CA VAL A 978 -21.74 28.46 11.11
C VAL A 978 -23.17 28.28 10.64
N VAL A 979 -23.92 29.39 10.56
CA VAL A 979 -25.32 29.37 10.10
C VAL A 979 -25.39 29.80 8.64
N LEU A 980 -26.07 29.01 7.82
CA LEU A 980 -26.28 29.30 6.40
C LEU A 980 -27.68 29.86 6.16
N ASN A 981 -27.79 31.11 5.72
CA ASN A 981 -29.05 31.64 5.21
C ASN A 981 -29.35 30.99 3.84
N ASN A 982 -30.60 30.60 3.61
CA ASN A 982 -31.00 29.89 2.39
C ASN A 982 -32.14 30.59 1.62
N ALA A 983 -32.30 31.90 1.81
CA ALA A 983 -33.37 32.68 1.18
C ALA A 983 -33.34 32.61 -0.36
N ALA A 984 -32.17 32.61 -0.99
CA ALA A 984 -32.04 32.51 -2.45
C ALA A 984 -32.21 31.07 -2.95
N THR A 985 -31.85 30.08 -2.13
CA THR A 985 -31.97 28.66 -2.42
C THR A 985 -33.42 28.17 -2.31
N ARG A 986 -34.19 28.69 -1.35
CA ARG A 986 -35.55 28.25 -1.01
C ARG A 986 -36.52 28.15 -2.20
N PRO A 987 -36.57 29.10 -3.15
CA PRO A 987 -37.44 29.00 -4.33
C PRO A 987 -37.14 27.81 -5.25
N PHE A 988 -35.88 27.36 -5.32
CA PHE A 988 -35.45 26.28 -6.21
C PHE A 988 -35.56 24.88 -5.61
N ARG A 989 -35.84 24.77 -4.30
CA ARG A 989 -35.97 23.49 -3.57
C ARG A 989 -37.35 23.26 -2.97
N SER A 990 -38.38 23.98 -3.44
CA SER A 990 -39.72 24.02 -2.82
C SER A 990 -40.41 22.65 -2.68
N VAL A 991 -39.99 21.64 -3.45
CA VAL A 991 -40.51 20.26 -3.38
C VAL A 991 -39.75 19.35 -2.41
N VAL A 992 -38.61 19.79 -1.87
CA VAL A 992 -37.82 19.06 -0.87
C VAL A 992 -37.88 19.85 0.44
N GLU A 993 -38.72 19.39 1.36
CA GLU A 993 -38.87 20.02 2.67
C GLU A 993 -37.84 19.47 3.66
N ARG A 994 -37.21 20.36 4.44
CA ARG A 994 -36.27 19.98 5.49
C ARG A 994 -37.07 19.53 6.72
N PRO A 995 -36.82 18.32 7.26
CA PRO A 995 -37.38 17.93 8.54
C PRO A 995 -36.93 18.88 9.65
N LYS A 996 -37.86 19.24 10.54
CA LYS A 996 -37.55 20.06 11.72
C LYS A 996 -36.81 19.22 12.75
N VAL A 997 -35.91 19.86 13.49
CA VAL A 997 -35.27 19.25 14.66
C VAL A 997 -36.24 19.39 15.84
N ASP A 998 -37.06 18.36 16.01
CA ASP A 998 -38.09 18.28 17.04
C ASP A 998 -38.08 16.89 17.69
N SER A 999 -38.96 16.66 18.68
CA SER A 999 -39.06 15.40 19.40
C SER A 999 -39.36 14.19 18.49
N ILE A 1000 -39.96 14.36 17.31
CA ILE A 1000 -40.24 13.27 16.35
C ILE A 1000 -38.94 12.85 15.66
N LEU A 1001 -38.14 13.80 15.19
CA LEU A 1001 -36.84 13.50 14.58
C LEU A 1001 -35.88 12.88 15.60
N LEU A 1002 -35.86 13.42 16.82
CA LEU A 1002 -35.04 12.89 17.91
C LEU A 1002 -35.48 11.50 18.34
N GLU A 1003 -36.78 11.18 18.30
CA GLU A 1003 -37.27 9.81 18.53
C GLU A 1003 -36.68 8.84 17.49
N THR A 1004 -36.66 9.23 16.22
CA THR A 1004 -36.08 8.42 15.14
C THR A 1004 -34.58 8.19 15.36
N TYR A 1005 -33.84 9.23 15.74
CA TYR A 1005 -32.40 9.13 16.01
C TYR A 1005 -32.11 8.27 17.23
N THR A 1006 -32.79 8.51 18.35
CA THR A 1006 -32.60 7.73 19.59
C THR A 1006 -32.99 6.26 19.43
N ARG A 1007 -33.99 5.93 18.60
CA ARG A 1007 -34.28 4.53 18.20
C ARG A 1007 -33.10 3.88 17.49
N HIS A 1008 -32.46 4.60 16.56
CA HIS A 1008 -31.28 4.10 15.87
C HIS A 1008 -30.08 3.98 16.81
N TRP A 1009 -29.82 4.99 17.65
CA TRP A 1009 -28.76 4.97 18.66
C TRP A 1009 -28.94 3.79 19.62
N PHE A 1010 -30.17 3.50 20.08
CA PHE A 1010 -30.48 2.31 20.86
C PHE A 1010 -30.21 1.02 20.09
N ALA A 1011 -30.68 0.92 18.84
CA ALA A 1011 -30.45 -0.27 18.00
C ALA A 1011 -28.96 -0.53 17.71
N ARG A 1012 -28.12 0.51 17.76
CA ARG A 1012 -26.65 0.43 17.66
C ARG A 1012 -25.97 0.16 19.01
N GLY A 1013 -26.72 0.02 20.08
CA GLY A 1013 -26.20 -0.19 21.44
C GLY A 1013 -25.63 1.06 22.11
N TRP A 1014 -25.80 2.25 21.52
CA TRP A 1014 -25.27 3.50 22.08
C TRP A 1014 -26.07 4.00 23.27
N LEU A 1015 -27.34 3.60 23.39
CA LEU A 1015 -28.21 3.92 24.52
C LEU A 1015 -28.64 2.63 25.23
N PRO A 1016 -28.83 2.65 26.56
CA PRO A 1016 -29.17 1.45 27.33
C PRO A 1016 -30.64 1.00 27.18
N ARG A 1017 -31.50 1.87 26.65
CA ARG A 1017 -32.93 1.60 26.47
C ARG A 1017 -33.50 2.38 25.28
N PRO A 1018 -34.61 1.91 24.67
CA PRO A 1018 -35.29 2.65 23.62
C PRO A 1018 -36.00 3.90 24.19
N PRO A 1019 -36.36 4.89 23.35
CA PRO A 1019 -37.11 6.05 23.80
C PRO A 1019 -38.48 5.63 24.34
N SER A 1020 -38.95 6.33 25.37
CA SER A 1020 -40.31 6.15 25.90
C SER A 1020 -41.31 6.68 24.88
N SER A 1021 -41.84 5.76 24.08
CA SER A 1021 -42.87 6.00 23.07
C SER A 1021 -43.97 6.94 23.58
N GLN A 1022 -44.09 8.14 23.02
CA GLN A 1022 -45.26 9.00 23.24
C GLN A 1022 -46.21 9.10 22.05
N ARG A 1023 -45.79 8.78 20.81
CA ARG A 1023 -46.70 8.75 19.65
C ARG A 1023 -46.24 7.75 18.58
N SER A 1024 -46.58 6.48 18.75
CA SER A 1024 -46.52 5.48 17.66
C SER A 1024 -47.63 5.68 16.60
N LEU A 1025 -47.89 6.92 16.20
CA LEU A 1025 -48.92 7.30 15.22
C LEU A 1025 -48.36 8.11 14.03
N GLY A 1026 -47.04 8.25 13.90
CA GLY A 1026 -46.41 9.02 12.82
C GLY A 1026 -45.20 8.32 12.23
N GLY A 1027 -45.41 7.15 11.61
CA GLY A 1027 -44.38 6.39 10.93
C GLY A 1027 -44.96 5.37 9.96
N SER A 1028 -46.02 5.76 9.25
CA SER A 1028 -46.55 5.03 8.11
C SER A 1028 -45.69 5.26 6.86
N ALA A 1029 -45.70 4.27 5.97
CA ALA A 1029 -45.30 4.35 4.56
C ALA A 1029 -43.80 4.33 4.24
N ARG A 1030 -43.16 3.17 4.41
CA ARG A 1030 -42.23 2.73 3.34
C ARG A 1030 -43.08 2.51 2.08
N PRO A 1031 -42.70 3.02 0.89
CA PRO A 1031 -43.10 2.33 -0.31
C PRO A 1031 -42.52 0.93 -0.20
N ILE A 1032 -43.40 -0.06 -0.31
CA ILE A 1032 -43.05 -1.46 -0.22
C ILE A 1032 -42.10 -1.76 -1.37
N ARG A 1033 -40.80 -1.98 -1.10
CA ARG A 1033 -39.94 -2.69 -2.05
C ARG A 1033 -40.45 -4.13 -2.08
N ARG A 1034 -41.34 -4.43 -3.04
CA ARG A 1034 -41.89 -5.77 -3.25
C ARG A 1034 -40.74 -6.68 -3.71
N GLY A 1035 -40.21 -7.49 -2.80
CA GLY A 1035 -39.26 -8.54 -3.15
C GLY A 1035 -39.92 -9.62 -4.02
N PRO A 1036 -39.15 -10.50 -4.66
CA PRO A 1036 -39.66 -11.50 -5.61
C PRO A 1036 -40.62 -12.54 -4.99
N LEU A 1037 -40.69 -12.60 -3.64
CA LEU A 1037 -41.56 -13.47 -2.88
C LEU A 1037 -42.83 -12.78 -2.37
N ALA A 1038 -42.92 -11.45 -2.46
CA ALA A 1038 -44.06 -10.69 -1.99
C ALA A 1038 -45.33 -11.12 -2.75
N GLY A 1039 -46.40 -11.43 -2.01
CA GLY A 1039 -47.69 -11.88 -2.57
C GLY A 1039 -47.73 -13.33 -3.05
N ARG A 1040 -46.61 -14.08 -3.02
CA ARG A 1040 -46.63 -15.51 -3.34
C ARG A 1040 -47.28 -16.32 -2.21
N VAL A 1041 -47.93 -17.43 -2.56
CA VAL A 1041 -48.53 -18.34 -1.56
C VAL A 1041 -47.58 -19.48 -1.23
N ALA A 1042 -47.18 -19.57 0.03
CA ALA A 1042 -46.31 -20.61 0.55
C ALA A 1042 -47.04 -21.52 1.54
N VAL A 1043 -46.93 -22.83 1.36
CA VAL A 1043 -47.38 -23.83 2.33
C VAL A 1043 -46.15 -24.38 3.04
N VAL A 1044 -46.13 -24.31 4.38
CA VAL A 1044 -45.03 -24.85 5.20
C VAL A 1044 -45.57 -25.97 6.09
N THR A 1045 -45.15 -27.21 5.81
CA THR A 1045 -45.48 -28.37 6.66
C THR A 1045 -44.43 -28.57 7.74
N GLY A 1046 -44.83 -29.06 8.91
CA GLY A 1046 -43.94 -29.14 10.08
C GLY A 1046 -43.70 -27.78 10.75
N ALA A 1047 -44.55 -26.79 10.52
CA ALA A 1047 -44.35 -25.40 10.95
C ALA A 1047 -44.46 -25.14 12.47
N SER A 1048 -44.62 -26.18 13.29
CA SER A 1048 -44.87 -26.03 14.73
C SER A 1048 -43.63 -25.74 15.58
N SER A 1049 -42.41 -26.03 15.09
CA SER A 1049 -41.15 -25.83 15.82
C SER A 1049 -39.95 -25.91 14.87
N GLY A 1050 -38.75 -25.55 15.38
CA GLY A 1050 -37.48 -25.69 14.66
C GLY A 1050 -37.47 -25.04 13.27
N ILE A 1051 -36.91 -25.75 12.28
CA ILE A 1051 -36.74 -25.26 10.89
C ILE A 1051 -38.07 -24.80 10.29
N GLY A 1052 -39.15 -25.57 10.44
CA GLY A 1052 -40.43 -25.23 9.85
C GLY A 1052 -41.02 -23.93 10.39
N ALA A 1053 -40.86 -23.68 11.69
CA ALA A 1053 -41.29 -22.42 12.30
C ALA A 1053 -40.44 -21.24 11.80
N ALA A 1054 -39.12 -21.39 11.77
CA ALA A 1054 -38.21 -20.34 11.29
C ALA A 1054 -38.46 -19.98 9.82
N VAL A 1055 -38.68 -20.98 8.95
CA VAL A 1055 -39.02 -20.76 7.53
C VAL A 1055 -40.33 -20.01 7.38
N ALA A 1056 -41.36 -20.39 8.14
CA ALA A 1056 -42.65 -19.69 8.10
C ALA A 1056 -42.52 -18.20 8.47
N VAL A 1057 -41.76 -17.89 9.53
CA VAL A 1057 -41.49 -16.50 9.94
C VAL A 1057 -40.72 -15.74 8.87
N ALA A 1058 -39.69 -16.38 8.29
CA ALA A 1058 -38.87 -15.77 7.26
C ALA A 1058 -39.70 -15.45 5.99
N LEU A 1059 -40.53 -16.37 5.51
CA LEU A 1059 -41.40 -16.16 4.35
C LEU A 1059 -42.45 -15.07 4.57
N ALA A 1060 -43.06 -15.01 5.76
CA ALA A 1060 -44.01 -13.95 6.07
C ALA A 1060 -43.33 -12.56 6.15
N ARG A 1061 -42.08 -12.50 6.62
CA ARG A 1061 -41.26 -11.28 6.63
C ARG A 1061 -40.96 -10.78 5.22
N GLU A 1062 -40.82 -11.69 4.25
CA GLU A 1062 -40.65 -11.40 2.82
C GLU A 1062 -41.95 -11.03 2.09
N GLY A 1063 -43.09 -11.06 2.80
CA GLY A 1063 -44.39 -10.67 2.26
C GLY A 1063 -45.18 -11.78 1.57
N CYS A 1064 -44.82 -13.07 1.77
CA CYS A 1064 -45.64 -14.19 1.30
C CYS A 1064 -46.98 -14.29 2.06
N HIS A 1065 -48.00 -14.81 1.41
CA HIS A 1065 -49.12 -15.45 2.10
C HIS A 1065 -48.69 -16.84 2.55
N VAL A 1066 -48.82 -17.18 3.83
CA VAL A 1066 -48.26 -18.42 4.39
C VAL A 1066 -49.35 -19.29 5.02
N ALA A 1067 -49.45 -20.55 4.61
CA ALA A 1067 -50.26 -21.57 5.28
C ALA A 1067 -49.38 -22.43 6.19
N LEU A 1068 -49.62 -22.37 7.50
CA LEU A 1068 -48.91 -23.12 8.53
C LEU A 1068 -49.61 -24.46 8.78
N ALA A 1069 -48.88 -25.56 8.66
CA ALA A 1069 -49.43 -26.90 8.80
C ALA A 1069 -48.60 -27.80 9.74
N ALA A 1070 -49.26 -28.32 10.77
CA ALA A 1070 -48.74 -29.34 11.68
C ALA A 1070 -49.88 -29.95 12.52
N ARG A 1071 -49.60 -31.05 13.24
CA ARG A 1071 -50.58 -31.67 14.16
C ARG A 1071 -50.92 -30.83 15.39
N ARG A 1072 -49.96 -30.01 15.86
CA ARG A 1072 -50.05 -29.23 17.10
C ARG A 1072 -50.63 -27.84 16.82
N ILE A 1073 -51.95 -27.71 16.85
CA ILE A 1073 -52.65 -26.45 16.51
C ILE A 1073 -52.22 -25.27 17.39
N ASP A 1074 -52.06 -25.49 18.71
CA ASP A 1074 -51.68 -24.42 19.65
C ASP A 1074 -50.30 -23.85 19.37
N ALA A 1075 -49.36 -24.71 18.95
CA ALA A 1075 -48.01 -24.30 18.57
C ALA A 1075 -48.04 -23.44 17.29
N LEU A 1076 -48.89 -23.80 16.32
CA LEU A 1076 -49.06 -23.01 15.10
C LEU A 1076 -49.67 -21.64 15.39
N GLU A 1077 -50.68 -21.57 16.26
CA GLU A 1077 -51.29 -20.30 16.68
C GLU A 1077 -50.31 -19.43 17.50
N SER A 1078 -49.43 -20.04 18.28
CA SER A 1078 -48.34 -19.35 18.97
C SER A 1078 -47.32 -18.76 17.98
N ILE A 1079 -46.97 -19.50 16.93
CA ILE A 1079 -46.09 -19.00 15.86
C ILE A 1079 -46.76 -17.85 15.12
N LYS A 1080 -48.01 -18.03 14.67
CA LYS A 1080 -48.79 -16.98 13.99
C LYS A 1080 -48.87 -15.69 14.80
N ARG A 1081 -49.09 -15.76 16.12
CA ARG A 1081 -49.14 -14.58 17.01
C ARG A 1081 -47.81 -13.84 17.11
N ARG A 1082 -46.68 -14.54 16.97
CA ARG A 1082 -45.33 -13.95 17.04
C ARG A 1082 -44.81 -13.47 15.68
N MET A 1083 -45.52 -13.76 14.59
CA MET A 1083 -45.11 -13.36 13.25
C MET A 1083 -45.42 -11.90 12.97
N VAL A 1084 -44.41 -11.16 12.51
CA VAL A 1084 -44.59 -9.80 11.97
C VAL A 1084 -44.97 -9.93 10.49
N VAL A 1085 -46.25 -9.78 10.20
CA VAL A 1085 -46.80 -9.86 8.83
C VAL A 1085 -46.97 -8.45 8.28
N ARG A 1086 -46.25 -8.11 7.20
CA ARG A 1086 -46.28 -6.76 6.61
C ARG A 1086 -47.42 -6.59 5.60
N GLU A 1087 -47.58 -7.56 4.69
CA GLU A 1087 -48.62 -7.55 3.62
C GLU A 1087 -49.26 -8.93 3.37
N GLY A 1088 -48.61 -10.00 3.82
CA GLY A 1088 -49.09 -11.37 3.64
C GLY A 1088 -50.33 -11.70 4.48
N LYS A 1089 -50.89 -12.88 4.26
CA LYS A 1089 -51.98 -13.45 5.06
C LYS A 1089 -51.46 -14.77 5.61
N VAL A 1090 -51.75 -15.06 6.88
CA VAL A 1090 -51.30 -16.30 7.52
C VAL A 1090 -52.51 -17.11 7.97
N ILE A 1091 -52.66 -18.31 7.42
CA ILE A 1091 -53.66 -19.28 7.86
C ILE A 1091 -52.99 -20.44 8.58
N VAL A 1092 -53.70 -21.04 9.51
CA VAL A 1092 -53.27 -22.21 10.26
C VAL A 1092 -54.20 -23.36 9.94
N ARG A 1093 -53.66 -24.53 9.63
CA ARG A 1093 -54.44 -25.75 9.43
C ARG A 1093 -53.80 -26.88 10.24
N GLN A 1094 -54.60 -27.50 11.10
CA GLN A 1094 -54.18 -28.75 11.72
C GLN A 1094 -54.06 -29.79 10.61
N THR A 1095 -52.89 -30.41 10.48
CA THR A 1095 -52.63 -31.35 9.39
C THR A 1095 -51.66 -32.42 9.87
N ASP A 1096 -52.09 -33.67 9.76
CA ASP A 1096 -51.19 -34.82 9.75
C ASP A 1096 -50.75 -35.10 8.30
N VAL A 1097 -49.45 -34.95 8.02
CA VAL A 1097 -48.90 -35.16 6.68
C VAL A 1097 -49.03 -36.61 6.21
N THR A 1098 -49.19 -37.56 7.13
CA THR A 1098 -49.38 -38.99 6.81
C THR A 1098 -50.79 -39.28 6.29
N ASP A 1099 -51.77 -38.41 6.57
CA ASP A 1099 -53.14 -38.48 6.08
C ASP A 1099 -53.29 -37.64 4.79
N ARG A 1100 -53.39 -38.33 3.66
CA ARG A 1100 -53.53 -37.72 2.34
C ARG A 1100 -54.72 -36.75 2.26
N LYS A 1101 -55.87 -37.09 2.87
CA LYS A 1101 -57.07 -36.24 2.80
C LYS A 1101 -56.87 -34.92 3.53
N GLN A 1102 -56.11 -34.93 4.64
CA GLN A 1102 -55.78 -33.72 5.37
C GLN A 1102 -54.80 -32.83 4.60
N VAL A 1103 -53.82 -33.42 3.91
CA VAL A 1103 -52.90 -32.66 3.05
C VAL A 1103 -53.64 -32.06 1.85
N GLU A 1104 -54.52 -32.81 1.19
CA GLU A 1104 -55.38 -32.29 0.12
C GLU A 1104 -56.27 -31.14 0.63
N SER A 1105 -56.86 -31.29 1.82
CA SER A 1105 -57.64 -30.23 2.48
C SER A 1105 -56.79 -28.99 2.79
N LEU A 1106 -55.56 -29.15 3.27
CA LEU A 1106 -54.61 -28.06 3.48
C LEU A 1106 -54.32 -27.29 2.19
N ILE A 1107 -53.97 -28.00 1.11
CA ILE A 1107 -53.64 -27.35 -0.17
C ILE A 1107 -54.87 -26.66 -0.76
N ASN A 1108 -56.05 -27.27 -0.67
CA ASN A 1108 -57.31 -26.65 -1.12
C ASN A 1108 -57.67 -25.40 -0.30
N ALA A 1109 -57.47 -25.43 1.03
CA ALA A 1109 -57.70 -24.27 1.88
C ALA A 1109 -56.70 -23.14 1.59
N ALA A 1110 -55.41 -23.46 1.42
CA ALA A 1110 -54.41 -22.49 1.00
C ALA A 1110 -54.77 -21.89 -0.37
N HIS A 1111 -55.17 -22.73 -1.33
CA HIS A 1111 -55.62 -22.29 -2.64
C HIS A 1111 -56.82 -21.34 -2.58
N GLY A 1112 -57.86 -21.73 -1.83
CA GLY A 1112 -59.12 -20.98 -1.74
C GLY A 1112 -59.00 -19.66 -0.96
N GLU A 1113 -58.18 -19.61 0.08
CA GLU A 1113 -58.09 -18.45 0.98
C GLU A 1113 -56.93 -17.51 0.67
N LEU A 1114 -55.82 -18.04 0.12
CA LEU A 1114 -54.60 -17.29 -0.13
C LEU A 1114 -54.29 -17.14 -1.63
N GLY A 1115 -54.79 -18.04 -2.48
CA GLY A 1115 -54.50 -18.10 -3.91
C GLY A 1115 -53.64 -19.31 -4.31
N PRO A 1116 -53.28 -19.47 -5.60
CA PRO A 1116 -52.53 -20.61 -6.10
C PRO A 1116 -51.24 -20.87 -5.31
N VAL A 1117 -51.05 -22.09 -4.80
CA VAL A 1117 -49.86 -22.45 -4.03
C VAL A 1117 -48.62 -22.40 -4.93
N ASP A 1118 -47.78 -21.39 -4.72
CA ASP A 1118 -46.57 -21.13 -5.50
C ASP A 1118 -45.34 -21.81 -4.91
N ILE A 1119 -45.34 -22.00 -3.59
CA ILE A 1119 -44.20 -22.55 -2.84
C ILE A 1119 -44.70 -23.63 -1.89
N LEU A 1120 -44.08 -24.80 -1.94
CA LEU A 1120 -44.23 -25.85 -0.93
C LEU A 1120 -42.88 -26.00 -0.20
N VAL A 1121 -42.86 -25.79 1.12
CA VAL A 1121 -41.72 -26.15 1.96
C VAL A 1121 -42.13 -27.30 2.88
N SER A 1122 -41.58 -28.48 2.60
CA SER A 1122 -41.81 -29.69 3.40
C SER A 1122 -40.75 -29.84 4.48
N CYS A 1123 -41.06 -29.36 5.69
CA CYS A 1123 -40.21 -29.52 6.88
C CYS A 1123 -40.74 -30.57 7.86
N ALA A 1124 -41.88 -31.19 7.57
CA ALA A 1124 -42.40 -32.28 8.41
C ALA A 1124 -41.41 -33.45 8.40
N GLY A 1125 -40.94 -33.82 9.58
CA GLY A 1125 -40.05 -34.96 9.75
C GLY A 1125 -39.95 -35.39 11.20
N VAL A 1126 -39.58 -36.64 11.40
CA VAL A 1126 -39.18 -37.21 12.69
C VAL A 1126 -37.84 -37.90 12.55
N MET A 1127 -37.11 -37.96 13.65
CA MET A 1127 -35.80 -38.59 13.76
C MET A 1127 -35.75 -39.33 15.09
N TYR A 1128 -35.39 -40.61 15.04
CA TYR A 1128 -35.18 -41.43 16.22
C TYR A 1128 -33.80 -42.08 16.15
N PHE A 1129 -33.03 -41.98 17.22
CA PHE A 1129 -31.86 -42.80 17.42
C PHE A 1129 -32.31 -44.20 17.80
N THR A 1130 -32.00 -45.18 16.95
CA THR A 1130 -32.34 -46.59 17.14
C THR A 1130 -31.16 -47.47 16.72
N MET A 1131 -30.78 -48.41 17.58
CA MET A 1131 -29.87 -49.49 17.17
C MET A 1131 -30.64 -50.44 16.27
N MET A 1132 -30.09 -50.79 15.10
CA MET A 1132 -30.73 -51.76 14.21
C MET A 1132 -30.98 -53.11 14.90
N ALA A 1133 -30.10 -53.49 15.83
CA ALA A 1133 -30.23 -54.71 16.63
C ALA A 1133 -31.41 -54.69 17.61
N ASN A 1134 -31.88 -53.50 18.02
CA ASN A 1134 -32.96 -53.33 19.01
C ASN A 1134 -34.35 -53.37 18.38
N ALA A 1135 -34.44 -53.44 17.03
CA ALA A 1135 -35.67 -53.67 16.28
C ALA A 1135 -36.86 -52.79 16.71
N GLN A 1136 -36.65 -51.48 16.84
CA GLN A 1136 -37.68 -50.49 17.21
C GLN A 1136 -38.62 -50.18 16.03
N VAL A 1137 -39.37 -51.20 15.58
CA VAL A 1137 -40.16 -51.16 14.33
C VAL A 1137 -41.20 -50.03 14.33
N ASP A 1138 -41.83 -49.72 15.47
CA ASP A 1138 -42.83 -48.64 15.55
C ASP A 1138 -42.22 -47.24 15.26
N GLU A 1139 -40.99 -46.98 15.73
CA GLU A 1139 -40.27 -45.73 15.44
C GLU A 1139 -39.77 -45.69 13.98
N TRP A 1140 -39.42 -46.85 13.42
CA TRP A 1140 -39.03 -47.01 12.02
C TRP A 1140 -40.21 -46.73 11.08
N ASP A 1141 -41.35 -47.36 11.32
CA ASP A 1141 -42.59 -47.17 10.56
C ASP A 1141 -43.02 -45.71 10.62
N ARG A 1142 -42.96 -45.10 11.81
CA ARG A 1142 -43.29 -43.68 11.97
C ARG A 1142 -42.31 -42.75 11.24
N THR A 1143 -41.03 -43.11 11.16
CA THR A 1143 -40.02 -42.37 10.38
C THR A 1143 -40.33 -42.43 8.89
N VAL A 1144 -40.64 -43.61 8.36
CA VAL A 1144 -41.01 -43.80 6.95
C VAL A 1144 -42.32 -43.09 6.63
N ASP A 1145 -43.35 -43.24 7.48
CA ASP A 1145 -44.65 -42.63 7.27
C ASP A 1145 -44.56 -41.09 7.24
N VAL A 1146 -43.85 -40.48 8.19
CA VAL A 1146 -43.77 -39.01 8.24
C VAL A 1146 -42.81 -38.46 7.17
N ASN A 1147 -41.59 -39.02 7.05
CA ASN A 1147 -40.56 -38.45 6.19
C ASN A 1147 -40.81 -38.75 4.71
N CYS A 1148 -41.22 -39.99 4.39
CA CYS A 1148 -41.39 -40.43 3.00
C CYS A 1148 -42.83 -40.23 2.53
N LYS A 1149 -43.79 -40.91 3.16
CA LYS A 1149 -45.21 -40.85 2.76
C LYS A 1149 -45.78 -39.44 2.97
N GLY A 1150 -45.38 -38.74 4.02
CA GLY A 1150 -45.71 -37.33 4.24
C GLY A 1150 -45.27 -36.42 3.09
N LEU A 1151 -44.05 -36.60 2.58
CA LEU A 1151 -43.57 -35.87 1.41
C LEU A 1151 -44.40 -36.22 0.16
N LEU A 1152 -44.65 -37.51 -0.11
CA LEU A 1152 -45.44 -37.94 -1.27
C LEU A 1152 -46.87 -37.38 -1.28
N ASN A 1153 -47.51 -37.32 -0.11
CA ASN A 1153 -48.83 -36.69 0.03
C ASN A 1153 -48.79 -35.19 -0.29
N CYS A 1154 -47.74 -34.49 0.14
CA CYS A 1154 -47.55 -33.07 -0.19
C CYS A 1154 -47.33 -32.88 -1.70
N LEU A 1155 -46.40 -33.66 -2.29
CA LEU A 1155 -46.07 -33.57 -3.72
C LEU A 1155 -47.27 -33.89 -4.61
N SER A 1156 -48.00 -34.97 -4.31
CA SER A 1156 -49.19 -35.35 -5.09
C SER A 1156 -50.30 -34.31 -5.05
N SER A 1157 -50.38 -33.52 -3.97
CA SER A 1157 -51.37 -32.45 -3.81
C SER A 1157 -50.94 -31.12 -4.46
N THR A 1158 -49.64 -30.86 -4.64
CA THR A 1158 -49.15 -29.56 -5.16
C THR A 1158 -48.61 -29.60 -6.58
N VAL A 1159 -47.89 -30.67 -6.97
CA VAL A 1159 -47.19 -30.78 -8.25
C VAL A 1159 -48.13 -30.61 -9.45
N PRO A 1160 -49.30 -31.29 -9.53
CA PRO A 1160 -50.20 -31.14 -10.69
C PRO A 1160 -50.62 -29.69 -10.94
N GLY A 1161 -50.92 -28.95 -9.86
CA GLY A 1161 -51.31 -27.55 -9.95
C GLY A 1161 -50.16 -26.61 -10.32
N MET A 1162 -48.93 -26.90 -9.89
CA MET A 1162 -47.76 -26.11 -10.28
C MET A 1162 -47.37 -26.35 -11.75
N LEU A 1163 -47.40 -27.61 -12.20
CA LEU A 1163 -47.09 -27.96 -13.58
C LEU A 1163 -48.09 -27.39 -14.57
N SER A 1164 -49.39 -27.39 -14.25
CA SER A 1164 -50.40 -26.80 -15.11
C SER A 1164 -50.23 -25.28 -15.30
N ARG A 1165 -49.61 -24.60 -14.32
CA ARG A 1165 -49.27 -23.16 -14.39
C ARG A 1165 -47.88 -22.87 -14.93
N GLY A 1166 -47.09 -23.89 -15.24
CA GLY A 1166 -45.69 -23.73 -15.64
C GLY A 1166 -44.83 -22.98 -14.61
N SER A 1167 -45.22 -23.00 -13.33
CA SER A 1167 -44.55 -22.25 -12.27
C SER A 1167 -44.81 -22.86 -10.90
N GLY A 1168 -43.75 -22.94 -10.10
CA GLY A 1168 -43.82 -23.39 -8.71
C GLY A 1168 -42.44 -23.70 -8.16
N HIS A 1169 -42.32 -23.74 -6.84
CA HIS A 1169 -41.07 -24.11 -6.17
C HIS A 1169 -41.34 -25.07 -5.02
N ILE A 1170 -40.72 -26.25 -5.08
CA ILE A 1170 -40.77 -27.27 -4.05
C ILE A 1170 -39.43 -27.28 -3.30
N VAL A 1171 -39.50 -27.24 -1.99
CA VAL A 1171 -38.35 -27.33 -1.09
C VAL A 1171 -38.63 -28.44 -0.07
N ALA A 1172 -37.73 -29.39 0.12
CA ALA A 1172 -37.85 -30.35 1.22
C ALA A 1172 -36.54 -30.55 1.99
N ILE A 1173 -36.67 -30.85 3.27
CA ILE A 1173 -35.52 -31.12 4.15
C ILE A 1173 -35.07 -32.57 3.98
N SER A 1174 -33.95 -32.76 3.30
CA SER A 1174 -33.29 -34.04 3.05
C SER A 1174 -32.25 -34.38 4.13
N SER A 1175 -31.66 -33.40 4.83
CA SER A 1175 -30.57 -33.62 5.82
C SER A 1175 -29.28 -34.21 5.20
N ASP A 1176 -28.14 -33.98 5.83
CA ASP A 1176 -26.87 -34.64 5.47
C ASP A 1176 -26.96 -36.20 5.49
N ALA A 1177 -27.88 -36.74 6.29
CA ALA A 1177 -28.25 -38.16 6.32
C ALA A 1177 -28.87 -38.68 5.01
N GLY A 1178 -29.24 -37.80 4.07
CA GLY A 1178 -29.65 -38.17 2.72
C GLY A 1178 -28.50 -38.55 1.78
N ARG A 1179 -27.24 -38.34 2.21
CA ARG A 1179 -26.03 -38.68 1.43
C ARG A 1179 -25.22 -39.82 2.02
N LYS A 1180 -25.31 -40.03 3.34
CA LYS A 1180 -24.59 -41.12 4.03
C LYS A 1180 -25.41 -41.69 5.17
N VAL A 1181 -25.11 -42.93 5.52
CA VAL A 1181 -25.75 -43.63 6.63
C VAL A 1181 -24.98 -43.34 7.91
N PHE A 1182 -25.69 -43.01 8.98
CA PHE A 1182 -25.11 -42.80 10.30
C PHE A 1182 -25.48 -43.95 11.25
N PRO A 1183 -24.53 -44.47 12.04
CA PRO A 1183 -24.84 -45.40 13.13
C PRO A 1183 -25.89 -44.82 14.07
N GLY A 1184 -26.86 -45.65 14.48
CA GLY A 1184 -27.99 -45.20 15.31
C GLY A 1184 -29.08 -44.45 14.55
N LEU A 1185 -28.90 -44.09 13.27
CA LEU A 1185 -29.90 -43.38 12.45
C LEU A 1185 -30.24 -44.13 11.16
N GLY A 1186 -30.05 -45.45 11.10
CA GLY A 1186 -30.15 -46.23 9.86
C GLY A 1186 -31.44 -46.00 9.06
N VAL A 1187 -32.61 -46.13 9.71
CA VAL A 1187 -33.91 -45.91 9.04
C VAL A 1187 -34.16 -44.43 8.74
N TYR A 1188 -33.67 -43.51 9.57
CA TYR A 1188 -33.73 -42.08 9.29
C TYR A 1188 -32.93 -41.73 8.04
N SER A 1189 -31.66 -42.15 7.96
CA SER A 1189 -30.83 -42.02 6.76
C SER A 1189 -31.54 -42.60 5.55
N ALA A 1190 -32.04 -43.83 5.60
CA ALA A 1190 -32.78 -44.43 4.50
C ALA A 1190 -33.99 -43.59 4.05
N SER A 1191 -34.76 -43.02 5.00
CA SER A 1191 -35.87 -42.12 4.69
C SER A 1191 -35.42 -40.84 3.98
N LYS A 1192 -34.23 -40.34 4.30
CA LYS A 1192 -33.65 -39.15 3.70
C LYS A 1192 -33.06 -39.41 2.32
N PHE A 1193 -32.44 -40.56 2.09
CA PHE A 1193 -32.10 -41.04 0.74
C PHE A 1193 -33.35 -41.12 -0.14
N PHE A 1194 -34.47 -41.62 0.39
CA PHE A 1194 -35.73 -41.65 -0.34
C PHE A 1194 -36.22 -40.23 -0.71
N VAL A 1195 -36.17 -39.29 0.22
CA VAL A 1195 -36.52 -37.88 -0.02
C VAL A 1195 -35.64 -37.29 -1.12
N GLU A 1196 -34.33 -37.47 -1.04
CA GLU A 1196 -33.39 -36.95 -2.04
C GLU A 1196 -33.66 -37.53 -3.43
N ALA A 1197 -33.75 -38.86 -3.52
CA ALA A 1197 -34.02 -39.56 -4.77
C ALA A 1197 -35.35 -39.12 -5.40
N THR A 1198 -36.38 -38.93 -4.58
CA THR A 1198 -37.70 -38.44 -5.02
C THR A 1198 -37.61 -37.02 -5.60
N LEU A 1199 -36.90 -36.11 -4.93
CA LEU A 1199 -36.74 -34.74 -5.42
C LEU A 1199 -35.87 -34.66 -6.68
N GLN A 1200 -34.83 -35.47 -6.77
CA GLN A 1200 -33.98 -35.57 -7.96
C GLN A 1200 -34.75 -36.12 -9.16
N SER A 1201 -35.53 -37.19 -9.00
CA SER A 1201 -36.42 -37.72 -10.05
C SER A 1201 -37.44 -36.67 -10.48
N LEU A 1202 -38.11 -36.00 -9.53
CA LEU A 1202 -39.08 -34.95 -9.86
C LEU A 1202 -38.43 -33.82 -10.66
N ARG A 1203 -37.22 -33.39 -10.29
CA ARG A 1203 -36.48 -32.35 -11.01
C ARG A 1203 -36.17 -32.77 -12.45
N LEU A 1204 -35.71 -34.01 -12.65
CA LEU A 1204 -35.37 -34.53 -13.96
C LEU A 1204 -36.61 -34.66 -14.86
N GLU A 1205 -37.71 -35.18 -14.33
CA GLU A 1205 -38.96 -35.41 -15.08
C GLU A 1205 -39.74 -34.13 -15.40
N THR A 1206 -39.46 -33.04 -14.67
CA THR A 1206 -40.12 -31.75 -14.83
C THR A 1206 -39.20 -30.65 -15.34
N ALA A 1207 -37.97 -30.99 -15.74
CA ALA A 1207 -37.04 -30.08 -16.37
C ALA A 1207 -37.69 -29.33 -17.55
N GLY A 1208 -37.51 -28.01 -17.60
CA GLY A 1208 -38.11 -27.15 -18.64
C GLY A 1208 -39.61 -26.87 -18.48
N LYS A 1209 -40.32 -27.46 -17.50
CA LYS A 1209 -41.75 -27.21 -17.24
C LYS A 1209 -42.00 -26.07 -16.25
N GLY A 1210 -40.95 -25.34 -15.86
CA GLY A 1210 -41.02 -24.19 -14.93
C GLY A 1210 -41.20 -24.54 -13.44
N LEU A 1211 -41.21 -25.84 -13.09
CA LEU A 1211 -41.17 -26.30 -11.70
C LEU A 1211 -39.72 -26.31 -11.19
N ARG A 1212 -39.46 -25.60 -10.10
CA ARG A 1212 -38.17 -25.63 -9.40
C ARG A 1212 -38.24 -26.56 -8.20
N VAL A 1213 -37.18 -27.35 -7.99
CA VAL A 1213 -37.14 -28.37 -6.92
C VAL A 1213 -35.81 -28.31 -6.20
N SER A 1214 -35.84 -27.97 -4.91
CA SER A 1214 -34.68 -27.80 -4.04
C SER A 1214 -34.68 -28.83 -2.91
N SER A 1215 -33.57 -29.52 -2.69
CA SER A 1215 -33.31 -30.29 -1.48
C SER A 1215 -32.42 -29.50 -0.52
N VAL A 1216 -32.71 -29.56 0.77
CA VAL A 1216 -31.95 -28.86 1.82
C VAL A 1216 -31.39 -29.88 2.79
N GLN A 1217 -30.07 -29.87 2.95
CA GLN A 1217 -29.30 -30.88 3.67
C GLN A 1217 -28.48 -30.21 4.77
N PRO A 1218 -29.12 -29.83 5.89
CA PRO A 1218 -28.40 -29.33 7.06
C PRO A 1218 -27.76 -30.49 7.84
N GLY A 1219 -26.65 -30.18 8.53
CA GLY A 1219 -26.09 -30.96 9.63
C GLY A 1219 -26.90 -30.83 10.92
N ASN A 1220 -26.25 -30.71 12.07
CA ASN A 1220 -26.93 -30.60 13.36
C ASN A 1220 -27.67 -29.26 13.47
N VAL A 1221 -28.97 -29.28 13.74
CA VAL A 1221 -29.79 -28.08 13.95
C VAL A 1221 -30.41 -28.14 15.34
N ALA A 1222 -30.41 -27.01 16.06
CA ALA A 1222 -31.05 -26.87 17.36
C ALA A 1222 -32.57 -27.11 17.24
N THR A 1223 -33.00 -28.35 17.43
CA THR A 1223 -34.40 -28.77 17.34
C THR A 1223 -34.76 -29.76 18.43
N ASP A 1224 -36.03 -29.78 18.82
CA ASP A 1224 -36.55 -30.71 19.83
C ASP A 1224 -36.60 -32.18 19.37
N LEU A 1225 -36.13 -32.49 18.15
CA LEU A 1225 -36.19 -33.84 17.57
C LEU A 1225 -35.34 -34.85 18.33
N LEU A 1226 -34.23 -34.41 18.95
CA LEU A 1226 -33.35 -35.28 19.74
C LEU A 1226 -34.06 -35.93 20.93
N GLY A 1227 -35.03 -35.23 21.54
CA GLY A 1227 -35.78 -35.69 22.71
C GLY A 1227 -36.86 -36.73 22.43
N MET A 1228 -37.02 -37.19 21.18
CA MET A 1228 -38.09 -38.12 20.79
C MET A 1228 -37.70 -39.60 20.83
N SER A 1229 -36.40 -39.91 20.90
CA SER A 1229 -35.88 -41.28 20.83
C SER A 1229 -36.14 -42.05 22.12
N THR A 1230 -36.57 -43.32 22.03
CA THR A 1230 -36.78 -44.18 23.20
C THR A 1230 -35.69 -45.24 23.43
N ASP A 1231 -34.85 -45.51 22.43
CA ASP A 1231 -33.72 -46.43 22.54
C ASP A 1231 -32.57 -45.79 23.34
N SER A 1232 -32.56 -46.04 24.64
CA SER A 1232 -31.57 -45.46 25.56
C SER A 1232 -30.13 -45.87 25.23
N GLU A 1233 -29.92 -47.03 24.62
CA GLU A 1233 -28.59 -47.46 24.18
C GLU A 1233 -28.12 -46.64 22.98
N ALA A 1234 -28.98 -46.45 21.98
CA ALA A 1234 -28.68 -45.64 20.80
C ALA A 1234 -28.43 -44.17 21.16
N ILE A 1235 -29.25 -43.61 22.08
CA ILE A 1235 -29.10 -42.22 22.56
C ILE A 1235 -27.77 -42.05 23.29
N LYS A 1236 -27.43 -42.97 24.19
CA LYS A 1236 -26.15 -42.90 24.92
C LYS A 1236 -24.96 -43.02 23.97
N LYS A 1237 -25.06 -43.85 22.94
CA LYS A 1237 -23.92 -44.14 22.06
C LYS A 1237 -23.73 -43.10 20.95
N TYR A 1238 -24.81 -42.53 20.42
CA TYR A 1238 -24.79 -41.67 19.23
C TYR A 1238 -25.58 -40.37 19.36
N GLY A 1239 -26.36 -40.21 20.42
CA GLY A 1239 -27.17 -39.01 20.69
C GLY A 1239 -26.49 -37.97 21.57
N GLU A 1240 -25.30 -38.25 22.10
CA GLU A 1240 -24.50 -37.28 22.88
C GLU A 1240 -23.82 -36.24 21.96
N PRO A 1241 -23.62 -34.99 22.41
CA PRO A 1241 -23.05 -33.92 21.58
C PRO A 1241 -21.64 -34.26 21.08
N THR A 1242 -21.44 -34.28 19.76
CA THR A 1242 -20.17 -34.67 19.13
C THR A 1242 -19.15 -33.52 19.02
N GLY A 1243 -19.48 -32.33 19.52
CA GLY A 1243 -18.67 -31.11 19.36
C GLY A 1243 -18.84 -30.42 18.00
N ALA A 1244 -19.61 -31.00 17.08
CA ALA A 1244 -19.98 -30.36 15.81
C ALA A 1244 -20.86 -29.12 16.03
N GLN A 1245 -20.75 -28.13 15.13
CA GLN A 1245 -21.54 -26.92 15.19
C GLN A 1245 -23.04 -27.24 15.15
N ILE A 1246 -23.79 -26.67 16.10
CA ILE A 1246 -25.25 -26.75 16.13
C ILE A 1246 -25.78 -25.48 15.46
N LEU A 1247 -26.45 -25.64 14.33
CA LEU A 1247 -27.05 -24.57 13.55
C LEU A 1247 -28.32 -24.02 14.20
N ASP A 1248 -28.52 -22.71 14.10
CA ASP A 1248 -29.80 -22.11 14.43
C ASP A 1248 -30.82 -22.41 13.31
N PRO A 1249 -32.09 -22.72 13.63
CA PRO A 1249 -33.13 -22.94 12.62
C PRO A 1249 -33.28 -21.77 11.62
N GLU A 1250 -32.99 -20.55 12.06
CA GLU A 1250 -32.97 -19.34 11.25
C GLU A 1250 -31.94 -19.39 10.11
N ASP A 1251 -30.79 -20.03 10.30
CA ASP A 1251 -29.75 -20.15 9.26
C ASP A 1251 -30.22 -21.05 8.12
N VAL A 1252 -30.89 -22.15 8.46
CA VAL A 1252 -31.52 -23.04 7.48
C VAL A 1252 -32.66 -22.31 6.77
N ALA A 1253 -33.46 -21.54 7.50
CA ALA A 1253 -34.55 -20.74 6.93
C ALA A 1253 -34.05 -19.67 5.96
N ASN A 1254 -32.97 -18.96 6.29
CA ASN A 1254 -32.37 -17.95 5.44
C ASN A 1254 -31.83 -18.55 4.15
N SER A 1255 -31.24 -19.75 4.21
CA SER A 1255 -30.78 -20.49 3.02
C SER A 1255 -31.93 -20.90 2.11
N ILE A 1256 -33.08 -21.30 2.69
CA ILE A 1256 -34.31 -21.58 1.92
C ILE A 1256 -34.84 -20.32 1.26
N VAL A 1257 -34.93 -19.20 1.98
CA VAL A 1257 -35.38 -17.92 1.42
C VAL A 1257 -34.46 -17.46 0.29
N TYR A 1258 -33.14 -17.64 0.45
CA TYR A 1258 -32.17 -17.36 -0.61
C TYR A 1258 -32.46 -18.16 -1.88
N ALA A 1259 -32.67 -19.48 -1.76
CA ALA A 1259 -32.99 -20.33 -2.90
C ALA A 1259 -34.31 -19.93 -3.58
N LEU A 1260 -35.32 -19.55 -2.80
CA LEU A 1260 -36.62 -19.12 -3.32
C LEU A 1260 -36.53 -17.77 -4.05
N LYS A 1261 -35.64 -16.87 -3.60
CA LYS A 1261 -35.41 -15.53 -4.18
C LYS A 1261 -34.67 -15.53 -5.51
N GLN A 1262 -34.04 -16.65 -5.89
CA GLN A 1262 -33.28 -16.69 -7.13
C GLN A 1262 -34.18 -16.40 -8.35
N PRO A 1263 -33.65 -15.73 -9.40
CA PRO A 1263 -34.39 -15.46 -10.62
C PRO A 1263 -35.02 -16.71 -11.23
N ALA A 1264 -36.07 -16.56 -12.04
CA ALA A 1264 -36.79 -17.71 -12.61
C ALA A 1264 -35.93 -18.64 -13.49
N HIS A 1265 -34.83 -18.13 -14.05
CA HIS A 1265 -33.87 -18.91 -14.86
C HIS A 1265 -32.76 -19.58 -14.02
N VAL A 1266 -32.74 -19.35 -12.70
CA VAL A 1266 -31.78 -19.97 -11.77
C VAL A 1266 -32.54 -20.96 -10.87
N SER A 1267 -32.08 -22.20 -10.86
CA SER A 1267 -32.57 -23.24 -9.96
C SER A 1267 -31.48 -23.64 -8.98
N VAL A 1268 -31.73 -23.42 -7.68
CA VAL A 1268 -30.88 -23.97 -6.62
C VAL A 1268 -31.38 -25.37 -6.34
N ASN A 1269 -30.66 -26.36 -6.86
CA ASN A 1269 -31.10 -27.75 -6.81
C ASN A 1269 -30.83 -28.38 -5.44
N GLU A 1270 -29.67 -28.15 -4.86
CA GLU A 1270 -29.29 -28.70 -3.56
C GLU A 1270 -28.64 -27.61 -2.71
N ILE A 1271 -28.93 -27.62 -1.41
CA ILE A 1271 -28.35 -26.71 -0.42
C ILE A 1271 -27.73 -27.57 0.68
N LEU A 1272 -26.42 -27.46 0.86
CA LEU A 1272 -25.68 -28.14 1.92
C LEU A 1272 -25.27 -27.12 2.99
N ILE A 1273 -25.55 -27.38 4.25
CA ILE A 1273 -25.30 -26.43 5.35
C ILE A 1273 -24.58 -27.18 6.48
N GLU A 1274 -23.31 -26.83 6.71
CA GLU A 1274 -22.42 -27.46 7.72
C GLU A 1274 -22.58 -28.99 7.79
N PRO A 1275 -22.27 -29.73 6.70
CA PRO A 1275 -22.37 -31.20 6.73
C PRO A 1275 -21.34 -31.78 7.70
N ARG A 1276 -21.71 -32.82 8.44
CA ARG A 1276 -20.78 -33.46 9.40
C ARG A 1276 -19.62 -34.15 8.68
N ASP A 1277 -18.38 -33.80 9.04
CA ASP A 1277 -17.12 -34.43 8.59
C ASP A 1277 -16.72 -35.68 9.41
N GLU A 1278 -17.67 -36.35 10.07
CA GLU A 1278 -17.37 -37.56 10.84
C GLU A 1278 -17.10 -38.77 9.90
N PRO A 1279 -15.99 -39.52 10.12
CA PRO A 1279 -15.62 -40.71 9.34
C PRO A 1279 -16.47 -41.94 9.69
N ILE A 1280 -16.41 -42.95 8.82
CA ILE A 1280 -17.04 -44.29 8.96
C ILE A 1280 -16.58 -44.98 10.23
#